data_AF-C0EI61-F1
#
_entry.id   AF-C0EI61-F1
#
_cell.length_a   1.000
_cell.length_b   1.000
_cell.length_c   1.000
_cell.angle_alpha   90.00
_cell.angle_beta   90.00
_cell.angle_gamma   90.00
#
_symmetry.space_group_name_H-M   'P 1'
#
loop_
_entity.id
_entity.type
_entity.pdbx_description
1 polymer ?
#
loop_
_entity_poly.entity_id
_entity_poly.type
_entity_poly.pdbx_seq_one_letter_code
_entity_poly.pdbx_strand_id
1 'polypeptide(L)'
;MASATAVSSVIPASAANGAGETFAQKMNSRFKTPEMEYRPEARWWLAEGSHTDETLIESIHELYDSGFGAVEFVTLDESQYLNDARYAWASEEWVHDSHLIVEECTKLGMGVSFTGGTNWASANLTTITPDEEMASQELGYQTINLEAGERFSGSLPVPELPGSATKATFVRATVARTGSVTESGFTNLEVESMRDVTSLAVQQDDGSWSIDYTAPDDGVYTLFAFWQYGTSETYKPASTGVAYTINYLSKEGANALIEYWDEQVLDDSLKEMIAENGDVQFYMDSLELSPHGKNTTGNLWCADYLEEFEARRGYDLTPYLPVIILPGFAVHTERNYIYGMQDNEELCEKVLNDVYQTNTELYQEECLDVLTEWLHSFGMTLRAENAYGQMFEMSQSVKSVDYVETEAWEMRSEIDSFRNQSGAAHLYGKTFSSETGALLGANYTKDNSFWRQVFYTQFASGIQRTVVHGYSAAYGPEQNCKWPGYEGMQAIFSDRFNRRQPNSIDYADLNAHLARTQKVLRQGVPQMDLGILRNDYYFNCLQCFQGFDYANNALREHRAFYWTDMSLQDAGYTYDYFSPYLLQDGEISCENGLVQADGVGYQALLVYQEEMPYESAQVLYQWAKNGLPVVIVDGPSTEKVRNAVYKDNAAAAITTGHNDGMDEELADVMAQIKELDNVATVASQADTYQALLDLGVRPRAEYVESDQQNLLSVLRRDEDASYLYVYNYMYQDAENYAGQISLDGIYKPYLLNTWTGEAEEIADFTYRDGRTILSVDLAPGDIMVFALDPNDKSDTTVVAKENIEKVTVENGQTLLYVPDSGRVEATLSDGSIFAADVNAPADILLNNWSLVVQDWQPGDKVTRTEDRGLGYTTSEVTYETNKVDINVGNTALIPWKDIEGVGENVSGVGSYTTTFTLPDNWSGEKNALTFWADSFSGATAAVFVNGQKVAVNMDSCTADLSEAVRAGENTLEVRVTSSLLNRMKQVGYSGWLGSPATADYGMVGAAGLTAYAKVAVTTSDTDKTILNKVLAYAEGQYADPSFDNVIETVQASFTAALENAREISANRAATQQQIDSAWQILMTEIHKLGFVRGDKTALGQLIETAEEFAQIIDRYTPATAQPFTTALEAAKETYSDGDAMQGEVTEAESSLLQAMLDLRYRADKSVLKQVLADAASRDLTAYTTESVTAFHAASDAAKTVYDNSDATQQEVDDAASALTEAIGNLERTELSTQQPAVQGDKEATTQSGNAKTGEAIPIAAVIVLTLAGAGFFLSKKKR
;
A
#
# COMPACT_ATOMS: atom_id res chain seq x y z
N MET A 1 -16.58 -21.15 -35.55
CA MET A 1 -16.28 -20.38 -36.77
C MET A 1 -17.53 -19.64 -37.24
N ALA A 2 -17.60 -18.32 -37.10
CA ALA A 2 -18.35 -17.38 -37.96
C ALA A 2 -18.28 -15.99 -37.31
N SER A 3 -17.36 -15.13 -37.76
CA SER A 3 -17.21 -13.77 -37.22
C SER A 3 -18.09 -12.80 -38.01
N ALA A 4 -18.85 -11.96 -37.31
CA ALA A 4 -19.68 -10.91 -37.90
C ALA A 4 -19.17 -9.52 -37.48
N THR A 5 -18.27 -8.95 -38.27
CA THR A 5 -17.72 -7.61 -38.05
C THR A 5 -18.64 -6.51 -38.61
N ALA A 6 -19.24 -5.73 -37.72
CA ALA A 6 -19.98 -4.52 -38.09
C ALA A 6 -19.02 -3.33 -38.26
N VAL A 7 -18.81 -2.88 -39.50
CA VAL A 7 -17.96 -1.73 -39.81
C VAL A 7 -18.71 -0.42 -39.54
N SER A 8 -18.32 0.32 -38.51
CA SER A 8 -18.80 1.70 -38.32
C SER A 8 -17.99 2.68 -39.17
N SER A 9 -18.65 3.74 -39.64
CA SER A 9 -18.09 4.68 -40.61
C SER A 9 -17.23 5.76 -39.97
N VAL A 10 -15.92 5.75 -40.25
CA VAL A 10 -14.99 6.80 -39.82
C VAL A 10 -15.32 8.14 -40.50
N ILE A 11 -15.72 9.13 -39.70
CA ILE A 11 -15.64 10.54 -40.07
C ILE A 11 -14.25 11.03 -39.63
N PRO A 12 -13.46 11.70 -40.49
CA PRO A 12 -12.14 12.18 -40.10
C PRO A 12 -12.28 13.37 -39.14
N ALA A 13 -12.17 13.10 -37.84
CA ALA A 13 -12.00 14.15 -36.84
C ALA A 13 -10.71 14.93 -37.14
N SER A 14 -10.79 16.26 -37.06
CA SER A 14 -9.64 17.13 -37.12
C SER A 14 -8.64 16.78 -36.02
N ALA A 15 -7.35 16.73 -36.36
CA ALA A 15 -6.29 16.49 -35.38
C ALA A 15 -6.28 17.59 -34.30
N ALA A 16 -6.89 17.29 -33.16
CA ALA A 16 -6.58 17.94 -31.90
C ALA A 16 -5.28 17.34 -31.36
N ASN A 17 -4.41 18.15 -30.78
CA ASN A 17 -3.24 17.66 -30.06
C ASN A 17 -3.73 16.90 -28.83
N GLY A 18 -3.67 15.56 -28.87
CA GLY A 18 -3.99 14.73 -27.72
C GLY A 18 -2.86 14.77 -26.70
N ALA A 19 -3.06 15.51 -25.61
CA ALA A 19 -2.50 15.11 -24.33
C ALA A 19 -3.25 13.84 -23.86
N GLY A 20 -2.57 12.95 -23.14
CA GLY A 20 -3.22 11.80 -22.51
C GLY A 20 -4.21 12.22 -21.42
N GLU A 21 -5.09 11.29 -21.03
CA GLU A 21 -5.93 11.42 -19.84
C GLU A 21 -5.05 11.57 -18.59
N THR A 22 -5.41 12.45 -17.65
CA THR A 22 -4.67 12.60 -16.37
C THR A 22 -5.01 11.47 -15.40
N PHE A 23 -4.15 11.22 -14.41
CA PHE A 23 -4.42 10.18 -13.41
C PHE A 23 -5.75 10.39 -12.68
N ALA A 24 -6.07 11.63 -12.26
CA ALA A 24 -7.37 11.95 -11.66
C ALA A 24 -8.55 11.67 -12.61
N GLN A 25 -8.44 12.01 -13.91
CA GLN A 25 -9.47 11.69 -14.89
C GLN A 25 -9.67 10.18 -15.02
N LYS A 26 -8.58 9.42 -15.09
CA LYS A 26 -8.59 7.95 -15.14
C LYS A 26 -9.21 7.31 -13.90
N MET A 27 -8.88 7.80 -12.70
CA MET A 27 -9.50 7.34 -11.46
C MET A 27 -10.98 7.69 -11.39
N ASN A 28 -11.38 8.89 -11.82
CA ASN A 28 -12.80 9.28 -11.93
C ASN A 28 -13.54 8.34 -12.92
N SER A 29 -12.94 8.06 -14.08
CA SER A 29 -13.46 7.09 -15.05
C SER A 29 -13.58 5.67 -14.46
N ARG A 30 -12.67 5.27 -13.56
CA ARG A 30 -12.63 3.94 -12.90
C ARG A 30 -13.63 3.81 -11.74
N PHE A 31 -13.89 4.86 -10.95
CA PHE A 31 -14.64 4.76 -9.69
C PHE A 31 -15.97 5.51 -9.62
N LYS A 32 -16.25 6.47 -10.52
CA LYS A 32 -17.50 7.26 -10.44
C LYS A 32 -18.76 6.40 -10.54
N THR A 33 -18.73 5.37 -11.39
CA THR A 33 -19.77 4.34 -11.53
C THR A 33 -19.10 2.96 -11.52
N PRO A 34 -19.07 2.24 -10.38
CA PRO A 34 -18.53 0.89 -10.34
C PRO A 34 -19.41 -0.12 -11.12
N GLU A 35 -18.76 -1.13 -11.65
CA GLU A 35 -19.32 -2.27 -12.39
C GLU A 35 -20.15 -3.17 -11.47
N MET A 36 -21.00 -4.03 -12.05
CA MET A 36 -21.98 -4.82 -11.29
C MET A 36 -21.34 -5.76 -10.26
N GLU A 37 -20.27 -6.46 -10.67
CA GLU A 37 -19.49 -7.40 -9.86
C GLU A 37 -18.96 -6.79 -8.55
N TYR A 38 -18.77 -5.46 -8.51
CA TYR A 38 -18.25 -4.76 -7.35
C TYR A 38 -19.32 -4.33 -6.37
N ARG A 39 -20.61 -4.51 -6.65
CA ARG A 39 -21.68 -4.18 -5.71
C ARG A 39 -21.81 -5.21 -4.59
N PRO A 40 -22.44 -4.87 -3.45
CA PRO A 40 -22.88 -5.87 -2.46
C PRO A 40 -23.93 -6.82 -3.04
N GLU A 41 -24.10 -7.97 -2.41
CA GLU A 41 -25.10 -8.98 -2.75
C GLU A 41 -26.13 -9.12 -1.63
N ALA A 42 -27.23 -9.82 -1.92
CA ALA A 42 -28.29 -10.08 -0.95
C ALA A 42 -28.63 -11.57 -0.86
N ARG A 43 -28.54 -12.14 0.35
CA ARG A 43 -29.12 -13.45 0.66
C ARG A 43 -30.63 -13.31 0.75
N TRP A 44 -31.33 -13.77 -0.29
CA TRP A 44 -32.75 -13.54 -0.55
C TRP A 44 -33.61 -14.72 -0.06
N TRP A 45 -34.30 -14.49 1.06
CA TRP A 45 -35.15 -15.51 1.67
C TRP A 45 -36.52 -15.60 1.00
N LEU A 46 -36.79 -16.76 0.40
CA LEU A 46 -38.03 -17.12 -0.30
C LEU A 46 -38.87 -18.14 0.50
N ALA A 47 -40.19 -17.94 0.49
CA ALA A 47 -41.18 -18.89 1.03
C ALA A 47 -41.42 -20.05 0.05
N GLU A 48 -40.47 -20.99 -0.03
CA GLU A 48 -40.43 -22.05 -1.07
C GLU A 48 -40.53 -21.45 -2.50
N GLY A 49 -40.89 -22.25 -3.50
CA GLY A 49 -41.29 -21.78 -4.83
C GLY A 49 -42.75 -21.30 -4.90
N SER A 50 -43.27 -20.64 -3.85
CA SER A 50 -44.67 -20.19 -3.78
C SER A 50 -44.83 -18.68 -4.03
N HIS A 51 -44.09 -18.15 -5.01
CA HIS A 51 -44.17 -16.76 -5.46
C HIS A 51 -44.93 -16.66 -6.79
N THR A 52 -45.17 -15.45 -7.28
CA THR A 52 -45.69 -15.23 -8.63
C THR A 52 -44.62 -14.60 -9.50
N ASP A 53 -44.70 -14.76 -10.82
CA ASP A 53 -43.77 -14.13 -11.76
C ASP A 53 -43.67 -12.62 -11.51
N GLU A 54 -44.79 -11.98 -11.16
CA GLU A 54 -44.90 -10.56 -10.82
C GLU A 54 -44.11 -10.19 -9.55
N THR A 55 -44.11 -10.99 -8.49
CA THR A 55 -43.37 -10.68 -7.25
C THR A 55 -41.88 -10.96 -7.35
N LEU A 56 -41.48 -12.01 -8.07
CA LEU A 56 -40.07 -12.31 -8.27
C LEU A 56 -39.39 -11.22 -9.10
N ILE A 57 -39.97 -10.85 -10.25
CA ILE A 57 -39.45 -9.77 -11.10
C ILE A 57 -39.41 -8.45 -10.33
N GLU A 58 -40.48 -8.07 -9.61
CA GLU A 58 -40.48 -6.84 -8.81
C GLU A 58 -39.41 -6.82 -7.72
N SER A 59 -39.14 -7.96 -7.08
CA SER A 59 -38.13 -8.06 -6.01
C SER A 59 -36.70 -7.96 -6.57
N ILE A 60 -36.44 -8.57 -7.73
CA ILE A 60 -35.16 -8.46 -8.44
C ILE A 60 -34.90 -7.01 -8.87
N HIS A 61 -35.91 -6.33 -9.42
CA HIS A 61 -35.78 -4.90 -9.78
C HIS A 61 -35.63 -4.00 -8.54
N GLU A 62 -36.27 -4.33 -7.41
CA GLU A 62 -36.07 -3.63 -6.13
C GLU A 62 -34.63 -3.76 -5.61
N LEU A 63 -34.04 -4.96 -5.72
CA LEU A 63 -32.64 -5.23 -5.40
C LEU A 63 -31.68 -4.47 -6.31
N TYR A 64 -31.92 -4.51 -7.63
CA TYR A 64 -31.17 -3.77 -8.63
C TYR A 64 -31.17 -2.24 -8.40
N ASP A 65 -32.36 -1.66 -8.19
CA ASP A 65 -32.55 -0.22 -7.92
C ASP A 65 -31.95 0.19 -6.57
N SER A 66 -31.89 -0.73 -5.60
CA SER A 66 -31.19 -0.53 -4.33
C SER A 66 -29.66 -0.66 -4.45
N GLY A 67 -29.14 -0.97 -5.63
CA GLY A 67 -27.70 -1.03 -5.90
C GLY A 67 -27.02 -2.35 -5.53
N PHE A 68 -27.76 -3.45 -5.40
CA PHE A 68 -27.16 -4.79 -5.30
C PHE A 68 -26.64 -5.28 -6.66
N GLY A 69 -25.68 -6.19 -6.65
CA GLY A 69 -25.03 -6.77 -7.84
C GLY A 69 -25.45 -8.20 -8.17
N ALA A 70 -25.85 -8.97 -7.18
CA ALA A 70 -26.28 -10.35 -7.32
C ALA A 70 -27.29 -10.73 -6.22
N VAL A 71 -27.98 -11.85 -6.43
CA VAL A 71 -28.91 -12.44 -5.46
C VAL A 71 -28.50 -13.88 -5.14
N GLU A 72 -28.46 -14.23 -3.86
CA GLU A 72 -28.35 -15.62 -3.42
C GLU A 72 -29.72 -16.05 -2.92
N PHE A 73 -30.48 -16.81 -3.72
CA PHE A 73 -31.86 -17.14 -3.35
C PHE A 73 -31.91 -18.43 -2.53
N VAL A 74 -32.51 -18.34 -1.33
CA VAL A 74 -32.58 -19.44 -0.37
C VAL A 74 -34.03 -19.69 0.01
N THR A 75 -34.50 -20.90 -0.25
CA THR A 75 -35.89 -21.31 0.03
C THR A 75 -36.05 -21.94 1.40
N LEU A 76 -37.06 -21.49 2.13
CA LEU A 76 -37.32 -21.88 3.52
C LEU A 76 -38.54 -22.79 3.66
N ASP A 77 -38.51 -23.67 4.66
CA ASP A 77 -39.60 -24.60 4.96
C ASP A 77 -40.89 -23.91 5.42
N GLU A 78 -41.92 -23.97 4.58
CA GLU A 78 -43.29 -23.53 4.85
C GLU A 78 -44.32 -24.65 4.62
N SER A 79 -43.88 -25.93 4.64
CA SER A 79 -44.69 -27.16 4.47
C SER A 79 -45.91 -27.26 5.41
N GLN A 80 -45.91 -26.49 6.51
CA GLN A 80 -47.05 -26.30 7.41
C GLN A 80 -48.24 -25.54 6.78
N TYR A 81 -48.00 -24.78 5.73
CA TYR A 81 -48.97 -23.93 5.01
C TYR A 81 -49.04 -24.23 3.51
N LEU A 82 -47.91 -24.63 2.93
CA LEU A 82 -47.73 -24.93 1.51
C LEU A 82 -47.91 -26.43 1.21
N ASN A 83 -47.67 -26.81 -0.04
CA ASN A 83 -47.77 -28.19 -0.50
C ASN A 83 -46.46 -28.57 -1.17
N ASP A 84 -45.67 -29.39 -0.49
CA ASP A 84 -44.32 -29.76 -0.89
C ASP A 84 -44.25 -30.28 -2.34
N ALA A 85 -45.26 -31.05 -2.76
CA ALA A 85 -45.34 -31.59 -4.13
C ALA A 85 -45.60 -30.54 -5.23
N ARG A 86 -45.65 -29.25 -4.89
CA ARG A 86 -45.79 -28.11 -5.82
C ARG A 86 -44.70 -27.08 -5.70
N TYR A 87 -44.26 -26.78 -4.47
CA TYR A 87 -43.43 -25.62 -4.17
C TYR A 87 -42.07 -25.94 -3.53
N ALA A 88 -41.87 -27.16 -3.01
CA ALA A 88 -40.61 -27.55 -2.37
C ALA A 88 -39.43 -27.54 -3.34
N TRP A 89 -38.21 -27.74 -2.83
CA TRP A 89 -37.01 -27.87 -3.66
C TRP A 89 -37.19 -28.91 -4.78
N ALA A 90 -36.69 -28.59 -5.97
CA ALA A 90 -36.85 -29.37 -7.21
C ALA A 90 -38.30 -29.68 -7.64
N SER A 91 -39.30 -28.94 -7.15
CA SER A 91 -40.68 -29.00 -7.65
C SER A 91 -40.89 -28.18 -8.95
N GLU A 92 -42.03 -28.36 -9.62
CA GLU A 92 -42.37 -27.68 -10.88
C GLU A 92 -42.43 -26.14 -10.76
N GLU A 93 -42.82 -25.60 -9.60
CA GLU A 93 -42.77 -24.15 -9.36
C GLU A 93 -41.36 -23.70 -8.96
N TRP A 94 -40.67 -24.43 -8.08
CA TRP A 94 -39.30 -24.07 -7.65
C TRP A 94 -38.29 -24.03 -8.83
N VAL A 95 -38.39 -25.00 -9.75
CA VAL A 95 -37.54 -25.02 -10.96
C VAL A 95 -37.90 -23.83 -11.86
N HIS A 96 -39.19 -23.53 -12.06
CA HIS A 96 -39.62 -22.37 -12.83
C HIS A 96 -39.15 -21.03 -12.23
N ASP A 97 -39.31 -20.86 -10.92
CA ASP A 97 -38.82 -19.68 -10.19
C ASP A 97 -37.30 -19.52 -10.40
N SER A 98 -36.55 -20.62 -10.33
CA SER A 98 -35.10 -20.64 -10.60
C SER A 98 -34.76 -20.17 -12.02
N HIS A 99 -35.46 -20.67 -13.04
CA HIS A 99 -35.30 -20.18 -14.42
C HIS A 99 -35.61 -18.68 -14.53
N LEU A 100 -36.72 -18.22 -13.94
CA LEU A 100 -37.14 -16.82 -14.02
C LEU A 100 -36.14 -15.88 -13.33
N ILE A 101 -35.62 -16.28 -12.16
CA ILE A 101 -34.60 -15.53 -11.43
C ILE A 101 -33.32 -15.40 -12.26
N VAL A 102 -32.81 -16.50 -12.83
CA VAL A 102 -31.61 -16.46 -13.69
C VAL A 102 -31.87 -15.64 -14.96
N GLU A 103 -33.01 -15.81 -15.64
CA GLU A 103 -33.34 -15.06 -16.85
C GLU A 103 -33.44 -13.55 -16.59
N GLU A 104 -34.11 -13.13 -15.51
CA GLU A 104 -34.29 -11.71 -15.20
C GLU A 104 -33.01 -11.06 -14.66
N CYS A 105 -32.24 -11.74 -13.80
CA CYS A 105 -30.92 -11.27 -13.36
C CYS A 105 -29.97 -11.10 -14.56
N THR A 106 -29.97 -12.04 -15.52
CA THR A 106 -29.17 -11.96 -16.75
C THR A 106 -29.51 -10.74 -17.60
N LYS A 107 -30.79 -10.36 -17.74
CA LYS A 107 -31.21 -9.13 -18.45
C LYS A 107 -30.68 -7.85 -17.79
N LEU A 108 -30.50 -7.87 -16.47
CA LEU A 108 -29.98 -6.75 -15.68
C LEU A 108 -28.44 -6.79 -15.56
N GLY A 109 -27.80 -7.90 -15.92
CA GLY A 109 -26.37 -8.15 -15.73
C GLY A 109 -25.99 -8.49 -14.29
N MET A 110 -26.94 -8.98 -13.47
CA MET A 110 -26.74 -9.40 -12.09
C MET A 110 -26.33 -10.88 -12.01
N GLY A 111 -25.47 -11.21 -11.04
CA GLY A 111 -25.13 -12.59 -10.70
C GLY A 111 -26.24 -13.30 -9.90
N VAL A 112 -26.15 -14.63 -9.82
CA VAL A 112 -27.12 -15.48 -9.09
C VAL A 112 -26.40 -16.58 -8.32
N SER A 113 -26.75 -16.78 -7.05
CA SER A 113 -26.24 -17.91 -6.25
C SER A 113 -27.38 -18.82 -5.82
N PHE A 114 -27.15 -20.13 -5.92
CA PHE A 114 -28.07 -21.18 -5.47
C PHE A 114 -27.52 -21.84 -4.21
N THR A 115 -28.34 -22.08 -3.19
CA THR A 115 -27.97 -22.99 -2.09
C THR A 115 -27.78 -24.41 -2.62
N GLY A 116 -26.71 -25.10 -2.21
CA GLY A 116 -26.32 -26.39 -2.78
C GLY A 116 -27.26 -27.57 -2.51
N GLY A 117 -28.23 -27.43 -1.61
CA GLY A 117 -29.21 -28.46 -1.29
C GLY A 117 -30.56 -27.92 -0.82
N THR A 118 -31.44 -28.83 -0.40
CA THR A 118 -32.78 -28.51 0.16
C THR A 118 -32.77 -27.57 1.38
N ASN A 119 -31.64 -27.43 2.08
CA ASN A 119 -31.46 -26.60 3.26
C ASN A 119 -30.14 -25.83 3.16
N TRP A 120 -29.97 -24.80 4.00
CA TRP A 120 -28.73 -24.04 4.08
C TRP A 120 -27.61 -24.85 4.78
N ALA A 121 -27.92 -25.43 5.95
CA ALA A 121 -26.96 -26.07 6.86
C ALA A 121 -26.17 -27.27 6.31
N SER A 122 -26.71 -28.00 5.32
CA SER A 122 -25.97 -29.04 4.59
C SER A 122 -26.67 -29.47 3.30
N ALA A 123 -25.92 -30.14 2.42
CA ALA A 123 -26.47 -30.80 1.24
C ALA A 123 -27.28 -32.06 1.66
N ASN A 124 -28.61 -31.96 1.59
CA ASN A 124 -29.55 -33.01 1.98
C ASN A 124 -30.40 -33.50 0.80
N LEU A 125 -30.54 -34.82 0.64
CA LEU A 125 -31.22 -35.48 -0.48
C LEU A 125 -32.35 -36.42 -0.04
N THR A 126 -33.46 -36.44 -0.78
CA THR A 126 -34.61 -37.35 -0.54
C THR A 126 -34.50 -38.71 -1.25
N THR A 127 -33.45 -38.91 -2.05
CA THR A 127 -33.22 -40.11 -2.88
C THR A 127 -32.34 -41.17 -2.21
N ILE A 128 -31.63 -40.81 -1.15
CA ILE A 128 -30.71 -41.68 -0.40
C ILE A 128 -31.32 -42.11 0.93
N THR A 129 -30.73 -43.13 1.58
CA THR A 129 -31.08 -43.58 2.92
C THR A 129 -29.84 -43.68 3.81
N PRO A 130 -29.95 -43.61 5.15
CA PRO A 130 -28.80 -43.69 6.05
C PRO A 130 -27.99 -44.99 5.95
N ASP A 131 -28.58 -46.06 5.41
CA ASP A 131 -27.92 -47.36 5.26
C ASP A 131 -27.07 -47.49 3.97
N GLU A 132 -26.75 -46.36 3.32
CA GLU A 132 -26.05 -46.26 2.04
C GLU A 132 -24.87 -45.28 2.16
N GLU A 133 -23.74 -45.61 1.52
CA GLU A 133 -22.46 -44.91 1.71
C GLU A 133 -22.48 -43.42 1.31
N MET A 134 -23.34 -43.04 0.36
CA MET A 134 -23.51 -41.66 -0.08
C MET A 134 -24.29 -40.79 0.93
N ALA A 135 -24.92 -41.37 1.95
CA ALA A 135 -25.48 -40.63 3.09
C ALA A 135 -24.46 -40.53 4.22
N SER A 136 -24.48 -39.44 5.00
CA SER A 136 -23.57 -39.19 6.11
C SER A 136 -23.42 -40.41 7.04
N GLN A 137 -22.19 -40.91 7.18
CA GLN A 137 -21.85 -42.07 8.01
C GLN A 137 -21.04 -41.63 9.24
N GLU A 138 -21.15 -42.39 10.33
CA GLU A 138 -20.32 -42.24 11.53
C GLU A 138 -19.69 -43.58 11.93
N LEU A 139 -18.58 -43.47 12.66
CA LEU A 139 -17.99 -44.61 13.37
C LEU A 139 -18.57 -44.67 14.79
N GLY A 140 -19.14 -45.81 15.16
CA GLY A 140 -19.52 -46.14 16.53
C GLY A 140 -18.75 -47.32 17.11
N TYR A 141 -18.92 -47.57 18.40
CA TYR A 141 -18.16 -48.54 19.16
C TYR A 141 -18.99 -49.23 20.25
N GLN A 142 -18.56 -50.42 20.66
CA GLN A 142 -19.03 -51.11 21.85
C GLN A 142 -17.84 -51.73 22.60
N THR A 143 -17.95 -51.90 23.91
CA THR A 143 -16.86 -52.39 24.76
C THR A 143 -17.24 -53.62 25.58
N ILE A 144 -16.27 -54.52 25.75
CA ILE A 144 -16.32 -55.65 26.68
C ILE A 144 -15.08 -55.55 27.58
N ASN A 145 -15.30 -55.35 28.88
CA ASN A 145 -14.22 -55.38 29.87
C ASN A 145 -13.96 -56.82 30.31
N LEU A 146 -12.68 -57.16 30.45
CA LEU A 146 -12.17 -58.49 30.76
C LEU A 146 -11.17 -58.40 31.91
N GLU A 147 -11.37 -59.20 32.96
CA GLU A 147 -10.41 -59.36 34.04
C GLU A 147 -9.14 -60.09 33.56
N ALA A 148 -8.05 -59.99 34.31
CA ALA A 148 -6.79 -60.66 33.97
C ALA A 148 -6.99 -62.18 33.79
N GLY A 149 -6.59 -62.70 32.63
CA GLY A 149 -6.77 -64.12 32.26
C GLY A 149 -8.19 -64.51 31.82
N GLU A 150 -9.14 -63.57 31.74
CA GLU A 150 -10.53 -63.84 31.36
C GLU A 150 -10.66 -64.12 29.85
N ARG A 151 -11.45 -65.15 29.51
CA ARG A 151 -11.76 -65.53 28.13
C ARG A 151 -13.20 -65.15 27.76
N PHE A 152 -13.34 -64.28 26.77
CA PHE A 152 -14.60 -64.01 26.10
C PHE A 152 -14.70 -64.84 24.80
N SER A 153 -15.81 -65.54 24.63
CA SER A 153 -16.11 -66.28 23.40
C SER A 153 -17.61 -66.15 23.13
N GLY A 154 -17.97 -65.32 22.15
CA GLY A 154 -19.36 -64.94 21.90
C GLY A 154 -19.52 -63.85 20.83
N SER A 155 -20.76 -63.49 20.54
CA SER A 155 -21.09 -62.41 19.59
C SER A 155 -20.56 -61.06 20.06
N LEU A 156 -20.02 -60.28 19.12
CA LEU A 156 -19.66 -58.89 19.37
C LEU A 156 -20.93 -58.03 19.54
N PRO A 157 -20.97 -57.13 20.53
CA PRO A 157 -22.06 -56.17 20.67
C PRO A 157 -22.08 -55.18 19.50
N VAL A 158 -23.29 -54.84 19.04
CA VAL A 158 -23.58 -53.87 17.97
C VAL A 158 -24.13 -52.57 18.60
N PRO A 159 -23.75 -51.38 18.12
CA PRO A 159 -24.33 -50.09 18.48
C PRO A 159 -25.86 -50.01 18.40
N GLU A 160 -26.45 -49.13 19.22
CA GLU A 160 -27.83 -48.66 19.05
C GLU A 160 -27.85 -47.62 17.91
N LEU A 161 -28.47 -47.99 16.78
CA LEU A 161 -28.51 -47.16 15.57
C LEU A 161 -29.41 -45.92 15.74
N PRO A 162 -28.98 -44.74 15.25
CA PRO A 162 -29.77 -43.51 15.33
C PRO A 162 -30.91 -43.48 14.30
N GLY A 163 -31.92 -42.67 14.59
CA GLY A 163 -32.97 -42.26 13.63
C GLY A 163 -33.63 -43.41 12.86
N SER A 164 -33.31 -43.51 11.58
CA SER A 164 -33.88 -44.44 10.61
C SER A 164 -32.87 -45.45 10.04
N ALA A 165 -31.61 -45.41 10.49
CA ALA A 165 -30.60 -46.40 10.14
C ALA A 165 -31.00 -47.80 10.65
N THR A 166 -30.77 -48.83 9.82
CA THR A 166 -31.11 -50.24 10.10
C THR A 166 -29.94 -51.21 9.91
N LYS A 167 -28.82 -50.76 9.33
CA LYS A 167 -27.60 -51.54 9.12
C LYS A 167 -26.43 -51.00 9.95
N ALA A 168 -25.58 -51.93 10.39
CA ALA A 168 -24.27 -51.64 10.98
C ALA A 168 -23.24 -52.55 10.30
N THR A 169 -22.16 -51.96 9.78
CA THR A 169 -21.05 -52.68 9.16
C THR A 169 -19.93 -52.83 10.19
N PHE A 170 -19.47 -54.06 10.45
CA PHE A 170 -18.33 -54.28 11.36
C PHE A 170 -17.04 -53.77 10.71
N VAL A 171 -16.35 -52.85 11.39
CA VAL A 171 -15.14 -52.20 10.91
C VAL A 171 -13.90 -52.95 11.42
N ARG A 172 -13.66 -52.94 12.73
CA ARG A 172 -12.49 -53.55 13.38
C ARG A 172 -12.79 -53.96 14.82
N ALA A 173 -11.95 -54.82 15.40
CA ALA A 173 -11.91 -55.09 16.84
C ALA A 173 -10.49 -54.89 17.39
N THR A 174 -10.38 -54.11 18.47
CA THR A 174 -9.10 -53.70 19.08
C THR A 174 -9.12 -54.04 20.57
N VAL A 175 -7.99 -54.43 21.14
CA VAL A 175 -7.85 -54.62 22.59
C VAL A 175 -6.83 -53.65 23.16
N ALA A 176 -7.08 -53.19 24.38
CA ALA A 176 -6.12 -52.39 25.16
C ALA A 176 -6.26 -52.70 26.66
N ARG A 177 -5.15 -52.73 27.38
CA ARG A 177 -5.09 -52.83 28.84
C ARG A 177 -5.37 -51.47 29.47
N THR A 178 -6.22 -51.46 30.48
CA THR A 178 -6.51 -50.27 31.29
C THR A 178 -5.30 -49.89 32.12
N GLY A 179 -4.83 -48.64 31.98
CA GLY A 179 -3.83 -47.99 32.82
C GLY A 179 -4.51 -47.23 33.97
N SER A 180 -4.25 -45.93 34.09
CA SER A 180 -4.95 -45.08 35.08
C SER A 180 -6.37 -44.71 34.65
N VAL A 181 -7.24 -44.49 35.63
CA VAL A 181 -8.62 -43.97 35.43
C VAL A 181 -8.82 -42.79 36.38
N THR A 182 -9.32 -41.67 35.86
CA THR A 182 -9.55 -40.45 36.64
C THR A 182 -10.88 -40.49 37.41
N GLU A 183 -11.08 -39.55 38.34
CA GLU A 183 -12.39 -39.39 39.01
C GLU A 183 -13.53 -38.99 38.06
N SER A 184 -13.23 -38.42 36.89
CA SER A 184 -14.20 -38.11 35.83
C SER A 184 -14.54 -39.30 34.92
N GLY A 185 -13.81 -40.42 35.04
CA GLY A 185 -13.99 -41.61 34.20
C GLY A 185 -13.13 -41.64 32.93
N PHE A 186 -12.29 -40.62 32.71
CA PHE A 186 -11.27 -40.65 31.65
C PHE A 186 -10.31 -41.81 31.89
N THR A 187 -10.04 -42.61 30.86
CA THR A 187 -9.31 -43.87 30.97
C THR A 187 -8.07 -43.86 30.10
N ASN A 188 -6.90 -43.83 30.74
CA ASN A 188 -5.63 -44.03 30.04
C ASN A 188 -5.45 -45.50 29.67
N LEU A 189 -5.04 -45.76 28.44
CA LEU A 189 -4.76 -47.07 27.87
C LEU A 189 -3.25 -47.28 27.78
N GLU A 190 -2.81 -48.49 28.08
CA GLU A 190 -1.38 -48.84 28.07
C GLU A 190 -0.92 -49.10 26.62
N VAL A 191 -0.16 -48.19 26.02
CA VAL A 191 0.20 -48.19 24.59
C VAL A 191 0.72 -49.55 24.09
N GLU A 192 1.62 -50.19 24.86
CA GLU A 192 2.21 -51.50 24.50
C GLU A 192 1.23 -52.69 24.49
N SER A 193 0.00 -52.47 24.96
CA SER A 193 -1.08 -53.45 24.96
C SER A 193 -2.13 -53.21 23.88
N MET A 194 -2.09 -52.06 23.20
CA MET A 194 -3.01 -51.68 22.13
C MET A 194 -2.71 -52.51 20.88
N ARG A 195 -3.66 -53.36 20.46
CA ARG A 195 -3.49 -54.34 19.37
C ARG A 195 -4.78 -54.54 18.57
N ASP A 196 -4.66 -54.59 17.25
CA ASP A 196 -5.71 -55.15 16.39
C ASP A 196 -5.90 -56.64 16.70
N VAL A 197 -7.15 -57.04 16.89
CA VAL A 197 -7.60 -58.43 17.04
C VAL A 197 -8.71 -58.79 16.05
N THR A 198 -8.95 -57.97 15.03
CA THR A 198 -9.98 -58.17 14.00
C THR A 198 -9.86 -59.56 13.35
N SER A 199 -8.64 -60.07 13.16
CA SER A 199 -8.40 -61.42 12.63
C SER A 199 -8.93 -62.58 13.48
N LEU A 200 -9.32 -62.34 14.73
CA LEU A 200 -10.00 -63.31 15.61
C LEU A 200 -11.52 -63.24 15.50
N ALA A 201 -12.07 -62.18 14.89
CA ALA A 201 -13.50 -62.01 14.67
C ALA A 201 -13.94 -62.79 13.43
N VAL A 202 -15.08 -63.46 13.52
CA VAL A 202 -15.64 -64.33 12.47
C VAL A 202 -17.10 -63.99 12.26
N GLN A 203 -17.46 -63.61 11.03
CA GLN A 203 -18.86 -63.45 10.62
C GLN A 203 -19.58 -64.80 10.61
N GLN A 204 -20.79 -64.84 11.16
CA GLN A 204 -21.65 -66.01 11.25
C GLN A 204 -22.65 -66.05 10.07
N ASP A 205 -23.29 -67.22 9.87
CA ASP A 205 -24.30 -67.42 8.81
C ASP A 205 -25.52 -66.47 8.92
N ASP A 206 -25.76 -65.86 10.09
CA ASP A 206 -26.82 -64.88 10.34
C ASP A 206 -26.38 -63.42 10.15
N GLY A 207 -25.14 -63.20 9.72
CA GLY A 207 -24.54 -61.88 9.51
C GLY A 207 -23.91 -61.26 10.76
N SER A 208 -24.16 -61.80 11.95
CA SER A 208 -23.54 -61.32 13.19
C SER A 208 -22.05 -61.65 13.23
N TRP A 209 -21.27 -60.89 14.00
CA TRP A 209 -19.86 -61.16 14.23
C TRP A 209 -19.65 -61.76 15.61
N SER A 210 -18.71 -62.69 15.75
CA SER A 210 -18.29 -63.26 17.03
C SER A 210 -16.78 -63.33 17.14
N ILE A 211 -16.25 -63.31 18.35
CA ILE A 211 -14.80 -63.37 18.62
C ILE A 211 -14.51 -64.39 19.74
N ASP A 212 -13.31 -64.96 19.73
CA ASP A 212 -12.78 -65.79 20.80
C ASP A 212 -11.42 -65.23 21.25
N TYR A 213 -11.42 -64.47 22.34
CA TYR A 213 -10.26 -63.74 22.86
C TYR A 213 -10.05 -64.07 24.34
N THR A 214 -8.79 -64.15 24.77
CA THR A 214 -8.40 -64.32 26.17
C THR A 214 -7.48 -63.19 26.56
N ALA A 215 -7.87 -62.39 27.55
CA ALA A 215 -7.05 -61.34 28.12
C ALA A 215 -5.78 -61.94 28.75
N PRO A 216 -4.60 -61.34 28.57
CA PRO A 216 -3.40 -61.69 29.32
C PRO A 216 -3.59 -61.65 30.85
N ASP A 217 -2.79 -62.42 31.58
CA ASP A 217 -2.80 -62.48 33.05
C ASP A 217 -2.21 -61.20 33.73
N ASP A 218 -1.94 -60.13 32.98
CA ASP A 218 -1.15 -58.97 33.45
C ASP A 218 -1.94 -57.67 33.69
N GLY A 219 -3.26 -57.67 33.47
CA GLY A 219 -4.14 -56.55 33.83
C GLY A 219 -5.58 -56.71 33.35
N VAL A 220 -6.38 -55.65 33.53
CA VAL A 220 -7.74 -55.56 32.98
C VAL A 220 -7.64 -55.09 31.54
N TYR A 221 -8.33 -55.76 30.62
CA TYR A 221 -8.38 -55.41 29.21
C TYR A 221 -9.78 -54.96 28.79
N THR A 222 -9.86 -53.95 27.95
CA THR A 222 -11.08 -53.60 27.22
C THR A 222 -10.92 -54.08 25.77
N LEU A 223 -11.85 -54.92 25.33
CA LEU A 223 -12.08 -55.27 23.93
C LEU A 223 -13.09 -54.27 23.35
N PHE A 224 -12.68 -53.54 22.33
CA PHE A 224 -13.48 -52.60 21.56
C PHE A 224 -13.91 -53.27 20.25
N ALA A 225 -15.18 -53.10 19.88
CA ALA A 225 -15.71 -53.49 18.57
C ALA A 225 -16.28 -52.25 17.88
N PHE A 226 -15.72 -51.90 16.73
CA PHE A 226 -16.05 -50.71 15.96
C PHE A 226 -16.95 -51.04 14.77
N TRP A 227 -17.90 -50.14 14.49
CA TRP A 227 -18.93 -50.32 13.49
C TRP A 227 -19.24 -49.02 12.77
N GLN A 228 -19.40 -49.06 11.46
CA GLN A 228 -19.88 -47.95 10.64
C GLN A 228 -21.40 -48.06 10.46
N TYR A 229 -22.10 -46.93 10.53
CA TYR A 229 -23.52 -46.81 10.21
C TYR A 229 -23.89 -45.35 9.91
N GLY A 230 -25.01 -45.13 9.22
CA GLY A 230 -25.49 -43.79 8.92
C GLY A 230 -25.89 -43.00 10.15
N THR A 231 -25.53 -41.71 10.18
CA THR A 231 -25.94 -40.76 11.22
C THR A 231 -27.47 -40.63 11.32
N SER A 232 -28.18 -40.87 10.21
CA SER A 232 -29.59 -40.46 10.02
C SER A 232 -29.81 -38.97 10.25
N GLU A 233 -28.77 -38.15 10.00
CA GLU A 233 -28.88 -36.70 10.02
C GLU A 233 -29.85 -36.24 8.94
N THR A 234 -30.76 -35.36 9.33
CA THR A 234 -31.80 -34.79 8.49
C THR A 234 -32.11 -33.40 8.99
N TYR A 235 -32.15 -32.43 8.10
CA TYR A 235 -32.78 -31.15 8.38
C TYR A 235 -34.30 -31.26 8.13
N LYS A 236 -35.06 -30.21 8.45
CA LYS A 236 -36.47 -30.11 8.04
C LYS A 236 -36.63 -29.07 6.92
N PRO A 237 -36.15 -29.33 5.70
CA PRO A 237 -36.35 -28.45 4.56
C PRO A 237 -37.75 -28.61 3.95
N ALA A 238 -38.09 -27.67 3.07
CA ALA A 238 -39.15 -27.86 2.10
C ALA A 238 -38.76 -28.99 1.13
N SER A 239 -39.33 -30.18 1.32
CA SER A 239 -39.06 -31.36 0.49
C SER A 239 -40.24 -32.34 0.52
N THR A 240 -40.39 -33.16 -0.51
CA THR A 240 -41.50 -34.14 -0.64
C THR A 240 -41.34 -35.40 0.23
N GLY A 241 -40.32 -35.46 1.08
CA GLY A 241 -39.94 -36.64 1.84
C GLY A 241 -39.06 -36.29 3.04
N VAL A 242 -38.26 -37.27 3.49
CA VAL A 242 -37.18 -37.01 4.45
C VAL A 242 -35.90 -36.82 3.63
N ALA A 243 -35.22 -35.69 3.82
CA ALA A 243 -33.95 -35.40 3.17
C ALA A 243 -32.81 -35.69 4.15
N TYR A 244 -31.86 -36.55 3.75
CA TYR A 244 -30.71 -36.97 4.56
C TYR A 244 -29.44 -36.29 4.05
N THR A 245 -28.54 -35.91 4.96
CA THR A 245 -27.24 -35.32 4.59
C THR A 245 -26.40 -36.31 3.77
N ILE A 246 -25.70 -35.83 2.73
CA ILE A 246 -24.72 -36.62 1.98
C ILE A 246 -23.49 -36.96 2.84
N ASN A 247 -22.66 -37.91 2.40
CA ASN A 247 -21.35 -38.12 3.00
C ASN A 247 -20.35 -37.07 2.46
N TYR A 248 -19.78 -36.26 3.36
CA TYR A 248 -18.81 -35.22 3.01
C TYR A 248 -17.35 -35.74 2.96
N LEU A 249 -17.11 -36.99 3.38
CA LEU A 249 -15.80 -37.64 3.38
C LEU A 249 -15.67 -38.75 2.32
N SER A 250 -16.62 -38.87 1.39
CA SER A 250 -16.55 -39.84 0.30
C SER A 250 -17.11 -39.31 -1.02
N LYS A 251 -16.54 -39.80 -2.12
CA LYS A 251 -16.92 -39.40 -3.48
C LYS A 251 -18.36 -39.73 -3.80
N GLU A 252 -18.86 -40.82 -3.22
CA GLU A 252 -20.23 -41.30 -3.35
C GLU A 252 -21.24 -40.25 -2.89
N GLY A 253 -20.94 -39.49 -1.83
CA GLY A 253 -21.83 -38.41 -1.36
C GLY A 253 -21.91 -37.25 -2.34
N ALA A 254 -20.77 -36.74 -2.81
CA ALA A 254 -20.72 -35.69 -3.83
C ALA A 254 -21.38 -36.14 -5.15
N ASN A 255 -21.11 -37.37 -5.60
CA ASN A 255 -21.76 -37.93 -6.80
C ASN A 255 -23.27 -38.06 -6.66
N ALA A 256 -23.80 -38.40 -5.48
CA ALA A 256 -25.25 -38.45 -5.26
C ALA A 256 -25.90 -37.05 -5.32
N LEU A 257 -25.20 -36.01 -4.88
CA LEU A 257 -25.64 -34.62 -5.04
C LEU A 257 -25.66 -34.21 -6.51
N ILE A 258 -24.59 -34.52 -7.24
CA ILE A 258 -24.47 -34.29 -8.68
C ILE A 258 -25.60 -34.99 -9.47
N GLU A 259 -25.83 -36.29 -9.21
CA GLU A 259 -26.90 -37.07 -9.85
C GLU A 259 -28.29 -36.47 -9.56
N TYR A 260 -28.55 -36.05 -8.31
CA TYR A 260 -29.81 -35.39 -7.99
C TYR A 260 -29.99 -34.07 -8.75
N TRP A 261 -28.97 -33.22 -8.79
CA TRP A 261 -29.04 -31.93 -9.50
C TRP A 261 -29.23 -32.14 -11.01
N ASP A 262 -28.49 -33.07 -11.63
CA ASP A 262 -28.62 -33.38 -13.06
C ASP A 262 -29.96 -34.04 -13.43
N GLU A 263 -30.62 -34.76 -12.52
CA GLU A 263 -31.93 -35.38 -12.79
C GLU A 263 -33.14 -34.50 -12.43
N GLN A 264 -33.04 -33.65 -11.40
CA GLN A 264 -34.20 -32.98 -10.79
C GLN A 264 -34.17 -31.44 -10.88
N VAL A 265 -32.99 -30.82 -11.08
CA VAL A 265 -32.83 -29.35 -11.04
C VAL A 265 -32.35 -28.77 -12.37
N LEU A 266 -31.31 -29.35 -12.99
CA LEU A 266 -30.63 -28.77 -14.14
C LEU A 266 -31.11 -29.38 -15.46
N ASP A 267 -32.03 -28.71 -16.15
CA ASP A 267 -32.31 -29.01 -17.56
C ASP A 267 -31.32 -28.32 -18.52
N ASP A 268 -31.33 -28.73 -19.80
CA ASP A 268 -30.45 -28.14 -20.83
C ASP A 268 -30.62 -26.61 -20.96
N SER A 269 -31.83 -26.09 -20.72
CA SER A 269 -32.12 -24.66 -20.82
C SER A 269 -31.59 -23.88 -19.62
N LEU A 270 -31.62 -24.45 -18.40
CA LEU A 270 -31.03 -23.81 -17.23
C LEU A 270 -29.50 -23.77 -17.36
N LYS A 271 -28.89 -24.85 -17.86
CA LYS A 271 -27.44 -24.88 -18.17
C LYS A 271 -27.05 -23.85 -19.23
N GLU A 272 -27.86 -23.66 -20.27
CA GLU A 272 -27.66 -22.57 -21.25
C GLU A 272 -27.79 -21.17 -20.61
N MET A 273 -28.77 -20.94 -19.73
CA MET A 273 -28.94 -19.67 -19.02
C MET A 273 -27.79 -19.36 -18.05
N ILE A 274 -27.30 -20.37 -17.31
CA ILE A 274 -26.13 -20.26 -16.42
C ILE A 274 -24.90 -19.78 -17.21
N ALA A 275 -24.63 -20.42 -18.35
CA ALA A 275 -23.52 -20.06 -19.22
C ALA A 275 -23.69 -18.70 -19.95
N GLU A 276 -24.92 -18.21 -20.12
CA GLU A 276 -25.19 -16.86 -20.66
C GLU A 276 -25.00 -15.76 -19.61
N ASN A 277 -25.32 -16.04 -18.34
CA ASN A 277 -25.16 -15.09 -17.23
C ASN A 277 -23.69 -14.80 -16.90
N GLY A 278 -22.90 -15.85 -16.64
CA GLY A 278 -21.46 -15.75 -16.38
C GLY A 278 -21.01 -15.39 -14.95
N ASP A 279 -21.92 -15.10 -14.00
CA ASP A 279 -21.65 -15.03 -12.55
C ASP A 279 -22.73 -15.81 -11.80
N VAL A 280 -22.75 -17.14 -12.01
CA VAL A 280 -23.64 -18.05 -11.29
C VAL A 280 -22.86 -18.96 -10.37
N GLN A 281 -23.29 -19.03 -9.11
CA GLN A 281 -22.55 -19.69 -8.04
C GLN A 281 -23.39 -20.80 -7.38
N PHE A 282 -22.72 -21.90 -7.07
CA PHE A 282 -23.22 -22.91 -6.14
C PHE A 282 -22.70 -22.55 -4.75
N TYR A 283 -23.60 -22.34 -3.80
CA TYR A 283 -23.27 -21.88 -2.46
C TYR A 283 -23.43 -23.01 -1.44
N MET A 284 -22.36 -23.30 -0.69
CA MET A 284 -22.36 -24.17 0.48
C MET A 284 -22.20 -23.33 1.75
N ASP A 285 -23.20 -23.35 2.60
CA ASP A 285 -23.20 -22.69 3.91
C ASP A 285 -22.30 -23.44 4.91
N SER A 286 -22.14 -22.87 6.11
CA SER A 286 -21.34 -23.45 7.19
C SER A 286 -21.71 -24.90 7.56
N LEU A 287 -20.71 -25.67 7.99
CA LEU A 287 -20.82 -27.13 8.12
C LEU A 287 -21.42 -27.57 9.47
N GLU A 288 -22.75 -27.61 9.57
CA GLU A 288 -23.47 -28.07 10.78
C GLU A 288 -23.44 -29.61 11.02
N LEU A 289 -22.58 -30.37 10.33
CA LEU A 289 -22.58 -31.85 10.28
C LEU A 289 -22.35 -32.52 11.66
N SER A 290 -23.08 -33.58 11.96
CA SER A 290 -23.10 -34.17 13.31
C SER A 290 -23.35 -35.69 13.36
N PRO A 291 -22.53 -36.44 14.12
CA PRO A 291 -22.90 -37.78 14.59
C PRO A 291 -24.11 -37.75 15.55
N HIS A 292 -24.98 -38.75 15.44
CA HIS A 292 -26.18 -38.89 16.25
C HIS A 292 -26.27 -40.24 16.99
N GLY A 293 -25.38 -41.18 16.70
CA GLY A 293 -25.33 -42.47 17.37
C GLY A 293 -25.06 -42.33 18.87
N LYS A 294 -25.88 -43.00 19.69
CA LYS A 294 -25.69 -43.05 21.14
C LYS A 294 -24.40 -43.78 21.56
N ASN A 295 -23.87 -44.61 20.67
CA ASN A 295 -22.61 -45.33 20.80
C ASN A 295 -21.58 -44.85 19.77
N THR A 296 -21.67 -43.58 19.35
CA THR A 296 -20.74 -42.95 18.41
C THR A 296 -19.35 -42.78 19.01
N THR A 297 -18.33 -42.79 18.15
CA THR A 297 -16.99 -42.27 18.47
C THR A 297 -16.90 -40.76 18.32
N GLY A 298 -17.94 -40.09 17.79
CA GLY A 298 -17.95 -38.65 17.54
C GLY A 298 -17.25 -38.25 16.23
N ASN A 299 -16.88 -39.21 15.39
CA ASN A 299 -16.25 -38.98 14.10
C ASN A 299 -17.20 -39.39 12.96
N LEU A 300 -17.32 -38.51 11.95
CA LEU A 300 -17.84 -38.88 10.62
C LEU A 300 -16.90 -39.92 9.98
N TRP A 301 -17.40 -40.67 8.99
CA TRP A 301 -16.70 -41.83 8.45
C TRP A 301 -17.00 -42.09 6.97
N CYS A 302 -16.19 -42.93 6.33
CA CYS A 302 -16.44 -43.51 5.01
C CYS A 302 -15.97 -44.96 4.96
N ALA A 303 -16.46 -45.74 3.98
CA ALA A 303 -16.22 -47.19 3.89
C ALA A 303 -14.73 -47.59 3.88
N ASP A 304 -13.90 -46.77 3.24
CA ASP A 304 -12.46 -46.95 3.01
C ASP A 304 -11.58 -46.07 3.90
N TYR A 305 -12.15 -45.35 4.88
CA TYR A 305 -11.42 -44.41 5.76
C TYR A 305 -10.10 -44.95 6.33
N LEU A 306 -10.05 -46.23 6.75
CA LEU A 306 -8.82 -46.83 7.28
C LEU A 306 -7.75 -47.09 6.21
N GLU A 307 -8.16 -47.36 4.97
CA GLU A 307 -7.27 -47.57 3.84
C GLU A 307 -6.69 -46.23 3.38
N GLU A 308 -7.53 -45.19 3.30
CA GLU A 308 -7.12 -43.80 3.06
C GLU A 308 -6.19 -43.26 4.16
N PHE A 309 -6.52 -43.49 5.43
CA PHE A 309 -5.66 -43.11 6.55
C PHE A 309 -4.27 -43.78 6.46
N GLU A 310 -4.21 -45.10 6.25
CA GLU A 310 -2.92 -45.80 6.13
C GLU A 310 -2.12 -45.31 4.92
N ALA A 311 -2.79 -45.01 3.80
CA ALA A 311 -2.15 -44.47 2.60
C ALA A 311 -1.58 -43.05 2.81
N ARG A 312 -2.28 -42.19 3.55
CA ARG A 312 -1.95 -40.77 3.76
C ARG A 312 -0.99 -40.52 4.93
N ARG A 313 -1.09 -41.33 6.00
CA ARG A 313 -0.33 -41.18 7.25
C ARG A 313 0.76 -42.24 7.44
N GLY A 314 0.74 -43.32 6.64
CA GLY A 314 1.80 -44.33 6.62
C GLY A 314 1.74 -45.39 7.74
N TYR A 315 0.66 -45.41 8.53
CA TYR A 315 0.46 -46.42 9.58
C TYR A 315 -1.03 -46.77 9.78
N ASP A 316 -1.29 -47.97 10.32
CA ASP A 316 -2.64 -48.47 10.62
C ASP A 316 -3.24 -47.78 11.87
N LEU A 317 -4.37 -47.08 11.70
CA LEU A 317 -5.13 -46.45 12.80
C LEU A 317 -5.82 -47.47 13.73
N THR A 318 -6.04 -48.72 13.29
CA THR A 318 -6.85 -49.72 14.00
C THR A 318 -6.50 -49.91 15.49
N PRO A 319 -5.21 -50.00 15.90
CA PRO A 319 -4.84 -50.12 17.30
C PRO A 319 -5.22 -48.90 18.14
N TYR A 320 -5.37 -47.73 17.50
CA TYR A 320 -5.58 -46.43 18.13
C TYR A 320 -7.03 -45.91 18.06
N LEU A 321 -7.93 -46.59 17.33
CA LEU A 321 -9.37 -46.28 17.34
C LEU A 321 -10.00 -46.07 18.73
N PRO A 322 -9.52 -46.68 19.84
CA PRO A 322 -10.00 -46.31 21.18
C PRO A 322 -9.76 -44.86 21.60
N VAL A 323 -8.67 -44.20 21.18
CA VAL A 323 -8.34 -42.83 21.65
C VAL A 323 -9.09 -41.73 20.91
N ILE A 324 -9.64 -42.02 19.72
CA ILE A 324 -10.44 -41.06 18.95
C ILE A 324 -11.90 -40.96 19.44
N ILE A 325 -12.26 -41.69 20.51
CA ILE A 325 -13.63 -41.77 21.02
C ILE A 325 -13.99 -40.50 21.82
N LEU A 326 -14.81 -39.67 21.19
CA LEU A 326 -15.45 -38.46 21.69
C LEU A 326 -16.98 -38.68 21.78
N PRO A 327 -17.52 -39.14 22.92
CA PRO A 327 -18.91 -39.56 22.98
C PRO A 327 -19.90 -38.38 23.04
N GLY A 328 -20.85 -38.38 22.11
CA GLY A 328 -21.99 -37.45 22.08
C GLY A 328 -21.84 -36.35 21.03
N PHE A 329 -22.73 -35.36 21.11
CA PHE A 329 -22.76 -34.23 20.19
C PHE A 329 -21.66 -33.21 20.58
N ALA A 330 -20.60 -33.15 19.79
CA ALA A 330 -19.49 -32.24 19.99
C ALA A 330 -19.83 -30.84 19.44
N VAL A 331 -20.65 -30.06 20.16
CA VAL A 331 -20.63 -28.60 19.97
C VAL A 331 -19.18 -28.15 20.23
N HIS A 332 -18.58 -27.44 19.28
CA HIS A 332 -17.13 -27.25 19.03
C HIS A 332 -16.27 -26.56 20.13
N THR A 333 -16.61 -26.69 21.42
CA THR A 333 -15.90 -26.03 22.53
C THR A 333 -14.98 -26.92 23.36
N GLU A 334 -15.27 -28.23 23.50
CA GLU A 334 -14.60 -29.10 24.49
C GLU A 334 -14.16 -30.46 23.92
N ARG A 335 -12.87 -30.76 24.06
CA ARG A 335 -12.26 -32.07 23.75
C ARG A 335 -12.60 -33.10 24.83
N ASN A 336 -13.84 -33.57 24.83
CA ASN A 336 -14.36 -34.53 25.81
C ASN A 336 -14.02 -36.00 25.47
N TYR A 337 -12.80 -36.27 24.97
CA TYR A 337 -12.30 -37.62 24.76
C TYR A 337 -12.36 -38.42 26.07
N ILE A 338 -12.73 -39.69 26.02
CA ILE A 338 -12.85 -40.55 27.21
C ILE A 338 -11.71 -41.55 27.37
N TYR A 339 -10.85 -41.70 26.35
CA TYR A 339 -9.64 -42.50 26.41
C TYR A 339 -8.42 -41.66 26.05
N GLY A 340 -7.28 -42.02 26.63
CA GLY A 340 -5.96 -41.45 26.32
C GLY A 340 -4.88 -42.51 26.37
N MET A 341 -3.61 -42.11 26.27
CA MET A 341 -2.46 -43.02 26.32
C MET A 341 -1.65 -42.82 27.60
N GLN A 342 -1.52 -43.88 28.41
CA GLN A 342 -0.77 -43.85 29.66
C GLN A 342 0.70 -43.49 29.41
N ASP A 343 1.17 -42.45 30.11
CA ASP A 343 2.54 -41.93 30.05
C ASP A 343 3.01 -41.54 28.63
N ASN A 344 2.08 -41.29 27.70
CA ASN A 344 2.37 -41.02 26.29
C ASN A 344 1.35 -40.06 25.64
N GLU A 345 1.08 -38.94 26.32
CA GLU A 345 0.11 -37.90 25.90
C GLU A 345 0.46 -37.31 24.53
N GLU A 346 1.75 -37.16 24.22
CA GLU A 346 2.27 -36.65 22.94
C GLU A 346 1.84 -37.54 21.76
N LEU A 347 2.02 -38.86 21.85
CA LEU A 347 1.55 -39.80 20.82
C LEU A 347 0.02 -39.74 20.67
N CYS A 348 -0.71 -39.48 21.76
CA CYS A 348 -2.16 -39.33 21.71
C CYS A 348 -2.59 -38.10 20.91
N GLU A 349 -1.95 -36.95 21.13
CA GLU A 349 -2.20 -35.71 20.36
C GLU A 349 -1.80 -35.89 18.89
N LYS A 350 -0.66 -36.54 18.62
CA LYS A 350 -0.18 -36.85 17.25
C LYS A 350 -1.19 -37.67 16.45
N VAL A 351 -1.67 -38.78 17.00
CA VAL A 351 -2.70 -39.62 16.36
C VAL A 351 -4.01 -38.85 16.13
N LEU A 352 -4.37 -37.95 17.03
CA LEU A 352 -5.55 -37.10 16.86
C LEU A 352 -5.37 -36.10 15.70
N ASN A 353 -4.20 -35.45 15.61
CA ASN A 353 -3.86 -34.56 14.49
C ASN A 353 -3.83 -35.28 13.14
N ASP A 354 -3.32 -36.51 13.09
CA ASP A 354 -3.36 -37.36 11.90
C ASP A 354 -4.79 -37.65 11.42
N VAL A 355 -5.75 -37.77 12.35
CA VAL A 355 -7.18 -37.93 12.02
C VAL A 355 -7.78 -36.64 11.47
N TYR A 356 -7.53 -35.47 12.07
CA TYR A 356 -8.07 -34.20 11.55
C TYR A 356 -7.48 -33.82 10.18
N GLN A 357 -6.20 -34.09 9.96
CA GLN A 357 -5.58 -33.87 8.64
C GLN A 357 -6.18 -34.81 7.59
N THR A 358 -6.41 -36.09 7.93
CA THR A 358 -7.08 -37.04 7.03
C THR A 358 -8.51 -36.61 6.71
N ASN A 359 -9.28 -36.15 7.71
CA ASN A 359 -10.62 -35.59 7.50
C ASN A 359 -10.61 -34.35 6.58
N THR A 360 -9.65 -33.44 6.78
CA THR A 360 -9.50 -32.22 5.97
C THR A 360 -9.24 -32.57 4.51
N GLU A 361 -8.28 -33.48 4.26
CA GLU A 361 -7.92 -33.91 2.91
C GLU A 361 -9.06 -34.66 2.20
N LEU A 362 -9.76 -35.58 2.88
CA LEU A 362 -10.91 -36.29 2.31
C LEU A 362 -12.04 -35.35 1.90
N TYR A 363 -12.35 -34.35 2.74
CA TYR A 363 -13.37 -33.36 2.44
C TYR A 363 -12.97 -32.46 1.23
N GLN A 364 -11.68 -32.14 1.09
CA GLN A 364 -11.20 -31.43 -0.10
C GLN A 364 -11.30 -32.29 -1.36
N GLU A 365 -10.63 -33.44 -1.37
CA GLU A 365 -10.39 -34.23 -2.58
C GLU A 365 -11.63 -35.00 -3.05
N GLU A 366 -12.47 -35.47 -2.12
CA GLU A 366 -13.63 -36.32 -2.44
C GLU A 366 -14.98 -35.59 -2.38
N CYS A 367 -15.03 -34.36 -1.85
CA CYS A 367 -16.23 -33.51 -1.89
C CYS A 367 -16.01 -32.21 -2.68
N LEU A 368 -15.20 -31.28 -2.19
CA LEU A 368 -15.09 -29.94 -2.78
C LEU A 368 -14.54 -29.95 -4.21
N ASP A 369 -13.41 -30.63 -4.45
CA ASP A 369 -12.79 -30.72 -5.78
C ASP A 369 -13.75 -31.36 -6.80
N VAL A 370 -14.49 -32.39 -6.38
CA VAL A 370 -15.48 -33.12 -7.21
C VAL A 370 -16.64 -32.21 -7.62
N LEU A 371 -17.15 -31.40 -6.69
CA LEU A 371 -18.21 -30.43 -6.97
C LEU A 371 -17.71 -29.31 -7.88
N THR A 372 -16.51 -28.76 -7.62
CA THR A 372 -15.88 -27.72 -8.46
C THR A 372 -15.67 -28.20 -9.90
N GLU A 373 -15.13 -29.41 -10.11
CA GLU A 373 -14.97 -29.98 -11.46
C GLU A 373 -16.32 -30.13 -12.22
N TRP A 374 -17.38 -30.53 -11.52
CA TRP A 374 -18.72 -30.66 -12.10
C TRP A 374 -19.33 -29.31 -12.47
N LEU A 375 -19.30 -28.32 -11.57
CA LEU A 375 -19.86 -26.98 -11.76
C LEU A 375 -19.18 -26.25 -12.94
N HIS A 376 -17.85 -26.34 -13.03
CA HIS A 376 -17.07 -25.76 -14.11
C HIS A 376 -17.45 -26.31 -15.49
N SER A 377 -18.00 -27.52 -15.57
CA SER A 377 -18.38 -28.16 -16.84
C SER A 377 -19.54 -27.47 -17.57
N PHE A 378 -20.32 -26.63 -16.88
CA PHE A 378 -21.41 -25.83 -17.46
C PHE A 378 -21.37 -24.33 -17.08
N GLY A 379 -20.26 -23.85 -16.51
CA GLY A 379 -20.03 -22.41 -16.28
C GLY A 379 -20.56 -21.85 -14.95
N MET A 380 -20.71 -22.71 -13.95
CA MET A 380 -21.05 -22.33 -12.57
C MET A 380 -19.78 -22.43 -11.69
N THR A 381 -19.68 -21.61 -10.64
CA THR A 381 -18.52 -21.60 -9.71
C THR A 381 -18.90 -22.05 -8.29
N LEU A 382 -17.99 -22.65 -7.53
CA LEU A 382 -18.23 -23.03 -6.13
C LEU A 382 -17.85 -21.91 -5.15
N ARG A 383 -18.80 -21.50 -4.30
CA ARG A 383 -18.58 -20.64 -3.14
C ARG A 383 -18.91 -21.42 -1.86
N ALA A 384 -18.04 -21.38 -0.84
CA ALA A 384 -18.33 -22.07 0.42
C ALA A 384 -17.84 -21.34 1.67
N GLU A 385 -18.62 -21.44 2.75
CA GLU A 385 -18.18 -21.24 4.14
C GLU A 385 -17.38 -22.47 4.57
N ASN A 386 -16.10 -22.47 4.20
CA ASN A 386 -15.44 -23.68 3.70
C ASN A 386 -15.09 -24.77 4.72
N ALA A 387 -15.02 -24.53 6.03
CA ALA A 387 -14.46 -25.52 6.97
C ALA A 387 -14.90 -25.40 8.43
N TYR A 388 -15.33 -24.21 8.86
CA TYR A 388 -15.79 -24.03 10.24
C TYR A 388 -17.13 -24.73 10.48
N GLY A 389 -17.40 -25.03 11.75
CA GLY A 389 -18.41 -26.02 12.15
C GLY A 389 -17.88 -27.45 12.19
N GLN A 390 -16.68 -27.76 11.65
CA GLN A 390 -16.05 -29.08 11.76
C GLN A 390 -14.63 -29.04 12.33
N MET A 391 -14.07 -30.21 12.63
CA MET A 391 -12.65 -30.35 13.01
C MET A 391 -11.75 -30.47 11.77
N PHE A 392 -11.91 -29.54 10.83
CA PHE A 392 -11.13 -29.43 9.60
C PHE A 392 -10.19 -28.22 9.70
N GLU A 393 -9.12 -28.21 8.92
CA GLU A 393 -8.24 -27.03 8.81
C GLU A 393 -8.87 -25.95 7.91
N MET A 394 -8.84 -24.70 8.39
CA MET A 394 -9.53 -23.56 7.78
C MET A 394 -8.93 -23.10 6.47
N SER A 395 -7.61 -23.14 6.36
CA SER A 395 -6.86 -22.49 5.26
C SER A 395 -6.58 -23.43 4.08
N GLN A 396 -6.42 -24.74 4.33
CA GLN A 396 -6.15 -25.75 3.29
C GLN A 396 -7.30 -25.86 2.26
N SER A 397 -8.54 -26.00 2.74
CA SER A 397 -9.73 -26.21 1.89
C SER A 397 -10.13 -25.01 1.02
N VAL A 398 -9.57 -23.82 1.26
CA VAL A 398 -9.71 -22.65 0.36
C VAL A 398 -9.17 -22.94 -1.05
N LYS A 399 -8.26 -23.91 -1.22
CA LYS A 399 -7.81 -24.34 -2.54
C LYS A 399 -8.93 -24.93 -3.40
N SER A 400 -9.90 -25.61 -2.79
CA SER A 400 -10.88 -26.44 -3.49
C SER A 400 -12.16 -25.70 -3.94
N VAL A 401 -12.29 -24.40 -3.63
CA VAL A 401 -13.44 -23.54 -3.97
C VAL A 401 -13.04 -22.37 -4.87
N ASP A 402 -13.91 -21.85 -5.72
CA ASP A 402 -13.59 -20.64 -6.51
C ASP A 402 -13.56 -19.38 -5.62
N TYR A 403 -14.52 -19.29 -4.70
CA TYR A 403 -14.65 -18.22 -3.71
C TYR A 403 -14.78 -18.82 -2.30
N VAL A 404 -14.09 -18.22 -1.32
CA VAL A 404 -14.26 -18.56 0.09
C VAL A 404 -15.16 -17.54 0.76
N GLU A 405 -16.11 -18.00 1.58
CA GLU A 405 -17.01 -17.18 2.39
C GLU A 405 -16.75 -17.37 3.90
N THR A 406 -17.17 -16.39 4.70
CA THR A 406 -17.08 -16.39 6.17
C THR A 406 -18.25 -15.59 6.74
N GLU A 407 -18.60 -15.77 8.01
CA GLU A 407 -19.77 -15.11 8.59
C GLU A 407 -19.40 -14.02 9.61
N ALA A 408 -20.05 -12.86 9.53
CA ALA A 408 -19.85 -11.76 10.48
C ALA A 408 -20.29 -12.09 11.93
N TRP A 409 -21.23 -13.04 12.11
CA TRP A 409 -21.80 -13.40 13.41
C TRP A 409 -20.92 -14.38 14.18
N GLU A 410 -20.63 -15.56 13.64
CA GLU A 410 -19.73 -16.56 14.25
C GLU A 410 -18.35 -15.97 14.54
N MET A 411 -17.76 -15.23 13.59
CA MET A 411 -16.45 -14.59 13.78
C MET A 411 -16.52 -13.36 14.70
N ARG A 412 -17.72 -12.98 15.21
CA ARG A 412 -18.01 -11.76 16.00
C ARG A 412 -17.50 -10.45 15.39
N SER A 413 -17.26 -10.44 14.08
CA SER A 413 -16.54 -9.37 13.37
C SER A 413 -15.18 -9.04 14.02
N GLU A 414 -14.47 -10.06 14.52
CA GLU A 414 -13.11 -9.98 15.08
C GLU A 414 -12.08 -10.22 13.96
N ILE A 415 -11.15 -9.28 13.77
CA ILE A 415 -10.20 -9.32 12.64
C ILE A 415 -9.31 -10.58 12.63
N ASP A 416 -8.89 -11.04 13.81
CA ASP A 416 -8.04 -12.22 13.97
C ASP A 416 -8.74 -13.51 13.53
N SER A 417 -10.06 -13.60 13.69
CA SER A 417 -10.83 -14.75 13.23
C SER A 417 -10.83 -14.80 11.71
N PHE A 418 -11.17 -13.70 11.03
CA PHE A 418 -11.13 -13.61 9.56
C PHE A 418 -9.74 -13.89 8.97
N ARG A 419 -8.67 -13.50 9.69
CA ARG A 419 -7.27 -13.69 9.26
C ARG A 419 -6.85 -15.15 9.01
N ASN A 420 -7.62 -16.14 9.47
CA ASN A 420 -7.35 -17.57 9.25
C ASN A 420 -7.85 -18.09 7.89
N GLN A 421 -8.75 -17.37 7.22
CA GLN A 421 -9.20 -17.67 5.84
C GLN A 421 -8.57 -16.71 4.82
N SER A 422 -8.36 -15.43 5.18
CA SER A 422 -7.77 -14.43 4.29
C SER A 422 -6.36 -14.82 3.80
N GLY A 423 -5.53 -15.45 4.65
CA GLY A 423 -4.18 -15.85 4.28
C GLY A 423 -4.14 -16.79 3.07
N ALA A 424 -4.98 -17.82 3.09
CA ALA A 424 -5.13 -18.72 1.94
C ALA A 424 -5.81 -18.03 0.74
N ALA A 425 -6.82 -17.19 0.97
CA ALA A 425 -7.45 -16.42 -0.11
C ALA A 425 -6.43 -15.52 -0.84
N HIS A 426 -5.53 -14.85 -0.10
CA HIS A 426 -4.47 -14.01 -0.66
C HIS A 426 -3.38 -14.82 -1.35
N LEU A 427 -3.01 -15.99 -0.82
CA LEU A 427 -2.03 -16.90 -1.42
C LEU A 427 -2.50 -17.45 -2.78
N TYR A 428 -3.75 -17.92 -2.86
CA TYR A 428 -4.36 -18.43 -4.10
C TYR A 428 -4.98 -17.34 -4.99
N GLY A 429 -4.97 -16.07 -4.57
CA GLY A 429 -5.53 -14.95 -5.34
C GLY A 429 -7.06 -14.98 -5.49
N LYS A 430 -7.78 -15.59 -4.54
CA LYS A 430 -9.23 -15.80 -4.58
C LYS A 430 -10.01 -14.66 -3.96
N THR A 431 -11.27 -14.52 -4.37
CA THR A 431 -12.18 -13.58 -3.71
C THR A 431 -12.58 -14.15 -2.36
N PHE A 432 -12.37 -13.34 -1.31
CA PHE A 432 -12.90 -13.60 0.02
C PHE A 432 -14.20 -12.81 0.21
N SER A 433 -15.31 -13.52 0.38
CA SER A 433 -16.62 -12.94 0.64
C SER A 433 -17.03 -13.11 2.10
N SER A 434 -18.09 -12.43 2.52
CA SER A 434 -18.66 -12.66 3.85
C SER A 434 -20.16 -12.46 3.92
N GLU A 435 -20.84 -13.43 4.52
CA GLU A 435 -22.20 -13.28 5.00
C GLU A 435 -22.24 -12.24 6.14
N THR A 436 -23.04 -11.20 5.95
CA THR A 436 -22.98 -10.01 6.79
C THR A 436 -24.37 -9.52 7.19
N GLY A 437 -24.77 -9.82 8.43
CA GLY A 437 -25.95 -9.20 9.03
C GLY A 437 -26.74 -10.09 9.99
N ALA A 438 -26.47 -11.39 10.02
CA ALA A 438 -27.02 -12.30 11.01
C ALA A 438 -26.69 -11.82 12.43
N LEU A 439 -27.71 -11.62 13.26
CA LEU A 439 -27.61 -11.52 14.72
C LEU A 439 -28.89 -12.04 15.35
N LEU A 440 -28.74 -12.97 16.29
CA LEU A 440 -29.86 -13.60 16.99
C LEU A 440 -30.64 -12.60 17.86
N GLY A 441 -31.94 -12.46 17.59
CA GLY A 441 -32.88 -11.66 18.37
C GLY A 441 -32.81 -10.15 18.10
N ALA A 442 -32.11 -9.71 17.05
CA ALA A 442 -31.74 -8.32 16.82
C ALA A 442 -32.43 -7.68 15.59
N ASN A 443 -33.37 -8.35 14.93
CA ASN A 443 -33.99 -7.84 13.70
C ASN A 443 -34.63 -6.44 13.89
N TYR A 444 -34.42 -5.52 12.95
CA TYR A 444 -34.76 -4.09 13.03
C TYR A 444 -34.09 -3.28 14.17
N THR A 445 -33.32 -3.89 15.08
CA THR A 445 -32.82 -3.20 16.29
C THR A 445 -31.59 -2.34 16.07
N LYS A 446 -30.80 -2.64 15.03
CA LYS A 446 -29.57 -1.93 14.69
C LYS A 446 -29.88 -0.73 13.78
N ASP A 447 -29.03 0.28 13.88
CA ASP A 447 -29.01 1.42 12.96
C ASP A 447 -28.03 1.15 11.80
N ASN A 448 -27.95 2.07 10.83
CA ASN A 448 -27.10 1.86 9.67
C ASN A 448 -25.61 2.14 9.95
N SER A 449 -25.30 3.03 10.89
CA SER A 449 -23.91 3.27 11.32
C SER A 449 -23.28 1.98 11.85
N PHE A 450 -23.99 1.25 12.72
CA PHE A 450 -23.54 -0.07 13.19
C PHE A 450 -23.17 -1.02 12.04
N TRP A 451 -24.01 -1.14 11.01
CA TRP A 451 -23.74 -2.01 9.86
C TRP A 451 -22.56 -1.51 9.00
N ARG A 452 -22.41 -0.19 8.82
CA ARG A 452 -21.23 0.38 8.13
C ARG A 452 -19.93 0.04 8.83
N GLN A 453 -19.90 0.09 10.17
CA GLN A 453 -18.72 -0.32 10.93
C GLN A 453 -18.36 -1.80 10.71
N VAL A 454 -19.35 -2.70 10.67
CA VAL A 454 -19.13 -4.13 10.38
C VAL A 454 -18.49 -4.30 9.00
N PHE A 455 -19.06 -3.67 7.95
CA PHE A 455 -18.48 -3.69 6.60
C PHE A 455 -17.03 -3.18 6.58
N TYR A 456 -16.74 -2.04 7.23
CA TYR A 456 -15.40 -1.46 7.26
C TYR A 456 -14.36 -2.33 8.00
N THR A 457 -14.80 -3.08 9.02
CA THR A 457 -13.95 -4.04 9.75
C THR A 457 -13.63 -5.27 8.90
N GLN A 458 -14.61 -5.81 8.17
CA GLN A 458 -14.41 -6.92 7.24
C GLN A 458 -13.49 -6.52 6.07
N PHE A 459 -13.69 -5.33 5.51
CA PHE A 459 -12.82 -4.75 4.49
C PHE A 459 -11.37 -4.61 4.97
N ALA A 460 -11.16 -4.23 6.23
CA ALA A 460 -9.84 -4.17 6.85
C ALA A 460 -9.20 -5.56 7.09
N SER A 461 -9.99 -6.64 7.07
CA SER A 461 -9.51 -8.02 7.26
C SER A 461 -9.32 -8.79 5.94
N GLY A 462 -9.37 -8.12 4.79
CA GLY A 462 -9.17 -8.73 3.47
C GLY A 462 -10.43 -9.25 2.77
N ILE A 463 -11.63 -9.09 3.37
CA ILE A 463 -12.90 -9.41 2.72
C ILE A 463 -13.19 -8.36 1.63
N GLN A 464 -13.68 -8.83 0.48
CA GLN A 464 -13.76 -8.07 -0.78
C GLN A 464 -15.17 -8.05 -1.41
N ARG A 465 -16.08 -8.91 -0.91
CA ARG A 465 -17.44 -9.13 -1.43
C ARG A 465 -18.40 -9.38 -0.26
N THR A 466 -19.29 -8.44 0.02
CA THR A 466 -20.28 -8.53 1.10
C THR A 466 -21.58 -9.14 0.57
N VAL A 467 -22.05 -10.20 1.21
CA VAL A 467 -23.37 -10.80 1.00
C VAL A 467 -24.23 -10.46 2.21
N VAL A 468 -25.23 -9.58 2.07
CA VAL A 468 -25.98 -9.12 3.26
C VAL A 468 -27.00 -10.16 3.73
N HIS A 469 -26.98 -10.45 5.03
CA HIS A 469 -27.93 -11.31 5.73
C HIS A 469 -28.97 -10.47 6.50
N GLY A 470 -30.23 -10.42 6.08
CA GLY A 470 -30.72 -10.93 4.81
C GLY A 470 -31.80 -10.07 4.21
N TYR A 471 -32.12 -10.39 2.98
CA TYR A 471 -33.21 -9.79 2.26
C TYR A 471 -34.37 -10.77 2.27
N SER A 472 -35.30 -10.66 3.21
CA SER A 472 -36.49 -11.51 3.14
C SER A 472 -37.53 -10.95 2.16
N ALA A 473 -38.10 -11.82 1.31
CA ALA A 473 -39.16 -11.43 0.38
C ALA A 473 -40.27 -10.62 1.06
N ALA A 474 -40.89 -9.69 0.33
CA ALA A 474 -42.02 -8.94 0.86
C ALA A 474 -43.27 -9.82 1.00
N TYR A 475 -43.44 -10.77 0.08
CA TYR A 475 -44.59 -11.67 -0.02
C TYR A 475 -44.29 -13.08 0.51
N GLY A 476 -45.35 -13.79 0.88
CA GLY A 476 -45.31 -15.19 1.32
C GLY A 476 -46.71 -15.71 1.70
N PRO A 477 -46.82 -16.91 2.30
CA PRO A 477 -48.11 -17.49 2.70
C PRO A 477 -48.83 -16.61 3.75
N GLU A 478 -50.15 -16.46 3.62
CA GLU A 478 -50.97 -15.60 4.51
C GLU A 478 -50.82 -15.92 5.99
N GLN A 479 -50.56 -17.18 6.31
CA GLN A 479 -50.40 -17.69 7.66
C GLN A 479 -49.09 -17.20 8.32
N ASN A 480 -48.04 -16.93 7.54
CA ASN A 480 -46.72 -16.51 8.03
C ASN A 480 -46.31 -15.08 7.63
N CYS A 481 -47.18 -14.34 6.93
CA CYS A 481 -46.93 -12.95 6.57
C CYS A 481 -47.67 -11.97 7.51
N LYS A 482 -46.96 -10.93 7.99
CA LYS A 482 -47.51 -9.84 8.83
C LYS A 482 -46.81 -8.54 8.44
N TRP A 483 -47.40 -7.38 8.68
CA TRP A 483 -46.68 -6.12 8.43
C TRP A 483 -45.35 -6.09 9.21
N PRO A 484 -44.20 -5.77 8.58
CA PRO A 484 -44.07 -5.16 7.24
C PRO A 484 -43.89 -6.13 6.04
N GLY A 485 -43.88 -7.45 6.23
CA GLY A 485 -43.87 -8.44 5.14
C GLY A 485 -43.64 -9.87 5.63
N TYR A 486 -43.31 -10.79 4.72
CA TYR A 486 -42.88 -12.14 5.11
C TYR A 486 -41.57 -12.11 5.93
N GLU A 487 -41.38 -13.06 6.85
CA GLU A 487 -40.22 -13.10 7.76
C GLU A 487 -39.41 -14.38 7.56
N GLY A 488 -38.57 -14.35 6.52
CA GLY A 488 -37.62 -15.40 6.19
C GLY A 488 -36.50 -15.57 7.23
N MET A 489 -35.99 -16.79 7.32
CA MET A 489 -35.09 -17.31 8.36
C MET A 489 -35.61 -17.00 9.77
N GLN A 490 -36.92 -17.17 9.96
CA GLN A 490 -37.66 -16.80 11.17
C GLN A 490 -37.62 -15.29 11.46
N ALA A 491 -38.53 -14.82 12.32
CA ALA A 491 -38.56 -13.42 12.76
C ALA A 491 -37.36 -13.02 13.67
N ILE A 492 -36.48 -13.96 14.04
CA ILE A 492 -35.49 -13.76 15.11
C ILE A 492 -34.14 -13.22 14.63
N PHE A 493 -33.68 -13.61 13.44
CA PHE A 493 -32.38 -13.18 12.92
C PHE A 493 -32.48 -11.83 12.20
N SER A 494 -31.52 -10.94 12.45
CA SER A 494 -31.37 -9.69 11.70
C SER A 494 -30.67 -9.87 10.36
N ASP A 495 -30.59 -8.84 9.52
CA ASP A 495 -31.51 -7.69 9.46
C ASP A 495 -32.51 -7.90 8.31
N ARG A 496 -33.33 -6.90 8.00
CA ARG A 496 -34.07 -6.81 6.73
C ARG A 496 -33.50 -5.68 5.89
N PHE A 497 -32.48 -5.98 5.08
CA PHE A 497 -31.84 -5.03 4.16
C PHE A 497 -32.70 -4.77 2.91
N ASN A 498 -33.97 -4.35 3.08
CA ASN A 498 -34.92 -4.14 1.98
C ASN A 498 -35.91 -2.98 2.19
N ARG A 499 -36.77 -2.67 1.20
CA ARG A 499 -37.59 -1.42 1.20
C ARG A 499 -38.57 -1.27 2.36
N ARG A 500 -38.75 -2.32 3.16
CA ARG A 500 -39.64 -2.31 4.33
C ARG A 500 -39.10 -1.40 5.41
N GLN A 501 -37.77 -1.23 5.51
CA GLN A 501 -37.15 -0.31 6.46
C GLN A 501 -36.96 1.10 5.87
N PRO A 502 -37.17 2.18 6.64
CA PRO A 502 -37.01 3.54 6.12
C PRO A 502 -35.59 3.88 5.64
N ASN A 503 -34.56 3.26 6.20
CA ASN A 503 -33.16 3.43 5.79
C ASN A 503 -32.87 2.96 4.36
N SER A 504 -33.72 2.11 3.77
CA SER A 504 -33.58 1.61 2.41
C SER A 504 -33.59 2.71 1.34
N ILE A 505 -34.17 3.88 1.65
CA ILE A 505 -34.32 5.01 0.72
C ILE A 505 -32.96 5.50 0.20
N ASP A 506 -31.90 5.31 0.98
CA ASP A 506 -30.54 5.74 0.65
C ASP A 506 -29.61 4.55 0.33
N TYR A 507 -30.14 3.32 0.21
CA TYR A 507 -29.31 2.13 -0.09
C TYR A 507 -28.60 2.24 -1.45
N ALA A 508 -29.18 2.89 -2.45
CA ALA A 508 -28.49 3.11 -3.72
C ALA A 508 -27.20 3.94 -3.56
N ASP A 509 -27.18 4.94 -2.67
CA ASP A 509 -25.99 5.73 -2.35
C ASP A 509 -25.00 4.94 -1.48
N LEU A 510 -25.51 4.24 -0.45
CA LEU A 510 -24.71 3.41 0.45
C LEU A 510 -24.02 2.26 -0.30
N ASN A 511 -24.77 1.50 -1.08
CA ASN A 511 -24.26 0.40 -1.88
C ASN A 511 -23.33 0.89 -2.99
N ALA A 512 -23.52 2.11 -3.53
CA ALA A 512 -22.52 2.72 -4.41
C ALA A 512 -21.21 3.05 -3.67
N HIS A 513 -21.27 3.53 -2.43
CA HIS A 513 -20.09 3.73 -1.59
C HIS A 513 -19.38 2.41 -1.26
N LEU A 514 -20.12 1.39 -0.81
CA LEU A 514 -19.58 0.05 -0.54
C LEU A 514 -19.00 -0.54 -1.82
N ALA A 515 -19.66 -0.38 -2.97
CA ALA A 515 -19.18 -0.91 -4.25
C ALA A 515 -17.84 -0.30 -4.69
N ARG A 516 -17.62 1.00 -4.46
CA ARG A 516 -16.32 1.63 -4.72
C ARG A 516 -15.25 1.11 -3.77
N THR A 517 -15.58 0.88 -2.52
CA THR A 517 -14.66 0.31 -1.52
C THR A 517 -14.29 -1.14 -1.87
N GLN A 518 -15.27 -1.99 -2.20
CA GLN A 518 -15.05 -3.34 -2.72
C GLN A 518 -14.23 -3.34 -4.02
N LYS A 519 -14.49 -2.41 -4.94
CA LYS A 519 -13.69 -2.26 -6.16
C LYS A 519 -12.23 -1.94 -5.86
N VAL A 520 -11.97 -0.95 -4.99
CA VAL A 520 -10.63 -0.60 -4.51
C VAL A 520 -9.92 -1.84 -3.96
N LEU A 521 -10.61 -2.59 -3.09
CA LEU A 521 -10.11 -3.81 -2.46
C LEU A 521 -9.98 -5.00 -3.41
N ARG A 522 -10.37 -4.87 -4.68
CA ARG A 522 -10.20 -5.88 -5.75
C ARG A 522 -9.33 -5.41 -6.92
N GLN A 523 -8.76 -4.19 -6.91
CA GLN A 523 -7.82 -3.77 -7.95
C GLN A 523 -6.45 -4.44 -7.72
N GLY A 524 -5.81 -4.93 -8.79
CA GLY A 524 -4.50 -5.56 -8.73
C GLY A 524 -4.40 -6.67 -7.69
N VAL A 525 -3.24 -6.78 -7.03
CA VAL A 525 -2.97 -7.78 -5.98
C VAL A 525 -2.87 -7.14 -4.59
N PRO A 526 -3.22 -7.84 -3.50
CA PRO A 526 -2.96 -7.37 -2.14
C PRO A 526 -1.45 -7.28 -1.90
N GLN A 527 -1.02 -6.48 -0.93
CA GLN A 527 0.38 -6.38 -0.51
C GLN A 527 0.45 -6.49 1.01
N MET A 528 0.54 -7.73 1.50
CA MET A 528 0.61 -8.03 2.93
C MET A 528 2.05 -8.23 3.38
N ASP A 529 2.40 -7.78 4.59
CA ASP A 529 3.79 -7.73 5.04
C ASP A 529 4.28 -9.08 5.57
N LEU A 530 3.47 -9.80 6.35
CA LEU A 530 3.89 -11.01 7.08
C LEU A 530 2.90 -12.17 6.91
N GLY A 531 3.41 -13.37 6.66
CA GLY A 531 2.63 -14.61 6.80
C GLY A 531 2.95 -15.29 8.13
N ILE A 532 1.94 -15.64 8.93
CA ILE A 532 2.13 -16.36 10.19
C ILE A 532 1.72 -17.82 10.00
N LEU A 533 2.69 -18.72 10.12
CA LEU A 533 2.41 -20.15 10.03
C LEU A 533 1.64 -20.59 11.27
N ARG A 534 0.38 -21.00 11.04
CA ARG A 534 -0.56 -21.40 12.08
C ARG A 534 -1.47 -22.50 11.56
N ASN A 535 -1.49 -23.64 12.23
CA ASN A 535 -2.39 -24.75 11.96
C ASN A 535 -3.47 -24.82 13.05
N ASP A 536 -4.75 -24.98 12.67
CA ASP A 536 -5.86 -25.05 13.63
C ASP A 536 -7.04 -25.88 13.11
N TYR A 537 -7.09 -27.16 13.52
CA TYR A 537 -8.23 -28.06 13.30
C TYR A 537 -9.43 -27.79 14.23
N TYR A 538 -9.42 -26.70 15.00
CA TYR A 538 -10.37 -26.43 16.08
C TYR A 538 -10.81 -24.97 16.14
N PHE A 539 -10.98 -24.37 14.97
CA PHE A 539 -11.29 -22.96 14.82
C PHE A 539 -12.57 -22.54 15.58
N ASN A 540 -12.49 -21.45 16.34
CA ASN A 540 -13.51 -21.05 17.30
C ASN A 540 -14.63 -20.16 16.69
N CYS A 541 -15.54 -20.82 15.97
CA CYS A 541 -16.81 -20.29 15.46
C CYS A 541 -17.83 -19.88 16.54
N LEU A 542 -17.80 -20.54 17.71
CA LEU A 542 -18.90 -20.47 18.70
C LEU A 542 -18.85 -19.27 19.66
N GLN A 543 -18.02 -18.26 19.39
CA GLN A 543 -17.98 -17.07 20.25
C GLN A 543 -19.31 -16.30 20.22
N CYS A 544 -20.02 -16.34 19.09
CA CYS A 544 -21.31 -15.69 18.85
C CYS A 544 -22.35 -15.97 19.95
N PHE A 545 -22.39 -17.21 20.46
CA PHE A 545 -23.31 -17.64 21.53
C PHE A 545 -22.96 -17.13 22.93
N GLN A 546 -21.78 -16.52 23.12
CA GLN A 546 -21.38 -15.89 24.39
C GLN A 546 -21.88 -14.45 24.55
N GLY A 547 -22.44 -13.87 23.49
CA GLY A 547 -22.89 -12.49 23.43
C GLY A 547 -22.11 -11.68 22.39
N PHE A 548 -22.85 -11.12 21.44
CA PHE A 548 -22.30 -10.24 20.42
C PHE A 548 -22.22 -8.80 20.95
N ASP A 549 -21.05 -8.43 21.47
CA ASP A 549 -20.71 -7.06 21.83
C ASP A 549 -19.54 -6.60 20.94
N TYR A 550 -19.91 -5.96 19.85
CA TYR A 550 -19.00 -5.44 18.84
C TYR A 550 -18.25 -4.19 19.31
N ALA A 551 -18.81 -3.43 20.26
CA ALA A 551 -18.18 -2.23 20.79
C ALA A 551 -16.96 -2.57 21.66
N ASN A 552 -17.07 -3.65 22.43
CA ASN A 552 -16.06 -4.13 23.36
C ASN A 552 -15.50 -5.50 22.92
N ASN A 553 -15.27 -5.66 21.61
CA ASN A 553 -14.68 -6.87 21.04
C ASN A 553 -13.15 -6.88 21.26
N ALA A 554 -12.47 -8.01 21.04
CA ALA A 554 -11.06 -8.16 21.44
C ALA A 554 -10.16 -7.11 20.79
N LEU A 555 -10.30 -6.89 19.48
CA LEU A 555 -9.56 -5.86 18.74
C LEU A 555 -9.74 -4.46 19.36
N ARG A 556 -10.97 -4.09 19.71
CA ARG A 556 -11.32 -2.76 20.28
C ARG A 556 -10.89 -2.58 21.73
N GLU A 557 -10.66 -3.66 22.45
CA GLU A 557 -9.96 -3.63 23.74
C GLU A 557 -8.42 -3.67 23.60
N HIS A 558 -7.88 -3.52 22.38
CA HIS A 558 -6.45 -3.63 22.04
C HIS A 558 -5.87 -5.01 22.39
N ARG A 559 -6.55 -6.08 21.96
CA ARG A 559 -6.16 -7.47 22.19
C ARG A 559 -6.34 -8.34 20.95
N ALA A 560 -5.44 -9.28 20.76
CA ALA A 560 -5.51 -10.34 19.75
C ALA A 560 -5.83 -11.71 20.38
N PHE A 561 -6.16 -12.71 19.55
CA PHE A 561 -6.43 -14.09 20.01
C PHE A 561 -5.24 -15.04 19.79
N TYR A 562 -4.53 -14.89 18.67
CA TYR A 562 -3.51 -15.86 18.24
C TYR A 562 -2.10 -15.28 18.36
N TRP A 563 -1.80 -14.22 17.61
CA TRP A 563 -0.59 -13.42 17.82
C TRP A 563 -0.85 -12.34 18.88
N THR A 564 -0.60 -12.66 20.14
CA THR A 564 -1.05 -11.83 21.28
C THR A 564 -0.31 -10.49 21.46
N ASP A 565 0.84 -10.32 20.81
CA ASP A 565 1.62 -9.07 20.88
C ASP A 565 1.18 -8.07 19.81
N MET A 566 0.61 -6.95 20.24
CA MET A 566 0.05 -5.93 19.35
C MET A 566 1.10 -5.03 18.68
N SER A 567 2.41 -5.12 19.02
CA SER A 567 3.42 -4.16 18.54
C SER A 567 3.59 -4.15 17.02
N LEU A 568 3.30 -5.28 16.36
CA LEU A 568 3.29 -5.37 14.90
C LEU A 568 2.14 -4.53 14.30
N GLN A 569 0.92 -4.69 14.83
CA GLN A 569 -0.24 -3.92 14.36
C GLN A 569 -0.11 -2.42 14.68
N ASP A 570 0.41 -2.09 15.86
CA ASP A 570 0.66 -0.70 16.29
C ASP A 570 1.72 0.02 15.42
N ALA A 571 2.61 -0.73 14.78
CA ALA A 571 3.57 -0.20 13.80
C ALA A 571 3.02 -0.16 12.36
N GLY A 572 1.83 -0.70 12.11
CA GLY A 572 1.22 -0.78 10.79
C GLY A 572 1.56 -2.04 9.98
N TYR A 573 2.15 -3.09 10.58
CA TYR A 573 2.33 -4.36 9.88
C TYR A 573 0.98 -5.02 9.57
N THR A 574 0.81 -5.42 8.33
CA THR A 574 -0.27 -6.29 7.87
C THR A 574 0.15 -7.76 7.92
N TYR A 575 -0.73 -8.63 8.42
CA TYR A 575 -0.47 -10.06 8.54
C TYR A 575 -1.73 -10.92 8.41
N ASP A 576 -1.53 -12.14 7.92
CA ASP A 576 -2.53 -13.20 7.81
C ASP A 576 -2.02 -14.50 8.48
N TYR A 577 -2.93 -15.42 8.80
CA TYR A 577 -2.62 -16.77 9.27
C TYR A 577 -2.90 -17.79 8.15
N PHE A 578 -2.05 -18.81 8.03
CA PHE A 578 -2.32 -19.98 7.19
C PHE A 578 -1.50 -21.20 7.64
N SER A 579 -2.01 -22.40 7.34
CA SER A 579 -1.37 -23.66 7.69
C SER A 579 -0.01 -23.81 6.98
N PRO A 580 1.01 -24.36 7.67
CA PRO A 580 2.28 -24.70 7.03
C PRO A 580 2.13 -25.73 5.90
N TYR A 581 1.01 -26.47 5.80
CA TYR A 581 0.75 -27.37 4.68
C TYR A 581 0.68 -26.63 3.33
N LEU A 582 0.20 -25.38 3.29
CA LEU A 582 0.14 -24.58 2.05
C LEU A 582 1.53 -24.28 1.46
N LEU A 583 2.61 -24.39 2.24
CA LEU A 583 3.98 -24.27 1.73
C LEU A 583 4.34 -25.41 0.76
N GLN A 584 3.68 -26.56 0.87
CA GLN A 584 3.95 -27.74 0.05
C GLN A 584 3.24 -27.67 -1.32
N ASP A 585 2.28 -26.75 -1.49
CA ASP A 585 1.48 -26.67 -2.70
C ASP A 585 2.24 -26.05 -3.87
N GLY A 586 2.10 -26.64 -5.07
CA GLY A 586 2.81 -26.21 -6.27
C GLY A 586 2.36 -24.86 -6.85
N GLU A 587 1.21 -24.32 -6.41
CA GLU A 587 0.73 -22.98 -6.78
C GLU A 587 1.32 -21.88 -5.88
N ILE A 588 1.88 -22.25 -4.74
CA ILE A 588 2.50 -21.32 -3.79
C ILE A 588 4.02 -21.32 -3.99
N SER A 589 4.56 -20.13 -4.27
CA SER A 589 5.96 -19.94 -4.62
C SER A 589 6.67 -19.01 -3.61
N CYS A 590 8.00 -19.06 -3.61
CA CYS A 590 8.80 -18.00 -3.02
C CYS A 590 9.87 -17.57 -4.01
N GLU A 591 9.79 -16.32 -4.45
CA GLU A 591 10.69 -15.73 -5.44
C GLU A 591 11.17 -14.36 -4.97
N ASN A 592 12.43 -14.03 -5.26
CA ASN A 592 13.05 -12.74 -4.90
C ASN A 592 12.97 -12.37 -3.40
N GLY A 593 12.85 -13.37 -2.52
CA GLY A 593 12.71 -13.19 -1.07
C GLY A 593 11.28 -12.89 -0.59
N LEU A 594 10.27 -13.03 -1.46
CA LEU A 594 8.85 -12.84 -1.12
C LEU A 594 8.07 -14.15 -1.34
N VAL A 595 7.14 -14.47 -0.45
CA VAL A 595 6.17 -15.55 -0.67
C VAL A 595 5.05 -15.04 -1.58
N GLN A 596 4.79 -15.75 -2.67
CA GLN A 596 3.86 -15.38 -3.74
C GLN A 596 4.11 -13.97 -4.30
N ALA A 597 5.31 -13.75 -4.83
CA ALA A 597 5.84 -12.42 -5.22
C ALA A 597 4.99 -11.65 -6.26
N ASP A 598 4.37 -12.37 -7.19
CA ASP A 598 3.45 -11.80 -8.20
C ASP A 598 2.01 -11.62 -7.67
N GLY A 599 1.70 -12.20 -6.50
CA GLY A 599 0.44 -12.07 -5.76
C GLY A 599 0.61 -11.23 -4.50
N VAL A 600 0.27 -11.81 -3.34
CA VAL A 600 0.28 -11.15 -2.03
C VAL A 600 1.66 -10.66 -1.56
N GLY A 601 2.72 -11.37 -1.92
CA GLY A 601 4.11 -10.95 -1.71
C GLY A 601 4.53 -10.78 -0.25
N TYR A 602 4.25 -11.72 0.66
CA TYR A 602 4.69 -11.62 2.06
C TYR A 602 6.21 -11.45 2.15
N GLN A 603 6.67 -10.48 2.94
CA GLN A 603 8.08 -10.11 3.11
C GLN A 603 8.82 -11.00 4.12
N ALA A 604 8.10 -11.69 4.99
CA ALA A 604 8.66 -12.66 5.94
C ALA A 604 7.62 -13.71 6.34
N LEU A 605 8.11 -14.84 6.86
CA LEU A 605 7.29 -15.81 7.57
C LEU A 605 7.61 -15.84 9.08
N LEU A 606 6.59 -15.92 9.92
CA LEU A 606 6.70 -16.08 11.37
C LEU A 606 6.32 -17.51 11.78
N VAL A 607 7.08 -18.09 12.70
CA VAL A 607 6.82 -19.44 13.27
C VAL A 607 6.78 -19.35 14.79
N TYR A 608 5.68 -19.80 15.42
CA TYR A 608 5.48 -19.72 16.88
C TYR A 608 4.83 -20.95 17.53
N GLN A 609 4.09 -21.77 16.79
CA GLN A 609 3.51 -23.03 17.29
C GLN A 609 4.56 -24.13 17.41
N GLU A 610 4.33 -25.10 18.31
CA GLU A 610 5.24 -26.25 18.49
C GLU A 610 5.30 -27.16 17.27
N GLU A 611 4.18 -27.28 16.54
CA GLU A 611 3.98 -28.19 15.42
C GLU A 611 4.40 -27.58 14.09
N MET A 612 5.17 -28.34 13.30
CA MET A 612 5.56 -27.98 11.94
C MET A 612 5.77 -29.27 11.11
N PRO A 613 4.93 -29.57 10.11
CA PRO A 613 5.11 -30.75 9.26
C PRO A 613 6.50 -30.78 8.63
N TYR A 614 7.13 -31.96 8.59
CA TYR A 614 8.52 -32.12 8.17
C TYR A 614 8.77 -31.60 6.74
N GLU A 615 7.89 -31.94 5.81
CA GLU A 615 7.93 -31.50 4.41
C GLU A 615 7.80 -29.98 4.30
N SER A 616 6.90 -29.36 5.08
CA SER A 616 6.77 -27.91 5.17
C SER A 616 8.05 -27.25 5.69
N ALA A 617 8.72 -27.84 6.68
CA ALA A 617 9.99 -27.35 7.19
C ALA A 617 11.11 -27.46 6.14
N GLN A 618 11.13 -28.52 5.33
CA GLN A 618 12.05 -28.65 4.20
C GLN A 618 11.85 -27.55 3.14
N VAL A 619 10.59 -27.20 2.82
CA VAL A 619 10.28 -26.12 1.89
C VAL A 619 10.70 -24.76 2.48
N LEU A 620 10.32 -24.49 3.74
CA LEU A 620 10.73 -23.28 4.46
C LEU A 620 12.26 -23.12 4.48
N TYR A 621 13.00 -24.22 4.67
CA TYR A 621 14.46 -24.22 4.58
C TYR A 621 14.97 -23.85 3.18
N GLN A 622 14.37 -24.36 2.09
CA GLN A 622 14.78 -23.94 0.74
C GLN A 622 14.48 -22.47 0.48
N TRP A 623 13.32 -21.96 0.93
CA TRP A 623 12.93 -20.56 0.74
C TRP A 623 13.81 -19.60 1.56
N ALA A 624 14.05 -19.91 2.83
CA ALA A 624 14.95 -19.15 3.69
C ALA A 624 16.37 -19.13 3.11
N LYS A 625 16.88 -20.27 2.64
CA LYS A 625 18.19 -20.37 1.98
C LYS A 625 18.28 -19.57 0.66
N ASN A 626 17.15 -19.36 0.00
CA ASN A 626 17.03 -18.51 -1.19
C ASN A 626 16.76 -17.02 -0.87
N GLY A 627 16.75 -16.64 0.41
CA GLY A 627 16.73 -15.26 0.87
C GLY A 627 15.43 -14.77 1.51
N LEU A 628 14.42 -15.64 1.71
CA LEU A 628 13.20 -15.28 2.44
C LEU A 628 13.52 -14.99 3.92
N PRO A 629 13.19 -13.81 4.47
CA PRO A 629 13.30 -13.56 5.91
C PRO A 629 12.36 -14.46 6.73
N VAL A 630 12.86 -15.02 7.83
CA VAL A 630 12.05 -15.84 8.77
C VAL A 630 12.33 -15.42 10.20
N VAL A 631 11.29 -15.34 11.04
CA VAL A 631 11.44 -15.16 12.49
C VAL A 631 10.84 -16.35 13.23
N ILE A 632 11.63 -16.94 14.12
CA ILE A 632 11.28 -18.13 14.92
C ILE A 632 11.17 -17.71 16.39
N VAL A 633 10.01 -17.92 17.00
CA VAL A 633 9.77 -17.68 18.44
C VAL A 633 10.21 -18.91 19.24
N ASP A 634 11.47 -18.93 19.66
CA ASP A 634 12.15 -20.05 20.34
C ASP A 634 12.02 -19.92 21.86
N GLY A 635 10.81 -19.62 22.31
CA GLY A 635 10.45 -19.40 23.71
C GLY A 635 8.93 -19.43 23.88
N PRO A 636 8.44 -19.37 25.13
CA PRO A 636 7.04 -19.67 25.42
C PRO A 636 6.08 -18.63 24.84
N SER A 637 5.01 -19.12 24.21
CA SER A 637 3.90 -18.30 23.73
C SER A 637 2.55 -18.95 24.06
N THR A 638 1.50 -18.15 24.16
CA THR A 638 0.15 -18.62 24.49
C THR A 638 -0.84 -18.09 23.47
N GLU A 639 -1.68 -18.93 22.91
CA GLU A 639 -2.78 -18.53 22.02
C GLU A 639 -4.14 -19.02 22.54
N LYS A 640 -5.20 -18.24 22.27
CA LYS A 640 -6.57 -18.56 22.67
C LYS A 640 -7.28 -19.37 21.57
N VAL A 641 -6.97 -20.66 21.50
CA VAL A 641 -7.55 -21.57 20.48
C VAL A 641 -9.08 -21.69 20.58
N ARG A 642 -9.65 -21.73 21.79
CA ARG A 642 -11.11 -21.84 22.02
C ARG A 642 -11.53 -21.03 23.25
N ASN A 643 -12.84 -20.96 23.50
CA ASN A 643 -13.49 -20.03 24.44
C ASN A 643 -12.76 -19.72 25.77
N ALA A 644 -12.61 -20.69 26.67
CA ALA A 644 -11.83 -20.55 27.91
C ALA A 644 -10.56 -21.41 27.89
N VAL A 645 -10.08 -21.75 26.68
CA VAL A 645 -9.03 -22.73 26.44
C VAL A 645 -7.87 -22.05 25.74
N TYR A 646 -6.70 -22.16 26.35
CA TYR A 646 -5.46 -21.62 25.85
C TYR A 646 -4.54 -22.79 25.49
N LYS A 647 -3.76 -22.62 24.42
CA LYS A 647 -2.65 -23.49 24.08
C LYS A 647 -1.36 -22.76 24.43
N ASP A 648 -0.55 -23.36 25.29
CA ASP A 648 0.79 -22.90 25.62
C ASP A 648 1.78 -23.67 24.75
N ASN A 649 2.56 -22.95 23.94
CA ASN A 649 3.66 -23.49 23.14
C ASN A 649 4.96 -23.22 23.89
N ALA A 650 5.84 -24.20 24.05
CA ALA A 650 7.14 -24.06 24.72
C ALA A 650 8.20 -23.37 23.84
N ALA A 651 8.22 -23.71 22.55
CA ALA A 651 9.06 -23.11 21.50
C ALA A 651 8.54 -23.51 20.11
N ALA A 652 8.86 -22.73 19.08
CA ALA A 652 8.43 -22.97 17.71
C ALA A 652 9.07 -24.21 17.04
N ALA A 653 8.26 -24.99 16.31
CA ALA A 653 8.66 -26.10 15.44
C ALA A 653 9.57 -27.15 16.12
N ILE A 654 9.15 -27.63 17.29
CA ILE A 654 9.84 -28.66 18.09
C ILE A 654 9.29 -30.07 17.89
N THR A 655 8.15 -30.21 17.22
CA THR A 655 7.57 -31.51 16.82
C THR A 655 6.92 -31.39 15.44
N THR A 656 6.81 -32.50 14.72
CA THR A 656 5.98 -32.53 13.50
C THR A 656 4.50 -32.34 13.81
N GLY A 657 4.07 -32.70 15.02
CA GLY A 657 2.66 -32.77 15.41
C GLY A 657 1.95 -34.04 14.91
N HIS A 658 2.66 -34.96 14.27
CA HIS A 658 2.15 -36.16 13.60
C HIS A 658 2.91 -37.43 14.04
N ASN A 659 2.33 -38.62 13.85
CA ASN A 659 2.98 -39.91 14.17
C ASN A 659 3.82 -40.44 12.99
N ASP A 660 4.63 -39.56 12.38
CA ASP A 660 5.53 -39.85 11.26
C ASP A 660 6.91 -40.37 11.70
N GLY A 661 7.30 -40.09 12.95
CA GLY A 661 8.61 -40.39 13.51
C GLY A 661 9.73 -39.46 13.02
N MET A 662 9.40 -38.29 12.47
CA MET A 662 10.34 -37.34 11.84
C MET A 662 10.72 -36.15 12.73
N ASP A 663 10.46 -36.19 14.05
CA ASP A 663 10.83 -35.08 14.96
C ASP A 663 12.36 -34.85 15.03
N GLU A 664 13.18 -35.90 14.96
CA GLU A 664 14.64 -35.77 14.93
C GLU A 664 15.10 -35.09 13.63
N GLU A 665 14.54 -35.50 12.48
CA GLU A 665 14.80 -34.89 11.18
C GLU A 665 14.28 -33.45 11.09
N LEU A 666 13.12 -33.13 11.69
CA LEU A 666 12.61 -31.76 11.82
C LEU A 666 13.59 -30.91 12.64
N ALA A 667 14.06 -31.40 13.78
CA ALA A 667 15.01 -30.67 14.62
C ALA A 667 16.32 -30.37 13.87
N ASP A 668 16.82 -31.32 13.06
CA ASP A 668 17.98 -31.12 12.19
C ASP A 668 17.73 -30.05 11.10
N VAL A 669 16.54 -30.01 10.48
CA VAL A 669 16.16 -28.99 9.49
C VAL A 669 15.98 -27.61 10.14
N MET A 670 15.29 -27.53 11.28
CA MET A 670 15.11 -26.28 12.02
C MET A 670 16.45 -25.73 12.55
N ALA A 671 17.39 -26.59 12.94
CA ALA A 671 18.76 -26.17 13.26
C ALA A 671 19.47 -25.54 12.05
N GLN A 672 19.31 -26.12 10.85
CA GLN A 672 19.86 -25.54 9.60
C GLN A 672 19.21 -24.21 9.22
N ILE A 673 17.91 -24.04 9.49
CA ILE A 673 17.20 -22.75 9.28
C ILE A 673 17.76 -21.69 10.24
N LYS A 674 17.93 -22.02 11.53
CA LYS A 674 18.47 -21.12 12.57
C LYS A 674 19.93 -20.68 12.34
N GLU A 675 20.68 -21.32 11.43
CA GLU A 675 22.05 -20.94 11.05
C GLU A 675 22.13 -19.92 9.89
N LEU A 676 21.00 -19.55 9.26
CA LEU A 676 20.98 -18.65 8.09
C LEU A 676 21.01 -17.16 8.50
N ASP A 677 21.81 -16.34 7.79
CA ASP A 677 22.00 -14.91 8.07
C ASP A 677 20.70 -14.06 8.00
N ASN A 678 19.69 -14.55 7.27
CA ASN A 678 18.38 -13.92 7.07
C ASN A 678 17.27 -14.54 7.96
N VAL A 679 17.65 -15.27 9.01
CA VAL A 679 16.71 -15.85 9.98
C VAL A 679 17.01 -15.30 11.37
N ALA A 680 15.98 -14.82 12.06
CA ALA A 680 16.06 -14.38 13.45
C ALA A 680 15.42 -15.40 14.38
N THR A 681 16.09 -15.72 15.48
CA THR A 681 15.54 -16.53 16.57
C THR A 681 15.33 -15.63 17.78
N VAL A 682 14.08 -15.52 18.25
CA VAL A 682 13.66 -14.60 19.32
C VAL A 682 13.07 -15.35 20.51
N ALA A 683 13.09 -14.73 21.71
CA ALA A 683 12.65 -15.38 22.93
C ALA A 683 11.15 -15.21 23.24
N SER A 684 10.47 -14.28 22.55
CA SER A 684 9.05 -13.97 22.73
C SER A 684 8.46 -13.29 21.49
N GLN A 685 7.12 -13.27 21.37
CA GLN A 685 6.42 -12.53 20.30
C GLN A 685 6.78 -11.02 20.29
N ALA A 686 6.99 -10.41 21.46
CA ALA A 686 7.34 -8.99 21.58
C ALA A 686 8.72 -8.62 21.01
N ASP A 687 9.65 -9.57 20.96
CA ASP A 687 10.98 -9.37 20.38
C ASP A 687 10.95 -9.38 18.84
N THR A 688 9.87 -9.90 18.22
CA THR A 688 9.72 -10.04 16.77
C THR A 688 9.77 -8.70 16.03
N TYR A 689 9.19 -7.63 16.61
CA TYR A 689 9.20 -6.30 15.98
C TYR A 689 10.61 -5.81 15.66
N GLN A 690 11.53 -5.86 16.64
CA GLN A 690 12.92 -5.46 16.42
C GLN A 690 13.66 -6.43 15.49
N ALA A 691 13.39 -7.73 15.60
CA ALA A 691 14.00 -8.73 14.73
C ALA A 691 13.64 -8.54 13.24
N LEU A 692 12.40 -8.19 12.93
CA LEU A 692 11.98 -7.85 11.57
C LEU A 692 12.73 -6.62 11.03
N LEU A 693 12.84 -5.55 11.84
CA LEU A 693 13.60 -4.35 11.47
C LEU A 693 15.10 -4.65 11.24
N ASP A 694 15.70 -5.52 12.05
CA ASP A 694 17.11 -5.92 11.93
C ASP A 694 17.34 -6.80 10.68
N LEU A 695 16.34 -7.60 10.27
CA LEU A 695 16.31 -8.33 8.99
C LEU A 695 16.01 -7.43 7.78
N GLY A 696 15.71 -6.14 8.00
CA GLY A 696 15.36 -5.19 6.94
C GLY A 696 13.91 -5.27 6.47
N VAL A 697 13.07 -6.06 7.14
CA VAL A 697 11.63 -6.12 6.92
C VAL A 697 10.99 -4.91 7.62
N ARG A 698 10.13 -4.19 6.91
CA ARG A 698 9.39 -3.02 7.40
C ARG A 698 7.97 -3.06 6.87
N PRO A 699 6.97 -2.51 7.60
CA PRO A 699 5.62 -2.42 7.08
C PRO A 699 5.59 -1.65 5.76
N ARG A 700 4.74 -2.05 4.82
CA ARG A 700 4.52 -1.22 3.64
C ARG A 700 3.76 0.07 3.97
N ALA A 701 2.87 0.05 4.96
CA ALA A 701 2.17 1.22 5.48
C ALA A 701 2.50 1.42 6.97
N GLU A 702 3.69 1.98 7.24
CA GLU A 702 4.23 2.16 8.59
C GLU A 702 3.60 3.38 9.28
N TYR A 703 3.08 3.23 10.50
CA TYR A 703 2.55 4.36 11.27
C TYR A 703 3.70 5.17 11.89
N VAL A 704 3.74 6.47 11.67
CA VAL A 704 4.87 7.33 12.08
C VAL A 704 4.81 7.65 13.58
N GLU A 705 3.61 7.87 14.11
CA GLU A 705 3.31 8.10 15.52
C GLU A 705 3.04 6.78 16.25
N SER A 706 4.00 6.34 17.06
CA SER A 706 3.96 5.05 17.76
C SER A 706 3.01 4.98 18.98
N ASP A 707 2.13 5.97 19.16
CA ASP A 707 1.19 6.07 20.29
C ASP A 707 -0.29 6.14 19.88
N GLN A 708 -0.61 6.07 18.58
CA GLN A 708 -1.99 6.12 18.07
C GLN A 708 -2.41 4.76 17.49
N GLN A 709 -3.06 3.94 18.32
CA GLN A 709 -3.38 2.53 18.07
C GLN A 709 -4.69 2.31 17.29
N ASN A 710 -5.19 3.33 16.59
CA ASN A 710 -6.60 3.39 16.15
C ASN A 710 -6.83 3.00 14.68
N LEU A 711 -5.78 2.73 13.90
CA LEU A 711 -5.87 2.49 12.46
C LEU A 711 -5.66 1.03 12.07
N LEU A 712 -6.44 0.59 11.09
CA LEU A 712 -6.13 -0.55 10.23
C LEU A 712 -5.92 -0.06 8.79
N SER A 713 -5.05 -0.74 8.03
CA SER A 713 -4.81 -0.41 6.63
C SER A 713 -4.74 -1.65 5.73
N VAL A 714 -5.09 -1.47 4.46
CA VAL A 714 -4.95 -2.48 3.41
C VAL A 714 -4.35 -1.82 2.18
N LEU A 715 -3.22 -2.35 1.72
CA LEU A 715 -2.52 -1.89 0.52
C LEU A 715 -2.76 -2.87 -0.65
N ARG A 716 -3.09 -2.32 -1.82
CA ARG A 716 -3.13 -3.07 -3.08
C ARG A 716 -2.27 -2.42 -4.15
N ARG A 717 -1.72 -3.23 -5.06
CA ARG A 717 -0.85 -2.82 -6.16
C ARG A 717 -1.42 -3.33 -7.48
N ASP A 718 -1.79 -2.39 -8.35
CA ASP A 718 -2.24 -2.62 -9.73
C ASP A 718 -1.13 -2.21 -10.73
N GLU A 719 -1.31 -2.47 -12.02
CA GLU A 719 -0.31 -2.13 -13.07
C GLU A 719 -0.01 -0.63 -13.15
N ASP A 720 -0.99 0.21 -12.79
CA ASP A 720 -0.97 1.64 -13.06
C ASP A 720 -1.24 2.55 -11.85
N ALA A 721 -1.56 1.95 -10.70
CA ALA A 721 -1.86 2.62 -9.44
C ALA A 721 -1.60 1.68 -8.26
N SER A 722 -1.29 2.25 -7.09
CA SER A 722 -1.52 1.55 -5.82
C SER A 722 -2.74 2.14 -5.12
N TYR A 723 -3.34 1.37 -4.21
CA TYR A 723 -4.49 1.81 -3.41
C TYR A 723 -4.24 1.52 -1.94
N LEU A 724 -4.36 2.56 -1.10
CA LEU A 724 -4.28 2.42 0.35
C LEU A 724 -5.66 2.73 0.94
N TYR A 725 -6.30 1.71 1.51
CA TYR A 725 -7.47 1.83 2.37
C TYR A 725 -7.01 1.99 3.82
N VAL A 726 -7.63 2.91 4.56
CA VAL A 726 -7.36 3.19 5.98
C VAL A 726 -8.70 3.30 6.71
N TYR A 727 -8.82 2.65 7.87
CA TYR A 727 -10.02 2.63 8.69
C TYR A 727 -9.68 2.97 10.15
N ASN A 728 -10.36 3.96 10.73
CA ASN A 728 -10.29 4.25 12.16
C ASN A 728 -11.26 3.33 12.91
N TYR A 729 -10.76 2.19 13.40
CA TYR A 729 -11.60 1.10 13.92
C TYR A 729 -12.18 1.36 15.31
N MET A 730 -11.67 2.38 16.00
CA MET A 730 -12.10 2.84 17.33
C MET A 730 -13.33 3.76 17.23
N TYR A 731 -14.39 3.26 16.61
CA TYR A 731 -15.60 4.01 16.23
C TYR A 731 -16.43 4.62 17.38
N GLN A 732 -16.02 4.39 18.65
CA GLN A 732 -16.64 4.99 19.84
C GLN A 732 -15.78 6.08 20.50
N ASP A 733 -14.57 6.32 19.98
CA ASP A 733 -13.74 7.44 20.43
C ASP A 733 -14.41 8.77 20.09
N ALA A 734 -13.98 9.84 20.78
CA ALA A 734 -14.56 11.17 20.65
C ALA A 734 -13.78 12.11 19.72
N GLU A 735 -12.53 11.75 19.39
CA GLU A 735 -11.57 12.60 18.67
C GLU A 735 -11.06 11.85 17.43
N ASN A 736 -10.72 12.59 16.38
CA ASN A 736 -10.12 12.01 15.17
C ASN A 736 -8.75 11.39 15.46
N TYR A 737 -8.38 10.35 14.70
CA TYR A 737 -6.97 10.04 14.50
C TYR A 737 -6.32 11.21 13.76
N ALA A 738 -5.14 11.64 14.19
CA ALA A 738 -4.39 12.73 13.56
C ALA A 738 -2.88 12.43 13.60
N GLY A 739 -2.34 11.96 12.48
CA GLY A 739 -0.97 11.45 12.36
C GLY A 739 -0.52 11.28 10.91
N GLN A 740 0.50 10.46 10.68
CA GLN A 740 1.09 10.22 9.37
C GLN A 740 1.34 8.72 9.09
N ILE A 741 1.11 8.32 7.83
CA ILE A 741 1.47 7.00 7.33
C ILE A 741 2.68 7.11 6.39
N SER A 742 3.74 6.38 6.72
CA SER A 742 4.97 6.18 5.95
C SER A 742 4.77 5.03 4.97
N LEU A 743 4.46 5.32 3.71
CA LEU A 743 4.16 4.34 2.68
C LEU A 743 5.41 3.95 1.86
N ASP A 744 5.63 2.65 1.65
CA ASP A 744 6.78 2.13 0.90
C ASP A 744 6.69 2.44 -0.60
N GLY A 745 7.61 3.27 -1.10
CA GLY A 745 7.62 3.75 -2.47
C GLY A 745 7.34 5.26 -2.59
N ILE A 746 7.62 5.79 -3.79
CA ILE A 746 7.43 7.20 -4.13
C ILE A 746 6.22 7.32 -5.06
N TYR A 747 5.12 7.88 -4.53
CA TYR A 747 3.86 8.05 -5.24
C TYR A 747 3.42 9.50 -5.28
N LYS A 748 2.57 9.86 -6.24
CA LYS A 748 1.75 11.06 -6.16
C LYS A 748 0.34 10.66 -5.68
N PRO A 749 -0.07 11.05 -4.46
CA PRO A 749 -1.34 10.64 -3.88
C PRO A 749 -2.51 11.49 -4.35
N TYR A 750 -3.67 10.83 -4.47
CA TYR A 750 -4.97 11.43 -4.69
C TYR A 750 -5.94 10.84 -3.65
N LEU A 751 -6.76 11.68 -3.03
CA LEU A 751 -7.81 11.21 -2.11
C LEU A 751 -9.01 10.75 -2.94
N LEU A 752 -9.39 9.48 -2.85
CA LEU A 752 -10.56 8.91 -3.51
C LEU A 752 -11.76 8.99 -2.56
N ASN A 753 -12.68 9.91 -2.83
CA ASN A 753 -13.93 10.00 -2.09
C ASN A 753 -14.86 8.85 -2.51
N THR A 754 -15.04 7.85 -1.65
CA THR A 754 -15.89 6.68 -1.92
C THR A 754 -17.38 6.99 -1.98
N TRP A 755 -17.85 8.12 -1.44
CA TRP A 755 -19.25 8.55 -1.58
C TRP A 755 -19.55 9.14 -2.97
N THR A 756 -18.59 9.79 -3.64
CA THR A 756 -18.76 10.37 -5.00
C THR A 756 -18.10 9.56 -6.12
N GLY A 757 -17.04 8.81 -5.81
CA GLY A 757 -16.13 8.17 -6.75
C GLY A 757 -15.17 9.13 -7.44
N GLU A 758 -14.93 10.30 -6.85
CA GLU A 758 -14.02 11.31 -7.39
C GLU A 758 -12.67 11.29 -6.67
N ALA A 759 -11.59 11.33 -7.47
CA ALA A 759 -10.20 11.39 -7.02
C ALA A 759 -9.69 12.83 -7.06
N GLU A 760 -9.33 13.35 -5.90
CA GLU A 760 -8.83 14.70 -5.70
C GLU A 760 -7.31 14.71 -5.50
N GLU A 761 -6.59 15.50 -6.31
CA GLU A 761 -5.13 15.64 -6.15
C GLU A 761 -4.82 16.42 -4.86
N ILE A 762 -4.07 15.82 -3.95
CA ILE A 762 -3.65 16.44 -2.69
C ILE A 762 -2.18 16.85 -2.76
N ALA A 763 -1.78 17.85 -1.99
CA ALA A 763 -0.37 18.24 -1.85
C ALA A 763 0.13 18.25 -0.39
N ASP A 764 -0.66 17.73 0.56
CA ASP A 764 -0.28 17.53 1.97
C ASP A 764 0.40 16.16 2.16
N PHE A 765 1.66 16.07 1.73
CA PHE A 765 2.48 14.87 1.87
C PHE A 765 3.97 15.23 1.70
N THR A 766 4.88 14.32 2.04
CA THR A 766 6.32 14.51 1.80
C THR A 766 7.03 13.24 1.38
N TYR A 767 8.19 13.37 0.73
CA TYR A 767 9.06 12.25 0.39
C TYR A 767 10.23 12.18 1.37
N ARG A 768 10.44 11.01 1.97
CA ARG A 768 11.55 10.75 2.91
C ARG A 768 12.06 9.34 2.70
N ASP A 769 13.38 9.18 2.55
CA ASP A 769 14.07 7.88 2.52
C ASP A 769 13.48 6.83 1.54
N GLY A 770 12.98 7.28 0.39
CA GLY A 770 12.35 6.42 -0.63
C GLY A 770 10.86 6.15 -0.43
N ARG A 771 10.26 6.72 0.61
CA ARG A 771 8.88 6.52 1.05
C ARG A 771 8.03 7.79 0.88
N THR A 772 6.72 7.61 0.81
CA THR A 772 5.72 8.69 0.73
C THR A 772 5.04 8.83 2.08
N ILE A 773 5.24 9.95 2.76
CA ILE A 773 4.63 10.24 4.07
C ILE A 773 3.32 10.99 3.83
N LEU A 774 2.20 10.35 4.12
CA LEU A 774 0.84 10.88 3.95
C LEU A 774 0.31 11.40 5.29
N SER A 775 -0.25 12.61 5.31
CA SER A 775 -0.99 13.13 6.47
C SER A 775 -2.38 12.49 6.52
N VAL A 776 -2.80 11.98 7.68
CA VAL A 776 -4.10 11.35 7.89
C VAL A 776 -4.82 12.04 9.06
N ASP A 777 -6.00 12.57 8.78
CA ASP A 777 -6.97 13.07 9.75
C ASP A 777 -8.28 12.32 9.49
N LEU A 778 -8.70 11.48 10.44
CA LEU A 778 -9.77 10.51 10.22
C LEU A 778 -10.67 10.33 11.45
N ALA A 779 -11.95 10.65 11.27
CA ALA A 779 -12.96 10.55 12.31
C ALA A 779 -13.16 9.10 12.80
N PRO A 780 -13.56 8.90 14.07
CA PRO A 780 -13.92 7.59 14.61
C PRO A 780 -14.92 6.85 13.72
N GLY A 781 -14.56 5.66 13.25
CA GLY A 781 -15.41 4.82 12.41
C GLY A 781 -15.51 5.23 10.94
N ASP A 782 -14.80 6.27 10.49
CA ASP A 782 -14.77 6.68 9.09
C ASP A 782 -13.60 5.99 8.33
N ILE A 783 -13.65 6.03 6.99
CA ILE A 783 -12.62 5.45 6.12
C ILE A 783 -11.95 6.50 5.23
N MET A 784 -10.66 6.32 4.96
CA MET A 784 -9.89 7.13 4.02
C MET A 784 -9.25 6.23 2.95
N VAL A 785 -9.38 6.62 1.69
CA VAL A 785 -8.82 5.85 0.56
C VAL A 785 -7.94 6.73 -0.30
N PHE A 786 -6.69 6.33 -0.49
CA PHE A 786 -5.76 6.96 -1.42
C PHE A 786 -5.63 6.15 -2.70
N ALA A 787 -5.72 6.81 -3.85
CA ALA A 787 -5.24 6.32 -5.13
C ALA A 787 -3.85 6.93 -5.39
N LEU A 788 -2.87 6.09 -5.71
CA LEU A 788 -1.45 6.43 -5.66
C LEU A 788 -0.82 6.23 -7.04
N ASP A 789 -0.40 7.31 -7.69
CA ASP A 789 0.26 7.24 -9.01
C ASP A 789 1.77 6.97 -8.81
N PRO A 790 2.33 5.83 -9.27
CA PRO A 790 3.76 5.56 -9.19
C PRO A 790 4.59 6.23 -10.29
N ASN A 791 3.95 6.82 -11.31
CA ASN A 791 4.60 7.35 -12.51
C ASN A 791 4.86 8.86 -12.45
N ASP A 792 4.07 9.60 -11.68
CA ASP A 792 4.25 11.04 -11.46
C ASP A 792 4.89 11.30 -10.08
N LYS A 793 5.69 12.37 -9.97
CA LYS A 793 6.31 12.82 -8.72
C LYS A 793 6.06 14.30 -8.56
N SER A 794 5.43 14.70 -7.46
CA SER A 794 5.21 16.13 -7.23
C SER A 794 6.54 16.86 -7.03
N ASP A 795 6.73 17.94 -7.80
CA ASP A 795 7.89 18.81 -7.70
C ASP A 795 7.85 19.73 -6.46
N THR A 796 6.67 19.91 -5.83
CA THR A 796 6.49 20.79 -4.66
C THR A 796 5.25 20.37 -3.87
N THR A 797 5.41 20.10 -2.58
CA THR A 797 4.34 19.69 -1.66
C THR A 797 4.33 20.58 -0.42
N VAL A 798 3.25 20.58 0.34
CA VAL A 798 3.16 21.21 1.66
C VAL A 798 3.61 20.18 2.70
N VAL A 799 4.61 20.55 3.52
CA VAL A 799 5.24 19.65 4.52
C VAL A 799 5.01 20.10 5.96
N ALA A 800 4.51 21.32 6.15
CA ALA A 800 3.96 21.82 7.41
C ALA A 800 2.96 22.95 7.11
N LYS A 801 1.87 23.02 7.88
CA LYS A 801 0.74 23.94 7.63
C LYS A 801 0.26 24.57 8.95
N GLU A 802 -0.04 25.87 8.94
CA GLU A 802 -0.66 26.61 10.06
C GLU A 802 -1.89 27.36 9.54
N ASN A 803 -3.04 27.18 10.20
CA ASN A 803 -4.36 27.71 9.78
C ASN A 803 -4.75 27.27 8.36
N ILE A 804 -4.61 25.97 8.07
CA ILE A 804 -4.97 25.34 6.80
C ILE A 804 -5.56 23.98 7.12
N GLU A 805 -6.81 23.78 6.72
CA GLU A 805 -7.51 22.50 6.87
C GLU A 805 -7.02 21.51 5.80
N LYS A 806 -7.29 21.85 4.54
CA LYS A 806 -7.14 20.99 3.37
C LYS A 806 -6.17 21.64 2.37
N VAL A 807 -5.35 20.82 1.72
CA VAL A 807 -4.46 21.24 0.64
C VAL A 807 -4.73 20.40 -0.60
N THR A 808 -5.17 21.05 -1.67
CA THR A 808 -5.59 20.39 -2.93
C THR A 808 -4.83 20.98 -4.11
N VAL A 809 -4.90 20.33 -5.27
CA VAL A 809 -4.38 20.87 -6.53
C VAL A 809 -5.53 20.98 -7.55
N GLU A 810 -5.94 22.21 -7.85
CA GLU A 810 -6.95 22.49 -8.87
C GLU A 810 -6.26 23.09 -10.11
N ASN A 811 -6.42 22.46 -11.28
CA ASN A 811 -5.80 22.90 -12.55
C ASN A 811 -4.26 23.10 -12.49
N GLY A 812 -3.56 22.30 -11.67
CA GLY A 812 -2.12 22.42 -11.46
C GLY A 812 -1.69 23.55 -10.51
N GLN A 813 -2.65 24.18 -9.81
CA GLN A 813 -2.38 25.19 -8.80
C GLN A 813 -2.73 24.64 -7.40
N THR A 814 -1.75 24.66 -6.49
CA THR A 814 -1.97 24.28 -5.09
C THR A 814 -2.87 25.32 -4.40
N LEU A 815 -3.99 24.86 -3.86
CA LEU A 815 -4.95 25.66 -3.11
C LEU A 815 -4.97 25.24 -1.64
N LEU A 816 -4.87 26.23 -0.76
CA LEU A 816 -5.02 26.10 0.68
C LEU A 816 -6.47 26.44 1.06
N TYR A 817 -7.12 25.57 1.84
CA TYR A 817 -8.46 25.80 2.38
C TYR A 817 -8.30 26.31 3.80
N VAL A 818 -8.55 27.61 3.99
CA VAL A 818 -8.28 28.35 5.23
C VAL A 818 -9.59 28.55 5.99
N PRO A 819 -9.75 27.97 7.20
CA PRO A 819 -10.95 28.16 8.02
C PRO A 819 -10.97 29.52 8.72
N ASP A 820 -9.87 29.94 9.36
CA ASP A 820 -9.86 31.15 10.19
C ASP A 820 -9.28 32.38 9.50
N SER A 821 -9.86 33.55 9.82
CA SER A 821 -9.28 34.84 9.44
C SER A 821 -8.00 35.13 10.25
N GLY A 822 -6.86 35.22 9.59
CA GLY A 822 -5.57 35.45 10.24
C GLY A 822 -4.39 35.28 9.30
N ARG A 823 -3.21 35.10 9.89
CA ARG A 823 -2.02 34.69 9.16
C ARG A 823 -2.14 33.20 8.83
N VAL A 824 -1.78 32.84 7.61
CA VAL A 824 -1.73 31.48 7.09
C VAL A 824 -0.29 31.23 6.67
N GLU A 825 0.27 30.08 7.06
CA GLU A 825 1.61 29.67 6.63
C GLU A 825 1.60 28.23 6.09
N ALA A 826 2.21 28.05 4.93
CA ALA A 826 2.51 26.73 4.36
C ALA A 826 4.02 26.65 4.10
N THR A 827 4.69 25.70 4.76
CA THR A 827 6.09 25.35 4.43
C THR A 827 6.06 24.34 3.30
N LEU A 828 6.77 24.64 2.22
CA LEU A 828 6.87 23.79 1.05
C LEU A 828 8.06 22.83 1.15
N SER A 829 8.04 21.74 0.38
CA SER A 829 9.10 20.72 0.40
C SER A 829 10.48 21.21 -0.06
N ASP A 830 10.57 22.38 -0.71
CA ASP A 830 11.83 23.06 -1.02
C ASP A 830 12.39 23.93 0.14
N GLY A 831 11.67 23.98 1.27
CA GLY A 831 11.99 24.80 2.45
C GLY A 831 11.55 26.26 2.34
N SER A 832 10.88 26.67 1.26
CA SER A 832 10.24 27.98 1.19
C SER A 832 8.97 28.02 2.05
N ILE A 833 8.60 29.23 2.49
CA ILE A 833 7.39 29.45 3.29
C ILE A 833 6.49 30.41 2.51
N PHE A 834 5.33 29.92 2.10
CA PHE A 834 4.22 30.78 1.67
C PHE A 834 3.55 31.32 2.93
N ALA A 835 3.38 32.65 3.02
CA ALA A 835 2.67 33.29 4.11
C ALA A 835 1.76 34.41 3.58
N ALA A 836 0.51 34.44 4.06
CA ALA A 836 -0.48 35.45 3.68
C ALA A 836 -1.39 35.82 4.86
N ASP A 837 -1.83 37.08 4.91
CA ASP A 837 -2.96 37.48 5.77
C ASP A 837 -4.26 37.23 5.00
N VAL A 838 -5.07 36.30 5.49
CA VAL A 838 -6.29 35.81 4.84
C VAL A 838 -7.51 36.24 5.64
N ASN A 839 -8.55 36.70 4.94
CA ASN A 839 -9.85 37.01 5.55
C ASN A 839 -10.86 35.92 5.14
N ALA A 840 -10.85 34.81 5.88
CA ALA A 840 -11.83 33.74 5.71
C ALA A 840 -13.26 34.23 6.02
N PRO A 841 -14.30 33.66 5.37
CA PRO A 841 -15.68 33.86 5.80
C PRO A 841 -15.87 33.31 7.23
N ALA A 842 -16.89 33.79 7.95
CA ALA A 842 -17.23 33.22 9.25
C ALA A 842 -18.21 32.05 9.10
N ASP A 843 -18.03 31.03 9.93
CA ASP A 843 -18.93 29.88 10.03
C ASP A 843 -20.37 30.26 10.39
N ILE A 844 -21.31 29.43 9.97
CA ILE A 844 -22.74 29.66 10.13
C ILE A 844 -23.36 28.52 10.95
N LEU A 845 -23.67 28.80 12.22
CA LEU A 845 -24.37 27.87 13.10
C LEU A 845 -25.88 27.84 12.78
N LEU A 846 -26.39 26.66 12.40
CA LEU A 846 -27.76 26.46 11.92
C LEU A 846 -28.72 26.19 13.08
N ASN A 847 -29.21 27.26 13.71
CA ASN A 847 -30.03 27.20 14.92
C ASN A 847 -31.55 27.14 14.68
N ASN A 848 -32.02 27.24 13.44
CA ASN A 848 -33.45 27.35 13.12
C ASN A 848 -33.83 26.28 12.09
N TRP A 849 -34.40 25.16 12.54
CA TRP A 849 -34.84 24.07 11.67
C TRP A 849 -36.36 23.92 11.69
N SER A 850 -36.96 23.68 10.54
CA SER A 850 -38.34 23.24 10.40
C SER A 850 -38.36 21.76 10.00
N LEU A 851 -39.07 20.94 10.76
CA LEU A 851 -39.12 19.48 10.59
C LEU A 851 -40.50 19.00 10.15
N VAL A 852 -40.51 18.05 9.22
CA VAL A 852 -41.62 17.14 8.94
C VAL A 852 -41.13 15.71 9.13
N VAL A 853 -41.81 14.91 9.97
CA VAL A 853 -41.51 13.49 10.15
C VAL A 853 -42.62 12.67 9.51
N GLN A 854 -42.29 11.91 8.48
CA GLN A 854 -43.16 10.91 7.89
C GLN A 854 -43.09 9.63 8.72
N ASP A 855 -44.16 9.33 9.44
CA ASP A 855 -44.29 8.14 10.27
C ASP A 855 -44.78 6.94 9.45
N TRP A 856 -44.04 5.84 9.50
CA TRP A 856 -44.33 4.60 8.78
C TRP A 856 -45.16 3.67 9.68
N GLN A 857 -46.33 3.28 9.21
CA GLN A 857 -47.35 2.55 9.95
C GLN A 857 -47.87 1.33 9.15
N PRO A 858 -48.45 0.32 9.82
CA PRO A 858 -49.16 -0.76 9.14
C PRO A 858 -50.20 -0.27 8.12
N GLY A 859 -50.13 -0.81 6.90
CA GLY A 859 -51.08 -0.60 5.81
C GLY A 859 -52.00 -1.78 5.55
N ASP A 860 -52.73 -1.70 4.44
CA ASP A 860 -53.70 -2.71 4.04
C ASP A 860 -53.01 -3.99 3.53
N LYS A 861 -53.67 -5.15 3.70
CA LYS A 861 -53.17 -6.44 3.19
C LYS A 861 -53.35 -6.49 1.67
N VAL A 862 -52.27 -6.76 0.95
CA VAL A 862 -52.25 -7.02 -0.49
C VAL A 862 -52.22 -8.53 -0.72
N THR A 863 -52.88 -9.02 -1.75
CA THR A 863 -52.88 -10.43 -2.14
C THR A 863 -52.63 -10.53 -3.64
N ARG A 864 -51.64 -11.33 -4.04
CA ARG A 864 -51.37 -11.69 -5.43
C ARG A 864 -51.73 -13.16 -5.68
N THR A 865 -52.06 -13.47 -6.92
CA THR A 865 -52.49 -14.80 -7.35
C THR A 865 -52.13 -15.05 -8.81
N GLU A 866 -51.63 -16.24 -9.12
CA GLU A 866 -51.26 -16.64 -10.48
C GLU A 866 -51.79 -18.05 -10.81
N ASP A 867 -52.20 -18.26 -12.07
CA ASP A 867 -52.61 -19.56 -12.61
C ASP A 867 -51.80 -19.84 -13.88
N ARG A 868 -50.69 -20.58 -13.73
CA ARG A 868 -49.81 -21.02 -14.82
C ARG A 868 -50.43 -22.15 -15.68
N GLY A 869 -51.67 -22.56 -15.40
CA GLY A 869 -52.39 -23.61 -16.12
C GLY A 869 -52.18 -25.03 -15.58
N LEU A 870 -51.45 -25.18 -14.46
CA LEU A 870 -51.07 -26.45 -13.84
C LEU A 870 -52.19 -27.12 -13.01
N GLY A 871 -53.39 -26.52 -13.00
CA GLY A 871 -54.56 -27.04 -12.27
C GLY A 871 -54.65 -26.62 -10.80
N TYR A 872 -53.83 -25.65 -10.40
CA TYR A 872 -53.90 -24.92 -9.13
C TYR A 872 -53.56 -23.44 -9.37
N THR A 873 -53.62 -22.64 -8.31
CA THR A 873 -53.35 -21.20 -8.34
C THR A 873 -52.41 -20.90 -7.20
N THR A 874 -51.25 -20.31 -7.50
CA THR A 874 -50.31 -19.80 -6.48
C THR A 874 -50.90 -18.54 -5.87
N SER A 875 -50.76 -18.36 -4.55
CA SER A 875 -51.34 -17.21 -3.85
C SER A 875 -50.51 -16.82 -2.65
N GLU A 876 -50.17 -15.53 -2.61
CA GLU A 876 -49.25 -14.93 -1.65
C GLU A 876 -49.79 -13.59 -1.17
N VAL A 877 -49.31 -13.12 -0.01
CA VAL A 877 -49.74 -11.83 0.56
C VAL A 877 -48.56 -11.00 1.06
N THR A 878 -48.76 -9.69 1.09
CA THR A 878 -47.94 -8.74 1.85
C THR A 878 -48.82 -7.67 2.49
N TYR A 879 -48.20 -6.66 3.11
CA TYR A 879 -48.89 -5.50 3.67
C TYR A 879 -48.26 -4.21 3.14
N GLU A 880 -49.09 -3.25 2.73
CA GLU A 880 -48.61 -1.91 2.42
C GLU A 880 -48.04 -1.22 3.68
N THR A 881 -47.26 -0.16 3.50
CA THR A 881 -46.84 0.73 4.59
C THR A 881 -47.50 2.09 4.42
N ASN A 882 -48.39 2.42 5.35
CA ASN A 882 -49.00 3.74 5.44
C ASN A 882 -47.93 4.77 5.87
N LYS A 883 -47.83 5.87 5.13
CA LYS A 883 -46.86 6.95 5.35
C LYS A 883 -47.60 8.22 5.77
N VAL A 884 -47.44 8.64 7.02
CA VAL A 884 -48.25 9.68 7.66
C VAL A 884 -47.37 10.86 8.09
N ASP A 885 -47.54 12.01 7.45
CA ASP A 885 -46.69 13.19 7.72
C ASP A 885 -47.12 13.94 9.01
N ILE A 886 -46.20 14.01 9.97
CA ILE A 886 -46.26 14.81 11.20
C ILE A 886 -45.53 16.12 10.96
N ASN A 887 -46.30 17.20 10.84
CA ASN A 887 -45.78 18.56 10.64
C ASN A 887 -45.38 19.17 11.99
N VAL A 888 -44.12 18.99 12.39
CA VAL A 888 -43.56 19.55 13.64
C VAL A 888 -43.39 21.07 13.52
N GLY A 889 -42.93 21.56 12.36
CA GLY A 889 -42.53 22.95 12.20
C GLY A 889 -41.21 23.22 12.93
N ASN A 890 -41.07 24.41 13.51
CA ASN A 890 -39.82 24.82 14.18
C ASN A 890 -39.44 23.86 15.32
N THR A 891 -38.26 23.24 15.23
CA THR A 891 -37.75 22.28 16.20
C THR A 891 -36.32 22.59 16.63
N ALA A 892 -35.93 22.09 17.80
CA ALA A 892 -34.53 21.85 18.15
C ALA A 892 -34.05 20.52 17.53
N LEU A 893 -32.74 20.34 17.44
CA LEU A 893 -32.11 19.08 17.05
C LEU A 893 -31.98 18.17 18.28
N ILE A 894 -33.06 17.45 18.56
CA ILE A 894 -33.19 16.48 19.67
C ILE A 894 -33.84 15.20 19.13
N PRO A 895 -33.70 14.05 19.83
CA PRO A 895 -34.26 12.80 19.35
C PRO A 895 -35.78 12.87 19.13
N TRP A 896 -36.28 12.26 18.05
CA TRP A 896 -37.71 12.28 17.69
C TRP A 896 -38.64 11.83 18.82
N LYS A 897 -38.20 10.90 19.67
CA LYS A 897 -38.97 10.41 20.83
C LYS A 897 -39.28 11.50 21.86
N ASP A 898 -38.44 12.54 21.92
CA ASP A 898 -38.54 13.67 22.85
C ASP A 898 -39.17 14.93 22.21
N ILE A 899 -39.50 14.89 20.92
CA ILE A 899 -40.20 15.98 20.22
C ILE A 899 -41.72 15.89 20.49
N GLU A 900 -42.30 16.99 21.01
CA GLU A 900 -43.74 17.09 21.25
C GLU A 900 -44.53 16.92 19.93
N GLY A 901 -45.40 15.90 19.89
CA GLY A 901 -46.21 15.55 18.73
C GLY A 901 -45.65 14.45 17.83
N VAL A 902 -44.39 14.05 18.00
CA VAL A 902 -43.78 12.88 17.33
C VAL A 902 -43.83 11.67 18.27
N GLY A 903 -42.95 11.63 19.27
CA GLY A 903 -43.00 10.66 20.37
C GLY A 903 -42.40 9.27 20.06
N GLU A 904 -42.31 8.44 21.10
CA GLU A 904 -41.49 7.22 21.15
C GLU A 904 -41.87 6.05 20.21
N ASN A 905 -42.98 6.14 19.48
CA ASN A 905 -43.50 5.05 18.65
C ASN A 905 -43.28 5.28 17.14
N VAL A 906 -42.62 6.39 16.77
CA VAL A 906 -42.42 6.79 15.38
C VAL A 906 -41.12 6.19 14.84
N SER A 907 -41.22 5.60 13.65
CA SER A 907 -40.12 5.20 12.76
C SER A 907 -40.48 5.68 11.36
N GLY A 908 -39.51 6.10 10.55
CA GLY A 908 -39.76 6.63 9.22
C GLY A 908 -38.69 7.60 8.73
N VAL A 909 -39.10 8.75 8.21
CA VAL A 909 -38.23 9.70 7.51
C VAL A 909 -38.46 11.11 8.04
N GLY A 910 -37.41 11.82 8.44
CA GLY A 910 -37.47 13.22 8.84
C GLY A 910 -36.75 14.12 7.85
N SER A 911 -37.47 15.09 7.28
CA SER A 911 -36.89 16.19 6.49
C SER A 911 -36.73 17.43 7.34
N TYR A 912 -35.49 17.76 7.69
CA TYR A 912 -35.09 18.99 8.37
C TYR A 912 -34.78 20.07 7.34
N THR A 913 -35.43 21.22 7.42
CA THR A 913 -35.25 22.32 6.46
C THR A 913 -34.83 23.62 7.14
N THR A 914 -33.90 24.35 6.53
CA THR A 914 -33.43 25.66 7.00
C THR A 914 -33.01 26.56 5.84
N THR A 915 -32.70 27.82 6.14
CA THR A 915 -32.15 28.79 5.19
C THR A 915 -30.93 29.50 5.77
N PHE A 916 -29.95 29.77 4.92
CA PHE A 916 -28.76 30.55 5.27
C PHE A 916 -28.45 31.55 4.16
N THR A 917 -27.65 32.57 4.48
CA THR A 917 -27.28 33.63 3.53
C THR A 917 -25.78 33.75 3.44
N LEU A 918 -25.25 33.62 2.21
CA LEU A 918 -23.84 33.85 1.91
C LEU A 918 -23.61 35.29 1.43
N PRO A 919 -22.43 35.88 1.65
CA PRO A 919 -22.12 37.24 1.20
C PRO A 919 -22.29 37.45 -0.32
N ASP A 920 -22.63 38.67 -0.74
CA ASP A 920 -22.77 39.06 -2.15
C ASP A 920 -21.51 38.81 -3.01
N ASN A 921 -20.35 38.68 -2.37
CA ASN A 921 -19.04 38.43 -3.00
C ASN A 921 -18.59 36.96 -2.94
N TRP A 922 -19.45 36.02 -2.53
CA TRP A 922 -19.15 34.59 -2.49
C TRP A 922 -18.94 34.02 -3.90
N SER A 923 -17.92 33.17 -4.07
CA SER A 923 -17.66 32.44 -5.32
C SER A 923 -16.87 31.16 -5.08
N GLY A 924 -17.24 30.04 -5.71
CA GLY A 924 -16.54 28.75 -5.58
C GLY A 924 -15.05 28.77 -5.97
N GLU A 925 -14.62 29.72 -6.81
CA GLU A 925 -13.21 29.98 -7.13
C GLU A 925 -12.37 30.47 -5.92
N LYS A 926 -13.03 30.97 -4.86
CA LYS A 926 -12.39 31.65 -3.71
C LYS A 926 -12.87 31.15 -2.37
N ASN A 927 -13.93 30.35 -2.35
CA ASN A 927 -14.59 29.91 -1.14
C ASN A 927 -15.05 28.46 -1.30
N ALA A 928 -15.03 27.73 -0.19
CA ALA A 928 -15.65 26.42 -0.06
C ALA A 928 -16.55 26.40 1.18
N LEU A 929 -17.51 25.50 1.23
CA LEU A 929 -18.49 25.41 2.32
C LEU A 929 -18.81 23.96 2.62
N THR A 930 -18.52 23.51 3.83
CA THR A 930 -18.82 22.15 4.30
C THR A 930 -19.95 22.21 5.33
N PHE A 931 -20.99 21.41 5.13
CA PHE A 931 -22.00 21.14 6.16
C PHE A 931 -21.51 20.07 7.13
N TRP A 932 -21.87 20.23 8.41
CA TRP A 932 -21.66 19.23 9.46
C TRP A 932 -22.84 19.20 10.44
N ALA A 933 -23.02 18.07 11.11
CA ALA A 933 -23.93 17.90 12.25
C ALA A 933 -23.30 16.97 13.29
N ASP A 934 -23.56 17.20 14.58
CA ASP A 934 -23.01 16.38 15.67
C ASP A 934 -23.44 14.90 15.56
N SER A 935 -24.66 14.64 15.09
CA SER A 935 -25.14 13.27 14.85
C SER A 935 -26.40 13.19 13.99
N PHE A 936 -26.48 12.16 13.14
CA PHE A 936 -27.72 11.68 12.52
C PHE A 936 -28.41 10.54 13.30
N SER A 937 -27.96 10.22 14.53
CA SER A 937 -28.44 9.09 15.34
C SER A 937 -28.35 7.73 14.62
N GLY A 938 -27.23 7.47 13.94
CA GLY A 938 -26.97 6.22 13.21
C GLY A 938 -27.78 6.01 11.92
N ALA A 939 -28.57 7.00 11.50
CA ALA A 939 -29.41 6.95 10.31
C ALA A 939 -28.62 6.83 8.98
N THR A 940 -29.33 6.52 7.90
CA THR A 940 -28.91 6.99 6.57
C THR A 940 -29.39 8.43 6.37
N ALA A 941 -28.68 9.19 5.55
CA ALA A 941 -28.97 10.60 5.32
C ALA A 941 -28.84 11.00 3.84
N ALA A 942 -29.54 12.07 3.47
CA ALA A 942 -29.34 12.77 2.20
C ALA A 942 -29.43 14.28 2.40
N VAL A 943 -28.50 15.02 1.80
CA VAL A 943 -28.44 16.49 1.90
C VAL A 943 -28.82 17.11 0.55
N PHE A 944 -29.64 18.15 0.59
CA PHE A 944 -30.08 18.89 -0.59
C PHE A 944 -29.87 20.40 -0.39
N VAL A 945 -29.20 21.05 -1.34
CA VAL A 945 -28.96 22.49 -1.35
C VAL A 945 -29.66 23.09 -2.56
N ASN A 946 -30.51 24.09 -2.34
CA ASN A 946 -31.30 24.72 -3.41
C ASN A 946 -32.14 23.72 -4.27
N GLY A 947 -32.43 22.53 -3.73
CA GLY A 947 -33.13 21.43 -4.42
C GLY A 947 -32.22 20.43 -5.16
N GLN A 948 -30.90 20.64 -5.18
CA GLN A 948 -29.90 19.71 -5.72
C GLN A 948 -29.39 18.78 -4.60
N LYS A 949 -29.46 17.46 -4.81
CA LYS A 949 -28.83 16.47 -3.90
C LYS A 949 -27.31 16.62 -3.97
N VAL A 950 -26.64 16.57 -2.82
CA VAL A 950 -25.19 16.47 -2.70
C VAL A 950 -24.84 15.17 -1.96
N ALA A 951 -23.64 14.63 -2.20
CA ALA A 951 -23.16 13.49 -1.44
C ALA A 951 -22.89 13.89 0.01
N VAL A 952 -23.15 12.97 0.93
CA VAL A 952 -22.93 13.15 2.38
C VAL A 952 -22.16 11.95 2.89
N ASN A 953 -21.09 12.20 3.64
CA ASN A 953 -20.47 11.17 4.45
C ASN A 953 -21.37 10.94 5.67
N MET A 954 -21.95 9.74 5.78
CA MET A 954 -22.91 9.40 6.83
C MET A 954 -22.25 9.05 8.17
N ASP A 955 -20.92 8.88 8.20
CA ASP A 955 -20.15 8.52 9.39
C ASP A 955 -19.61 9.77 10.08
N SER A 956 -18.83 10.60 9.39
CA SER A 956 -18.45 11.94 9.88
C SER A 956 -19.59 12.98 9.84
N CYS A 957 -20.77 12.62 9.31
CA CYS A 957 -21.95 13.51 9.19
C CYS A 957 -21.69 14.81 8.39
N THR A 958 -20.79 14.77 7.41
CA THR A 958 -20.33 15.93 6.63
C THR A 958 -20.78 15.91 5.16
N ALA A 959 -20.92 17.08 4.53
CA ALA A 959 -21.17 17.20 3.10
C ALA A 959 -20.52 18.46 2.50
N ASP A 960 -19.79 18.34 1.38
CA ASP A 960 -19.30 19.51 0.64
C ASP A 960 -20.46 20.13 -0.15
N LEU A 961 -20.75 21.40 0.14
CA LEU A 961 -21.82 22.17 -0.50
C LEU A 961 -21.30 23.13 -1.60
N SER A 962 -19.99 23.19 -1.82
CA SER A 962 -19.30 24.30 -2.51
C SER A 962 -19.82 24.57 -3.93
N GLU A 963 -20.20 23.52 -4.67
CA GLU A 963 -20.76 23.64 -6.03
C GLU A 963 -22.27 23.91 -6.08
N ALA A 964 -23.02 23.62 -5.00
CA ALA A 964 -24.48 23.72 -4.95
C ALA A 964 -25.00 25.05 -4.35
N VAL A 965 -24.11 25.84 -3.73
CA VAL A 965 -24.43 27.13 -3.13
C VAL A 965 -24.28 28.32 -4.08
N ARG A 966 -24.91 29.44 -3.72
CA ARG A 966 -24.84 30.73 -4.42
C ARG A 966 -24.71 31.89 -3.43
N ALA A 967 -24.21 33.04 -3.90
CA ALA A 967 -24.29 34.29 -3.14
C ALA A 967 -25.75 34.66 -2.80
N GLY A 968 -25.98 35.23 -1.62
CA GLY A 968 -27.32 35.51 -1.11
C GLY A 968 -27.98 34.29 -0.45
N GLU A 969 -29.31 34.20 -0.55
CA GLU A 969 -30.12 33.19 0.16
C GLU A 969 -30.05 31.80 -0.48
N ASN A 970 -29.80 30.80 0.37
CA ASN A 970 -29.77 29.37 0.05
C ASN A 970 -30.75 28.61 0.95
N THR A 971 -31.36 27.55 0.41
CA THR A 971 -32.16 26.59 1.19
C THR A 971 -31.35 25.32 1.41
N LEU A 972 -31.38 24.77 2.62
CA LEU A 972 -30.78 23.48 2.97
C LEU A 972 -31.88 22.54 3.47
N GLU A 973 -31.92 21.32 2.93
CA GLU A 973 -32.69 20.21 3.48
C GLU A 973 -31.72 19.08 3.85
N VAL A 974 -31.90 18.51 5.04
CA VAL A 974 -31.25 17.27 5.48
C VAL A 974 -32.35 16.27 5.77
N ARG A 975 -32.41 15.23 4.95
CA ARG A 975 -33.29 14.07 5.16
C ARG A 975 -32.51 13.04 5.96
N VAL A 976 -33.10 12.53 7.04
CA VAL A 976 -32.58 11.39 7.79
C VAL A 976 -33.66 10.32 7.96
N THR A 977 -33.26 9.06 7.96
CA THR A 977 -34.15 7.89 8.08
C THR A 977 -34.06 7.28 9.48
N SER A 978 -34.85 6.24 9.75
CA SER A 978 -34.71 5.42 10.96
C SER A 978 -34.72 3.93 10.63
N SER A 979 -34.34 3.08 11.59
CA SER A 979 -34.78 1.68 11.59
C SER A 979 -36.28 1.59 11.91
N LEU A 980 -36.89 0.41 11.75
CA LEU A 980 -38.29 0.21 12.17
C LEU A 980 -38.48 -0.01 13.68
N LEU A 981 -37.41 -0.15 14.49
CA LEU A 981 -37.47 -0.57 15.90
C LEU A 981 -38.62 0.08 16.70
N ASN A 982 -38.71 1.41 16.74
CA ASN A 982 -39.71 2.09 17.57
C ASN A 982 -41.15 1.78 17.13
N ARG A 983 -41.41 1.64 15.82
CA ARG A 983 -42.70 1.14 15.31
C ARG A 983 -42.93 -0.34 15.61
N MET A 984 -41.91 -1.19 15.43
CA MET A 984 -41.99 -2.63 15.71
C MET A 984 -42.33 -2.91 17.18
N LYS A 985 -41.86 -2.06 18.10
CA LYS A 985 -42.21 -2.12 19.53
C LYS A 985 -43.70 -1.85 19.75
N GLN A 986 -44.24 -0.83 19.09
CA GLN A 986 -45.64 -0.43 19.22
C GLN A 986 -46.61 -1.49 18.68
N VAL A 987 -46.25 -2.18 17.59
CA VAL A 987 -47.07 -3.26 16.99
C VAL A 987 -46.85 -4.63 17.65
N GLY A 988 -45.90 -4.75 18.58
CA GLY A 988 -45.65 -5.97 19.35
C GLY A 988 -44.90 -7.06 18.58
N TYR A 989 -43.80 -6.69 17.91
CA TYR A 989 -42.96 -7.65 17.19
C TYR A 989 -42.46 -8.78 18.10
N SER A 990 -42.63 -10.02 17.66
CA SER A 990 -42.33 -11.22 18.45
C SER A 990 -40.96 -11.82 18.19
N GLY A 991 -40.17 -11.24 17.28
CA GLY A 991 -38.85 -11.75 16.89
C GLY A 991 -37.71 -11.42 17.85
N TRP A 992 -37.94 -10.64 18.90
CA TRP A 992 -36.88 -10.29 19.85
C TRP A 992 -36.83 -11.25 21.04
N LEU A 993 -35.62 -11.62 21.45
CA LEU A 993 -35.38 -12.38 22.68
C LEU A 993 -35.58 -11.56 23.98
N GLY A 994 -35.82 -10.26 23.85
CA GLY A 994 -36.03 -9.33 24.95
C GLY A 994 -36.85 -8.11 24.55
N SER A 995 -36.90 -7.11 25.42
CA SER A 995 -37.58 -5.83 25.14
C SER A 995 -36.54 -4.75 24.79
N PRO A 996 -36.28 -4.45 23.51
CA PRO A 996 -35.29 -3.46 23.12
C PRO A 996 -35.66 -2.05 23.60
N ALA A 997 -34.64 -1.23 23.84
CA ALA A 997 -34.79 0.19 24.19
C ALA A 997 -35.49 0.96 23.05
N THR A 998 -36.02 2.15 23.35
CA THR A 998 -36.51 3.07 22.31
C THR A 998 -35.30 3.80 21.74
N ALA A 999 -35.02 3.58 20.45
CA ALA A 999 -33.90 4.22 19.77
C ALA A 999 -34.11 5.72 19.62
N ASP A 1000 -32.99 6.44 19.63
CA ASP A 1000 -32.91 7.84 19.22
C ASP A 1000 -32.85 7.91 17.70
N TYR A 1001 -33.66 8.79 17.11
CA TYR A 1001 -33.71 9.04 15.68
C TYR A 1001 -33.71 10.53 15.42
N GLY A 1002 -33.22 10.93 14.24
CA GLY A 1002 -33.17 12.32 13.81
C GLY A 1002 -31.79 12.95 13.96
N MET A 1003 -31.69 14.20 13.53
CA MET A 1003 -30.54 15.05 13.82
C MET A 1003 -30.56 15.47 15.29
N VAL A 1004 -29.44 15.28 15.99
CA VAL A 1004 -29.28 15.56 17.43
C VAL A 1004 -28.01 16.38 17.66
N GLY A 1005 -28.08 17.38 18.54
CA GLY A 1005 -26.92 18.23 18.89
C GLY A 1005 -26.90 19.56 18.14
N ALA A 1006 -25.73 19.99 17.70
CA ALA A 1006 -25.54 21.12 16.81
C ALA A 1006 -25.46 20.70 15.33
N ALA A 1007 -25.62 21.69 14.45
CA ALA A 1007 -25.33 21.57 13.03
C ALA A 1007 -24.90 22.94 12.49
N GLY A 1008 -24.00 22.95 11.52
CA GLY A 1008 -23.37 24.17 11.05
C GLY A 1008 -22.83 24.06 9.62
N LEU A 1009 -22.24 25.17 9.20
CA LEU A 1009 -21.55 25.31 7.93
C LEU A 1009 -20.17 25.91 8.21
N THR A 1010 -19.12 25.14 7.96
CA THR A 1010 -17.73 25.60 8.03
C THR A 1010 -17.36 26.25 6.70
N ALA A 1011 -16.86 27.49 6.73
CA ALA A 1011 -16.66 28.30 5.54
C ALA A 1011 -15.19 28.64 5.31
N TYR A 1012 -14.63 28.14 4.20
CA TYR A 1012 -13.21 28.30 3.90
C TYR A 1012 -12.95 29.44 2.91
N ALA A 1013 -11.80 30.08 3.01
CA ALA A 1013 -11.19 30.80 1.89
C ALA A 1013 -10.24 29.87 1.12
N LYS A 1014 -10.40 29.78 -0.20
CA LYS A 1014 -9.42 29.14 -1.10
C LYS A 1014 -8.30 30.14 -1.38
N VAL A 1015 -7.06 29.78 -1.07
CA VAL A 1015 -5.88 30.62 -1.26
C VAL A 1015 -4.86 29.89 -2.12
N ALA A 1016 -4.58 30.42 -3.31
CA ALA A 1016 -3.57 29.88 -4.19
C ALA A 1016 -2.15 30.14 -3.66
N VAL A 1017 -1.34 29.07 -3.57
CA VAL A 1017 0.10 29.20 -3.32
C VAL A 1017 0.75 29.80 -4.57
N THR A 1018 1.19 31.05 -4.47
CA THR A 1018 1.99 31.69 -5.52
C THR A 1018 3.47 31.60 -5.16
N THR A 1019 4.19 30.65 -5.74
CA THR A 1019 5.65 30.69 -5.74
C THR A 1019 6.12 31.90 -6.56
N SER A 1020 7.20 32.55 -6.13
CA SER A 1020 7.84 33.58 -6.94
C SER A 1020 8.72 32.90 -7.99
N ASP A 1021 8.23 32.76 -9.22
CA ASP A 1021 9.02 32.27 -10.35
C ASP A 1021 10.35 33.03 -10.44
N THR A 1022 11.46 32.32 -10.26
CA THR A 1022 12.80 32.89 -10.42
C THR A 1022 13.17 32.86 -11.90
N ASP A 1023 13.49 34.03 -12.47
CA ASP A 1023 13.74 34.19 -13.90
C ASP A 1023 15.12 33.65 -14.28
N LYS A 1024 15.13 32.39 -14.73
CA LYS A 1024 16.31 31.71 -15.30
C LYS A 1024 16.55 32.04 -16.77
N THR A 1025 15.75 32.89 -17.42
CA THR A 1025 15.87 33.21 -18.86
C THR A 1025 17.25 33.73 -19.23
N ILE A 1026 17.88 34.52 -18.36
CA ILE A 1026 19.24 35.02 -18.58
C ILE A 1026 20.26 33.90 -18.37
N LEU A 1027 20.21 33.19 -17.23
CA LEU A 1027 21.11 32.07 -16.94
C LEU A 1027 21.12 31.05 -18.07
N ASN A 1028 19.97 30.57 -18.53
CA ASN A 1028 19.87 29.57 -19.58
C ASN A 1028 20.46 30.05 -20.92
N LYS A 1029 20.34 31.35 -21.24
CA LYS A 1029 20.96 31.94 -22.45
C LYS A 1029 22.47 32.07 -22.33
N VAL A 1030 22.96 32.48 -21.15
CA VAL A 1030 24.40 32.59 -20.87
C VAL A 1030 25.06 31.21 -20.86
N LEU A 1031 24.38 30.22 -20.28
CA LEU A 1031 24.80 28.83 -20.22
C LEU A 1031 24.86 28.22 -21.63
N ALA A 1032 23.79 28.34 -22.43
CA ALA A 1032 23.80 27.89 -23.82
C ALA A 1032 24.91 28.55 -24.68
N TYR A 1033 25.25 29.81 -24.42
CA TYR A 1033 26.41 30.46 -25.06
C TYR A 1033 27.73 29.86 -24.57
N ALA A 1034 27.90 29.70 -23.25
CA ALA A 1034 29.11 29.14 -22.64
C ALA A 1034 29.40 27.71 -23.11
N GLU A 1035 28.39 26.84 -23.19
CA GLU A 1035 28.52 25.49 -23.77
C GLU A 1035 29.06 25.54 -25.21
N GLY A 1036 28.53 26.48 -26.01
CA GLY A 1036 28.97 26.71 -27.38
C GLY A 1036 30.41 27.25 -27.48
N GLN A 1037 30.94 27.89 -26.44
CA GLN A 1037 32.36 28.27 -26.38
C GLN A 1037 33.24 27.14 -25.85
N TYR A 1038 32.75 26.36 -24.87
CA TYR A 1038 33.47 25.23 -24.29
C TYR A 1038 33.70 24.09 -25.30
N ALA A 1039 32.74 23.88 -26.20
CA ALA A 1039 32.82 22.89 -27.27
C ALA A 1039 33.57 23.39 -28.53
N ASP A 1040 33.98 24.66 -28.59
CA ASP A 1040 34.69 25.21 -29.75
C ASP A 1040 36.21 24.92 -29.63
N PRO A 1041 36.88 24.36 -30.66
CA PRO A 1041 38.33 24.10 -30.63
C PRO A 1041 39.22 25.32 -30.40
N SER A 1042 38.68 26.54 -30.52
CA SER A 1042 39.40 27.76 -30.13
C SER A 1042 39.62 27.87 -28.61
N PHE A 1043 38.81 27.20 -27.78
CA PHE A 1043 38.97 27.15 -26.33
C PHE A 1043 40.33 26.59 -25.91
N ASP A 1044 40.90 25.64 -26.66
CA ASP A 1044 42.25 25.08 -26.41
C ASP A 1044 43.36 26.16 -26.47
N ASN A 1045 43.14 27.25 -27.18
CA ASN A 1045 44.10 28.36 -27.34
C ASN A 1045 43.98 29.42 -26.25
N VAL A 1046 42.99 29.32 -25.37
CA VAL A 1046 42.82 30.19 -24.20
C VAL A 1046 43.92 29.89 -23.16
N ILE A 1047 44.33 30.89 -22.39
CA ILE A 1047 45.33 30.73 -21.32
C ILE A 1047 44.82 29.78 -20.21
N GLU A 1048 45.72 29.04 -19.56
CA GLU A 1048 45.38 27.89 -18.69
C GLU A 1048 44.57 28.33 -17.46
N THR A 1049 44.92 29.46 -16.87
CA THR A 1049 44.19 30.01 -15.73
C THR A 1049 42.76 30.41 -16.05
N VAL A 1050 42.49 30.84 -17.30
CA VAL A 1050 41.14 31.17 -17.76
C VAL A 1050 40.34 29.91 -18.11
N GLN A 1051 40.95 28.91 -18.75
CA GLN A 1051 40.29 27.63 -19.02
C GLN A 1051 39.76 27.02 -17.71
N ALA A 1052 40.61 26.94 -16.68
CA ALA A 1052 40.23 26.37 -15.38
C ALA A 1052 39.12 27.14 -14.65
N SER A 1053 39.18 28.48 -14.67
CA SER A 1053 38.16 29.33 -14.00
C SER A 1053 36.83 29.37 -14.77
N PHE A 1054 36.87 29.31 -16.10
CA PHE A 1054 35.69 29.20 -16.95
C PHE A 1054 34.94 27.88 -16.73
N THR A 1055 35.63 26.74 -16.74
CA THR A 1055 34.99 25.43 -16.51
C THR A 1055 34.30 25.36 -15.15
N ALA A 1056 34.95 25.87 -14.09
CA ALA A 1056 34.34 25.91 -12.76
C ALA A 1056 33.07 26.79 -12.70
N ALA A 1057 33.06 27.92 -13.41
CA ALA A 1057 31.88 28.77 -13.52
C ALA A 1057 30.75 28.11 -14.32
N LEU A 1058 31.08 27.33 -15.36
CA LEU A 1058 30.11 26.60 -16.18
C LEU A 1058 29.42 25.48 -15.39
N GLU A 1059 30.16 24.66 -14.64
CA GLU A 1059 29.56 23.60 -13.81
C GLU A 1059 28.64 24.19 -12.72
N ASN A 1060 29.10 25.20 -11.98
CA ASN A 1060 28.26 25.90 -11.00
C ASN A 1060 26.99 26.50 -11.65
N ALA A 1061 27.09 27.01 -12.88
CA ALA A 1061 25.92 27.50 -13.61
C ALA A 1061 24.94 26.38 -14.01
N ARG A 1062 25.44 25.18 -14.36
CA ARG A 1062 24.61 23.98 -14.61
C ARG A 1062 23.87 23.54 -13.35
N GLU A 1063 24.56 23.45 -12.22
CA GLU A 1063 23.96 23.08 -10.93
C GLU A 1063 22.85 24.05 -10.51
N ILE A 1064 23.10 25.37 -10.57
CA ILE A 1064 22.10 26.40 -10.27
C ILE A 1064 20.95 26.44 -11.30
N SER A 1065 21.24 26.13 -12.57
CA SER A 1065 20.21 26.01 -13.61
C SER A 1065 19.26 24.84 -13.32
N ALA A 1066 19.81 23.68 -12.94
CA ALA A 1066 19.04 22.48 -12.61
C ALA A 1066 18.24 22.60 -11.30
N ASN A 1067 18.78 23.27 -10.28
CA ASN A 1067 18.11 23.43 -8.99
C ASN A 1067 16.89 24.37 -9.08
N ARG A 1068 15.66 23.84 -8.98
CA ARG A 1068 14.42 24.66 -9.02
C ARG A 1068 14.28 25.62 -7.83
N ALA A 1069 14.77 25.25 -6.65
CA ALA A 1069 14.77 26.07 -5.44
C ALA A 1069 15.85 27.18 -5.43
N ALA A 1070 16.62 27.32 -6.52
CA ALA A 1070 17.62 28.38 -6.63
C ALA A 1070 16.96 29.77 -6.54
N THR A 1071 17.37 30.55 -5.54
CA THR A 1071 16.90 31.93 -5.36
C THR A 1071 17.33 32.80 -6.54
N GLN A 1072 16.59 33.88 -6.81
CA GLN A 1072 16.97 34.84 -7.86
C GLN A 1072 18.41 35.37 -7.66
N GLN A 1073 18.85 35.53 -6.40
CA GLN A 1073 20.22 35.95 -6.09
C GLN A 1073 21.28 34.91 -6.50
N GLN A 1074 21.00 33.61 -6.31
CA GLN A 1074 21.89 32.53 -6.75
C GLN A 1074 21.93 32.45 -8.28
N ILE A 1075 20.77 32.55 -8.94
CA ILE A 1075 20.65 32.57 -10.40
C ILE A 1075 21.40 33.77 -11.00
N ASP A 1076 21.21 34.96 -10.42
CA ASP A 1076 21.88 36.18 -10.85
C ASP A 1076 23.39 36.11 -10.66
N SER A 1077 23.84 35.60 -9.50
CA SER A 1077 25.26 35.38 -9.24
C SER A 1077 25.87 34.38 -10.23
N ALA A 1078 25.19 33.25 -10.49
CA ALA A 1078 25.67 32.21 -11.40
C ALA A 1078 25.85 32.72 -12.83
N TRP A 1079 24.87 33.43 -13.40
CA TRP A 1079 25.02 33.95 -14.77
C TRP A 1079 26.01 35.12 -14.85
N GLN A 1080 26.14 35.95 -13.81
CA GLN A 1080 27.13 37.03 -13.76
C GLN A 1080 28.57 36.50 -13.66
N ILE A 1081 28.80 35.47 -12.85
CA ILE A 1081 30.10 34.79 -12.76
C ILE A 1081 30.43 34.16 -14.12
N LEU A 1082 29.52 33.37 -14.70
CA LEU A 1082 29.75 32.74 -16.00
C LEU A 1082 29.97 33.77 -17.12
N MET A 1083 29.23 34.88 -17.14
CA MET A 1083 29.45 35.99 -18.09
C MET A 1083 30.82 36.67 -17.89
N THR A 1084 31.30 36.76 -16.64
CA THR A 1084 32.63 37.30 -16.34
C THR A 1084 33.72 36.39 -16.90
N GLU A 1085 33.57 35.08 -16.77
CA GLU A 1085 34.51 34.11 -17.36
C GLU A 1085 34.41 34.03 -18.88
N ILE A 1086 33.20 34.12 -19.47
CA ILE A 1086 33.01 34.26 -20.93
C ILE A 1086 33.86 35.41 -21.49
N HIS A 1087 33.87 36.57 -20.82
CA HIS A 1087 34.68 37.71 -21.27
C HIS A 1087 36.19 37.46 -21.20
N LYS A 1088 36.65 36.52 -20.37
CA LYS A 1088 38.07 36.15 -20.30
C LYS A 1088 38.52 35.24 -21.43
N LEU A 1089 37.63 34.59 -22.16
CA LEU A 1089 37.99 33.71 -23.30
C LEU A 1089 38.77 34.43 -24.42
N GLY A 1090 38.78 35.77 -24.43
CA GLY A 1090 39.65 36.56 -25.32
C GLY A 1090 41.14 36.57 -24.92
N PHE A 1091 41.50 36.08 -23.73
CA PHE A 1091 42.89 35.90 -23.30
C PHE A 1091 43.43 34.59 -23.90
N VAL A 1092 43.96 34.70 -25.13
CA VAL A 1092 44.59 33.59 -25.85
C VAL A 1092 46.11 33.62 -25.71
N ARG A 1093 46.71 32.43 -25.69
CA ARG A 1093 48.17 32.23 -25.65
C ARG A 1093 48.81 32.82 -26.89
N GLY A 1094 50.01 33.38 -26.76
CA GLY A 1094 50.81 33.82 -27.91
C GLY A 1094 51.34 32.65 -28.74
N ASP A 1095 51.46 32.81 -30.05
CA ASP A 1095 52.21 31.88 -30.90
C ASP A 1095 53.71 32.05 -30.63
N LYS A 1096 54.29 31.07 -29.95
CA LYS A 1096 55.70 31.05 -29.52
C LYS A 1096 56.65 30.47 -30.56
N THR A 1097 56.16 30.09 -31.74
CA THR A 1097 56.95 29.38 -32.76
C THR A 1097 58.19 30.17 -33.19
N ALA A 1098 58.05 31.49 -33.39
CA ALA A 1098 59.17 32.34 -33.78
C ALA A 1098 60.12 32.63 -32.60
N LEU A 1099 59.60 32.91 -31.40
CA LEU A 1099 60.38 33.03 -30.16
C LEU A 1099 61.26 31.80 -29.90
N GLY A 1100 60.73 30.58 -30.07
CA GLY A 1100 61.49 29.34 -29.92
C GLY A 1100 62.67 29.24 -30.90
N GLN A 1101 62.42 29.50 -32.19
CA GLN A 1101 63.47 29.51 -33.23
C GLN A 1101 64.54 30.60 -32.99
N LEU A 1102 64.12 31.75 -32.47
CA LEU A 1102 65.02 32.86 -32.14
C LEU A 1102 65.89 32.53 -30.91
N ILE A 1103 65.33 31.86 -29.89
CA ILE A 1103 66.07 31.35 -28.73
C ILE A 1103 67.12 30.32 -29.18
N GLU A 1104 66.76 29.33 -30.00
CA GLU A 1104 67.71 28.36 -30.55
C GLU A 1104 68.87 29.06 -31.30
N THR A 1105 68.54 30.05 -32.14
CA THR A 1105 69.54 30.83 -32.88
C THR A 1105 70.43 31.65 -31.94
N ALA A 1106 69.86 32.27 -30.91
CA ALA A 1106 70.60 33.03 -29.91
C ALA A 1106 71.56 32.16 -29.09
N GLU A 1107 71.19 30.92 -28.75
CA GLU A 1107 72.07 30.01 -28.03
C GLU A 1107 73.39 29.73 -28.80
N GLU A 1108 73.39 29.76 -30.13
CA GLU A 1108 74.63 29.67 -30.92
C GLU A 1108 75.55 30.89 -30.71
N PHE A 1109 75.00 32.11 -30.64
CA PHE A 1109 75.78 33.32 -30.35
C PHE A 1109 76.31 33.33 -28.91
N ALA A 1110 75.55 32.78 -27.96
CA ALA A 1110 75.97 32.63 -26.57
C ALA A 1110 77.22 31.73 -26.41
N GLN A 1111 77.41 30.73 -27.28
CA GLN A 1111 78.59 29.84 -27.24
C GLN A 1111 79.91 30.52 -27.61
N ILE A 1112 79.87 31.64 -28.34
CA ILE A 1112 81.05 32.41 -28.79
C ILE A 1112 81.08 33.83 -28.21
N ILE A 1113 80.38 34.05 -27.11
CA ILE A 1113 80.10 35.38 -26.54
C ILE A 1113 81.36 36.12 -26.05
N ASP A 1114 82.42 35.38 -25.72
CA ASP A 1114 83.73 35.90 -25.30
C ASP A 1114 84.44 36.74 -26.39
N ARG A 1115 84.11 36.49 -27.67
CA ARG A 1115 84.61 37.24 -28.83
C ARG A 1115 84.01 38.64 -28.97
N TYR A 1116 82.91 38.91 -28.27
CA TYR A 1116 82.18 40.18 -28.32
C TYR A 1116 82.53 41.09 -27.15
N THR A 1117 82.25 42.39 -27.28
CA THR A 1117 82.58 43.38 -26.25
C THR A 1117 81.69 43.21 -25.01
N PRO A 1118 82.21 43.35 -23.78
CA PRO A 1118 81.40 43.20 -22.56
C PRO A 1118 80.12 44.06 -22.54
N ALA A 1119 80.17 45.28 -23.07
CA ALA A 1119 79.02 46.19 -23.11
C ALA A 1119 77.86 45.70 -24.00
N THR A 1120 78.12 44.81 -24.96
CA THR A 1120 77.09 44.26 -25.87
C THR A 1120 76.74 42.80 -25.54
N ALA A 1121 77.70 42.05 -24.99
CA ALA A 1121 77.50 40.67 -24.54
C ALA A 1121 76.52 40.54 -23.36
N GLN A 1122 76.60 41.43 -22.36
CA GLN A 1122 75.79 41.32 -21.14
C GLN A 1122 74.29 41.63 -21.35
N PRO A 1123 73.88 42.65 -22.13
CA PRO A 1123 72.46 42.83 -22.47
C PRO A 1123 71.88 41.66 -23.26
N PHE A 1124 72.67 41.05 -24.15
CA PHE A 1124 72.26 39.90 -24.94
C PHE A 1124 71.96 38.66 -24.09
N THR A 1125 72.84 38.31 -23.14
CA THR A 1125 72.57 37.15 -22.26
C THR A 1125 71.38 37.37 -21.33
N THR A 1126 71.13 38.61 -20.89
CA THR A 1126 69.91 38.96 -20.14
C THR A 1126 68.65 38.85 -21.00
N ALA A 1127 68.68 39.31 -22.26
CA ALA A 1127 67.53 39.19 -23.17
C ALA A 1127 67.20 37.73 -23.53
N LEU A 1128 68.21 36.87 -23.66
CA LEU A 1128 68.03 35.43 -23.93
C LEU A 1128 67.37 34.69 -22.75
N GLU A 1129 67.70 35.04 -21.51
CA GLU A 1129 67.07 34.40 -20.35
C GLU A 1129 65.61 34.82 -20.20
N ALA A 1130 65.31 36.12 -20.32
CA ALA A 1130 63.93 36.63 -20.30
C ALA A 1130 63.07 36.02 -21.41
N ALA A 1131 63.64 35.83 -22.61
CA ALA A 1131 62.97 35.15 -23.72
C ALA A 1131 62.59 33.69 -23.38
N LYS A 1132 63.46 32.96 -22.67
CA LYS A 1132 63.19 31.58 -22.23
C LYS A 1132 62.11 31.51 -21.16
N GLU A 1133 62.11 32.43 -20.20
CA GLU A 1133 61.04 32.56 -19.20
C GLU A 1133 59.68 32.74 -19.89
N THR A 1134 59.56 33.74 -20.78
CA THR A 1134 58.37 33.99 -21.60
C THR A 1134 57.98 32.79 -22.47
N TYR A 1135 58.96 32.04 -23.01
CA TYR A 1135 58.68 30.82 -23.78
C TYR A 1135 58.02 29.72 -22.93
N SER A 1136 58.43 29.58 -21.67
CA SER A 1136 57.93 28.55 -20.74
C SER A 1136 56.59 28.83 -20.05
N ASP A 1137 56.13 30.09 -20.02
CA ASP A 1137 54.91 30.49 -19.31
C ASP A 1137 53.61 30.09 -20.05
N GLY A 1138 52.77 29.23 -19.45
CA GLY A 1138 51.53 28.74 -20.05
C GLY A 1138 50.48 29.81 -20.36
N ASP A 1139 50.54 30.96 -19.68
CA ASP A 1139 49.60 32.08 -19.83
C ASP A 1139 50.15 33.22 -20.71
N ALA A 1140 51.41 33.17 -21.15
CA ALA A 1140 52.05 34.26 -21.90
C ALA A 1140 51.29 34.61 -23.19
N MET A 1141 50.86 35.87 -23.28
CA MET A 1141 50.09 36.41 -24.39
C MET A 1141 50.98 36.85 -25.55
N GLN A 1142 50.41 37.01 -26.75
CA GLN A 1142 51.15 37.40 -27.95
C GLN A 1142 51.98 38.68 -27.79
N GLY A 1143 51.52 39.64 -26.97
CA GLY A 1143 52.27 40.88 -26.69
C GLY A 1143 53.60 40.61 -25.98
N GLU A 1144 53.58 39.74 -24.96
CA GLU A 1144 54.76 39.38 -24.17
C GLU A 1144 55.73 38.53 -25.01
N VAL A 1145 55.20 37.60 -25.80
CA VAL A 1145 55.98 36.81 -26.77
C VAL A 1145 56.68 37.71 -27.79
N THR A 1146 55.97 38.67 -28.38
CA THR A 1146 56.56 39.60 -29.36
C THR A 1146 57.52 40.63 -28.73
N GLU A 1147 57.33 41.01 -27.47
CA GLU A 1147 58.30 41.85 -26.73
C GLU A 1147 59.59 41.08 -26.43
N ALA A 1148 59.48 39.81 -26.01
CA ALA A 1148 60.61 38.90 -25.82
C ALA A 1148 61.38 38.65 -27.14
N GLU A 1149 60.66 38.38 -28.25
CA GLU A 1149 61.24 38.25 -29.59
C GLU A 1149 62.01 39.50 -30.01
N SER A 1150 61.36 40.67 -29.90
CA SER A 1150 61.95 41.95 -30.31
C SER A 1150 63.18 42.30 -29.49
N SER A 1151 63.14 42.06 -28.17
CA SER A 1151 64.24 42.34 -27.24
C SER A 1151 65.43 41.41 -27.48
N LEU A 1152 65.18 40.11 -27.67
CA LEU A 1152 66.23 39.14 -27.98
C LEU A 1152 66.87 39.43 -29.34
N LEU A 1153 66.07 39.65 -30.38
CA LEU A 1153 66.57 39.96 -31.73
C LEU A 1153 67.40 41.26 -31.74
N GLN A 1154 66.91 42.31 -31.06
CA GLN A 1154 67.66 43.57 -30.97
C GLN A 1154 68.99 43.38 -30.25
N ALA A 1155 69.01 42.63 -29.14
CA ALA A 1155 70.25 42.37 -28.41
C ALA A 1155 71.24 41.49 -29.20
N MET A 1156 70.76 40.54 -30.00
CA MET A 1156 71.59 39.80 -30.98
C MET A 1156 72.18 40.74 -32.03
N LEU A 1157 71.38 41.65 -32.59
CA LEU A 1157 71.81 42.63 -33.59
C LEU A 1157 72.79 43.67 -33.03
N ASP A 1158 72.80 43.90 -31.72
CA ASP A 1158 73.70 44.85 -31.06
C ASP A 1158 75.05 44.26 -30.61
N LEU A 1159 75.26 42.94 -30.73
CA LEU A 1159 76.56 42.32 -30.50
C LEU A 1159 77.67 42.94 -31.38
N ARG A 1160 78.78 43.37 -30.76
CA ARG A 1160 79.96 43.91 -31.47
C ARG A 1160 81.20 43.10 -31.13
N TYR A 1161 81.98 42.71 -32.14
CA TYR A 1161 83.26 42.04 -31.92
C TYR A 1161 84.27 42.96 -31.24
N ARG A 1162 85.15 42.40 -30.41
CA ARG A 1162 86.29 43.14 -29.83
C ARG A 1162 87.28 43.56 -30.93
N ALA A 1163 87.81 44.76 -30.84
CA ALA A 1163 88.85 45.25 -31.73
C ALA A 1163 90.18 44.49 -31.57
N ASP A 1164 90.88 44.24 -32.68
CA ASP A 1164 92.26 43.74 -32.67
C ASP A 1164 93.22 44.90 -32.36
N LYS A 1165 93.83 44.83 -31.18
CA LYS A 1165 94.78 45.83 -30.67
C LYS A 1165 96.24 45.49 -30.95
N SER A 1166 96.52 44.49 -31.78
CA SER A 1166 97.87 44.01 -32.09
C SER A 1166 98.79 45.11 -32.62
N VAL A 1167 98.28 45.98 -33.50
CA VAL A 1167 99.02 47.12 -34.07
C VAL A 1167 99.24 48.23 -33.05
N LEU A 1168 98.18 48.69 -32.36
CA LEU A 1168 98.28 49.71 -31.31
C LEU A 1168 99.27 49.32 -30.21
N LYS A 1169 99.31 48.03 -29.84
CA LYS A 1169 100.30 47.46 -28.90
C LYS A 1169 101.74 47.62 -29.38
N GLN A 1170 102.00 47.43 -30.67
CA GLN A 1170 103.33 47.60 -31.25
C GLN A 1170 103.74 49.07 -31.28
N VAL A 1171 102.84 49.98 -31.68
CA VAL A 1171 103.12 51.41 -31.73
C VAL A 1171 103.38 51.98 -30.32
N LEU A 1172 102.60 51.57 -29.31
CA LEU A 1172 102.85 51.94 -27.91
C LEU A 1172 104.20 51.44 -27.39
N ALA A 1173 104.66 50.27 -27.84
CA ALA A 1173 105.98 49.76 -27.49
C ALA A 1173 107.12 50.51 -28.19
N ASP A 1174 106.94 50.93 -29.45
CA ASP A 1174 107.90 51.78 -30.17
C ASP A 1174 107.98 53.19 -29.55
N ALA A 1175 106.83 53.81 -29.23
CA ALA A 1175 106.76 55.08 -28.51
C ALA A 1175 107.60 55.07 -27.23
N ALA A 1176 107.41 54.04 -26.38
CA ALA A 1176 108.12 53.89 -25.13
C ALA A 1176 109.65 53.70 -25.27
N SER A 1177 110.17 53.48 -26.49
CA SER A 1177 111.59 53.27 -26.76
C SER A 1177 112.37 54.53 -27.18
N ARG A 1178 111.69 55.68 -27.38
CA ARG A 1178 112.31 56.89 -27.93
C ARG A 1178 113.00 57.75 -26.85
N ASP A 1179 114.24 58.18 -27.13
CA ASP A 1179 114.95 59.17 -26.31
C ASP A 1179 114.49 60.59 -26.69
N LEU A 1180 113.85 61.28 -25.73
CA LEU A 1180 113.19 62.56 -25.93
C LEU A 1180 114.11 63.76 -25.62
N THR A 1181 115.33 63.55 -25.14
CA THR A 1181 116.23 64.62 -24.66
C THR A 1181 116.78 65.54 -25.75
N ALA A 1182 116.64 65.16 -27.03
CA ALA A 1182 117.18 65.87 -28.19
C ALA A 1182 116.13 66.72 -28.97
N TYR A 1183 114.91 66.86 -28.44
CA TYR A 1183 113.76 67.46 -29.13
C TYR A 1183 113.14 68.63 -28.36
N THR A 1184 112.32 69.45 -29.03
CA THR A 1184 111.68 70.63 -28.43
C THR A 1184 110.63 70.25 -27.37
N THR A 1185 110.49 71.08 -26.34
CA THR A 1185 109.54 70.84 -25.24
C THR A 1185 108.09 70.76 -25.74
N GLU A 1186 107.71 71.56 -26.74
CA GLU A 1186 106.39 71.46 -27.37
C GLU A 1186 106.16 70.11 -28.06
N SER A 1187 107.10 69.62 -28.89
CA SER A 1187 106.93 68.35 -29.62
C SER A 1187 106.92 67.13 -28.70
N VAL A 1188 107.75 67.14 -27.64
CA VAL A 1188 107.73 66.11 -26.59
C VAL A 1188 106.40 66.12 -25.80
N THR A 1189 105.80 67.29 -25.56
CA THR A 1189 104.49 67.39 -24.89
C THR A 1189 103.38 66.79 -25.75
N ALA A 1190 103.38 67.09 -27.06
CA ALA A 1190 102.43 66.50 -28.01
C ALA A 1190 102.59 64.97 -28.11
N PHE A 1191 103.83 64.47 -28.14
CA PHE A 1191 104.13 63.04 -28.11
C PHE A 1191 103.59 62.34 -26.85
N HIS A 1192 103.81 62.90 -25.65
CA HIS A 1192 103.26 62.32 -24.42
C HIS A 1192 101.72 62.29 -24.43
N ALA A 1193 101.08 63.39 -24.85
CA ALA A 1193 99.62 63.45 -24.96
C ALA A 1193 99.05 62.37 -25.92
N ALA A 1194 99.70 62.16 -27.07
CA ALA A 1194 99.33 61.11 -28.02
C ALA A 1194 99.55 59.70 -27.43
N SER A 1195 100.65 59.49 -26.69
CA SER A 1195 100.96 58.19 -26.06
C SER A 1195 99.98 57.82 -24.95
N ASP A 1196 99.57 58.79 -24.12
CA ASP A 1196 98.61 58.56 -23.03
C ASP A 1196 97.18 58.36 -23.57
N ALA A 1197 96.80 59.09 -24.63
CA ALA A 1197 95.54 58.88 -25.34
C ALA A 1197 95.51 57.47 -25.99
N ALA A 1198 96.57 57.09 -26.69
CA ALA A 1198 96.70 55.78 -27.30
C ALA A 1198 96.66 54.63 -26.28
N LYS A 1199 97.26 54.83 -25.11
CA LYS A 1199 97.20 53.85 -24.01
C LYS A 1199 95.79 53.72 -23.42
N THR A 1200 95.08 54.84 -23.28
CA THR A 1200 93.68 54.86 -22.83
C THR A 1200 92.78 54.05 -23.77
N VAL A 1201 92.97 54.17 -25.08
CA VAL A 1201 92.28 53.35 -26.08
C VAL A 1201 92.73 51.87 -26.02
N TYR A 1202 94.01 51.60 -25.77
CA TYR A 1202 94.50 50.23 -25.61
C TYR A 1202 93.87 49.50 -24.42
N ASP A 1203 93.70 50.18 -23.28
CA ASP A 1203 93.16 49.60 -22.05
C ASP A 1203 91.60 49.47 -22.04
N ASN A 1204 90.87 50.22 -22.89
CA ASN A 1204 89.40 50.15 -22.99
C ASN A 1204 88.89 48.86 -23.67
N SER A 1205 88.27 47.92 -22.95
CA SER A 1205 87.76 46.64 -23.49
C SER A 1205 86.75 46.74 -24.64
N ASP A 1206 86.10 47.88 -24.78
CA ASP A 1206 84.98 48.12 -25.70
C ASP A 1206 85.36 49.11 -26.81
N ALA A 1207 86.64 49.48 -26.90
CA ALA A 1207 87.17 50.33 -27.98
C ALA A 1207 86.88 49.73 -29.36
N THR A 1208 86.40 50.56 -30.27
CA THR A 1208 86.17 50.21 -31.68
C THR A 1208 87.49 50.02 -32.43
N GLN A 1209 87.47 49.27 -33.54
CA GLN A 1209 88.66 49.13 -34.37
C GLN A 1209 89.14 50.49 -34.90
N GLN A 1210 88.21 51.37 -35.25
CA GLN A 1210 88.53 52.72 -35.72
C GLN A 1210 89.28 53.53 -34.64
N GLU A 1211 88.80 53.54 -33.39
CA GLU A 1211 89.52 54.21 -32.30
C GLU A 1211 90.91 53.60 -32.06
N VAL A 1212 91.05 52.28 -32.14
CA VAL A 1212 92.32 51.56 -31.98
C VAL A 1212 93.31 51.91 -33.10
N ASP A 1213 92.83 52.00 -34.34
CA ASP A 1213 93.63 52.32 -35.53
C ASP A 1213 94.00 53.81 -35.59
N ASP A 1214 93.08 54.70 -35.20
CA ASP A 1214 93.30 56.15 -35.08
C ASP A 1214 94.28 56.45 -33.95
N ALA A 1215 94.16 55.78 -32.80
CA ALA A 1215 95.13 55.86 -31.71
C ALA A 1215 96.54 55.41 -32.15
N ALA A 1216 96.62 54.32 -32.93
CA ALA A 1216 97.89 53.82 -33.45
C ALA A 1216 98.50 54.80 -34.46
N SER A 1217 97.67 55.38 -35.34
CA SER A 1217 98.09 56.34 -36.35
C SER A 1217 98.51 57.68 -35.73
N ALA A 1218 97.72 58.24 -34.82
CA ALA A 1218 98.04 59.48 -34.11
C ALA A 1218 99.32 59.37 -33.27
N LEU A 1219 99.55 58.24 -32.60
CA LEU A 1219 100.80 57.99 -31.89
C LEU A 1219 101.98 57.82 -32.86
N THR A 1220 101.80 57.14 -33.99
CA THR A 1220 102.84 57.01 -35.04
C THR A 1220 103.20 58.36 -35.65
N GLU A 1221 102.21 59.23 -35.87
CA GLU A 1221 102.41 60.59 -36.36
C GLU A 1221 103.11 61.47 -35.32
N ALA A 1222 102.70 61.41 -34.05
CA ALA A 1222 103.36 62.13 -32.96
C ALA A 1222 104.82 61.67 -32.74
N ILE A 1223 105.12 60.38 -32.96
CA ILE A 1223 106.48 59.85 -33.03
C ILE A 1223 107.27 60.47 -34.19
N GLY A 1224 106.63 60.66 -35.35
CA GLY A 1224 107.25 61.25 -36.55
C GLY A 1224 107.50 62.76 -36.44
N ASN A 1225 106.66 63.47 -35.71
CA ASN A 1225 106.64 64.94 -35.58
C ASN A 1225 107.52 65.49 -34.42
N LEU A 1226 108.49 64.71 -33.93
CA LEU A 1226 109.47 65.18 -32.92
C LEU A 1226 110.50 66.13 -33.56
N GLU A 1227 110.48 67.41 -33.17
CA GLU A 1227 111.29 68.48 -33.79
C GLU A 1227 112.60 68.78 -33.05
N ARG A 1228 113.68 69.07 -33.79
CA ARG A 1228 115.02 69.42 -33.24
C ARG A 1228 115.28 70.92 -33.28
N THR A 1229 115.93 71.45 -32.25
CA THR A 1229 116.12 72.89 -31.99
C THR A 1229 117.30 73.51 -32.77
N GLU A 1230 117.08 74.53 -33.62
CA GLU A 1230 118.11 75.47 -34.16
C GLU A 1230 117.53 76.83 -34.65
N LEU A 1231 118.38 77.76 -35.11
CA LEU A 1231 118.25 79.22 -34.99
C LEU A 1231 117.71 80.05 -36.20
N SER A 1232 116.89 81.08 -35.86
CA SER A 1232 116.92 82.47 -36.39
C SER A 1232 116.07 82.95 -37.61
N THR A 1233 115.28 84.01 -37.33
CA THR A 1233 114.99 85.25 -38.12
C THR A 1233 113.88 85.42 -39.19
N GLN A 1234 113.04 86.44 -38.93
CA GLN A 1234 112.36 87.44 -39.83
C GLN A 1234 110.93 87.21 -40.43
N GLN A 1235 109.94 87.81 -39.75
CA GLN A 1235 108.93 88.85 -40.17
C GLN A 1235 108.83 89.32 -41.66
N PRO A 1236 107.75 90.07 -42.11
CA PRO A 1236 106.47 90.44 -41.46
C PRO A 1236 105.16 90.57 -42.33
N ALA A 1237 103.99 90.50 -41.65
CA ALA A 1237 102.78 91.37 -41.71
C ALA A 1237 101.82 91.57 -42.94
N VAL A 1238 100.55 91.87 -42.58
CA VAL A 1238 99.49 92.75 -43.18
C VAL A 1238 98.11 92.04 -43.28
N GLN A 1239 96.91 92.59 -42.98
CA GLN A 1239 96.42 93.68 -42.10
C GLN A 1239 94.86 93.72 -42.14
N GLY A 1240 94.18 93.95 -41.00
CA GLY A 1240 92.80 94.48 -40.91
C GLY A 1240 91.62 93.49 -41.12
N ASP A 1241 90.37 93.81 -40.75
CA ASP A 1241 89.86 94.89 -39.87
C ASP A 1241 88.39 94.61 -39.43
N LYS A 1242 87.94 95.26 -38.34
CA LYS A 1242 86.54 95.66 -38.00
C LYS A 1242 85.38 94.68 -37.64
N GLU A 1243 84.78 95.01 -36.47
CA GLU A 1243 83.33 95.27 -36.19
C GLU A 1243 82.26 94.16 -36.38
N ALA A 1244 81.08 94.17 -35.73
CA ALA A 1244 80.61 94.65 -34.41
C ALA A 1244 79.10 94.27 -34.22
N THR A 1245 78.61 94.16 -32.96
CA THR A 1245 77.23 94.50 -32.50
C THR A 1245 75.97 93.91 -33.21
N THR A 1246 75.07 93.15 -32.54
CA THR A 1246 73.77 93.54 -31.86
C THR A 1246 72.69 92.46 -32.17
N GLN A 1247 71.48 92.31 -31.59
CA GLN A 1247 70.65 92.92 -30.49
C GLN A 1247 69.72 91.77 -29.97
N SER A 1248 69.62 91.44 -28.68
CA SER A 1248 68.73 91.98 -27.61
C SER A 1248 67.19 91.84 -27.78
N GLY A 1249 66.49 91.35 -26.75
CA GLY A 1249 65.03 91.49 -26.54
C GLY A 1249 64.40 90.29 -25.81
N ASN A 1250 64.20 90.34 -24.48
CA ASN A 1250 62.96 90.73 -23.75
C ASN A 1250 61.94 89.57 -23.56
N ALA A 1251 61.21 89.40 -22.44
CA ALA A 1251 61.27 89.95 -21.08
C ALA A 1251 60.27 89.20 -20.12
N LYS A 1252 60.63 89.06 -18.81
CA LYS A 1252 59.87 89.39 -17.56
C LYS A 1252 58.38 88.93 -17.32
N THR A 1253 57.78 88.83 -16.10
CA THR A 1253 58.11 88.74 -14.64
C THR A 1253 56.79 88.58 -13.82
N GLY A 1254 56.84 88.11 -12.55
CA GLY A 1254 55.83 88.37 -11.49
C GLY A 1254 55.45 87.13 -10.64
N GLU A 1255 55.87 86.98 -9.37
CA GLU A 1255 55.32 87.55 -8.09
C GLU A 1255 54.09 86.75 -7.54
N ALA A 1256 53.90 86.47 -6.24
CA ALA A 1256 54.52 86.95 -4.99
C ALA A 1256 54.53 85.90 -3.82
N ILE A 1257 54.97 86.33 -2.63
CA ILE A 1257 55.06 85.62 -1.31
C ILE A 1257 54.03 86.26 -0.31
N PRO A 1258 53.94 86.02 1.04
CA PRO A 1258 54.48 85.01 1.99
C PRO A 1258 53.51 84.56 3.17
N ILE A 1259 54.06 83.88 4.21
CA ILE A 1259 53.72 83.91 5.68
C ILE A 1259 53.01 82.72 6.38
N ALA A 1260 53.83 81.91 7.10
CA ALA A 1260 53.80 81.46 8.53
C ALA A 1260 52.68 80.64 9.24
N ALA A 1261 53.14 80.03 10.37
CA ALA A 1261 52.45 79.53 11.58
C ALA A 1261 52.09 78.02 11.70
N VAL A 1262 52.11 77.51 12.93
CA VAL A 1262 52.25 76.08 13.32
C VAL A 1262 51.55 75.79 14.68
N ILE A 1263 51.05 74.54 14.90
CA ILE A 1263 50.49 73.92 16.15
C ILE A 1263 49.05 74.36 16.56
N VAL A 1264 48.06 73.51 16.96
CA VAL A 1264 47.82 72.02 16.94
C VAL A 1264 46.33 71.72 17.33
N LEU A 1265 45.68 70.69 16.73
CA LEU A 1265 44.44 69.93 17.13
C LEU A 1265 43.11 70.70 17.44
N THR A 1266 41.87 70.18 17.31
CA THR A 1266 41.35 68.78 17.25
C THR A 1266 39.98 68.68 16.53
N LEU A 1267 39.82 67.62 15.70
CA LEU A 1267 38.63 66.79 15.39
C LEU A 1267 37.23 67.33 14.97
N ALA A 1268 36.70 66.65 13.92
CA ALA A 1268 35.31 66.41 13.48
C ALA A 1268 34.51 67.51 12.73
N GLY A 1269 33.80 67.08 11.67
CA GLY A 1269 32.46 67.61 11.34
C GLY A 1269 32.15 68.05 9.90
N ALA A 1270 31.22 67.32 9.25
CA ALA A 1270 30.27 67.74 8.18
C ALA A 1270 30.82 68.32 6.84
N GLY A 1271 30.11 68.22 5.71
CA GLY A 1271 28.88 67.51 5.32
C GLY A 1271 28.77 67.63 3.78
N PHE A 1272 28.37 66.63 2.99
CA PHE A 1272 27.10 65.88 3.00
C PHE A 1272 25.87 66.81 2.93
N PHE A 1273 25.26 66.94 1.74
CA PHE A 1273 23.84 66.61 1.45
C PHE A 1273 23.44 67.00 -0.01
N LEU A 1274 22.67 66.12 -0.68
CA LEU A 1274 21.82 66.33 -1.90
C LEU A 1274 22.52 66.76 -3.21
N SER A 1275 22.40 66.05 -4.35
CA SER A 1275 21.14 65.60 -4.95
C SER A 1275 21.26 64.49 -6.03
N LYS A 1276 20.58 63.35 -5.79
CA LYS A 1276 19.56 62.69 -6.64
C LYS A 1276 19.68 62.71 -8.18
N LYS A 1277 19.93 61.53 -8.81
CA LYS A 1277 18.97 60.67 -9.56
C LYS A 1277 19.69 59.75 -10.56
N LYS A 1278 19.13 58.54 -10.75
CA LYS A 1278 19.11 57.69 -11.97
C LYS A 1278 20.39 57.71 -12.83
N ARG A 1279 21.01 56.56 -13.07
CA ARG A 1279 20.35 55.39 -13.68
C ARG A 1279 21.20 54.14 -13.50
#